data_AF-A0AAV5W9T8-F1
#
_entry.id   AF-A0AAV5W9T8-F1
#
_cell.length_a   1.000
_cell.length_b   1.000
_cell.length_c   1.000
_cell.angle_alpha   90.00
_cell.angle_beta   90.00
_cell.angle_gamma   90.00
#
_symmetry.space_group_name_H-M   'P 1'
#
loop_
_entity.id
_entity.type
_entity.pdbx_description
1 polymer ?
#
loop_
_entity_poly.entity_id
_entity_poly.type
_entity_poly.pdbx_seq_one_letter_code
_entity_poly.pdbx_strand_id
1 'polypeptide(L)'
;MNEDDDTFQLIRQAILFENEELLVDLLSADSINCGLRDESGRTPLMLAAHNGRLNALQIILNLAPDTIDYCSPLTGKTALHLSCEAGESGAVSLLLGAGSDPSIIDRSGYCALEVAHMAGHSSVTDIMIHSIQAENSRVESQYDKLISATVDGDIKTMEEIVAGTKGREKILNGKNGKGALFVACSNGRLEGVRLLLQEHFRLLNCLVEESTGDSILHAAVSSHNIDVVHLILENFPTLSSQKNKEGSYVLHWAVRSKNVDIVQLLLSFPYPSYALTQIDNHCLNYRFAFDLNAGDSECRTALYLSVLQSDVDTLNCLLKMRLPMDDSTLQCPFLVDVYCCKGRTPLMIAVRNNNPKLISILLSHGADINLPLALLDEDESRVIGSGALLEATRIDCVEMVEMLLSKGAIDTDNRALRVATKGKNEGITRLLLSRLAHSDHEMRVNKKNVELGQMRIGECLLPSYLYPSVGVMLNWSSASLSSLLPHYISDAAMHINSRMRTTTLSFAAITRVDVSHNKLTIFPCVLWQLPSLRMLNVSDNELSTISVPSGHLYSSSIESLILRNNCLTSLPSSLFTLLPSLSILDISKNYLSHLPETIWQAQSLKELNGSGNSISSLPSISSIKSRDITDVHSNTTNVNILNAKNRHIERRSLWQNEISVTVMDEGEGEESTLSSHSLTTLNLNNNKFRIFPTSIGCVAPRLRHLSFSHNLLTTVCSITALPALLRTLDVSHNSLTQLFSPNVPMVECHANGESGGRNHGRTTSPTRNSRSRSKSAVRTQRALSVNRNGREDVRGCDICVHRRHNTLPHLKTLNISNNQLKRVVVTKGDTVLTPLLSSLDASFNNIKELDGVSISKLNSLSILSLSMNELTSLPPQLGLLSRLWSLSLSGCPLSEPLASIVNSDNAKTIDVLSHLRCVLEEWRSYPHLLVFILGQSRTGKSTIADAIKADAHITKNIVQGKCARVLQCKMTTKRSQSRLSFTVWDTSGEKELRPLIELPFCRRAVYVVVFRVTEGLECIHSLTNYLLSIQQRAPNVSVLLVGTHVDELTISTGISDIESLESFIKRRFLSGYANKEGMPTIVDILFVSLKKKNDVRAVLASLMTTAEESRVGKESILSNSVPHSYLCVLSALKEIKEERTKRGMDGVLTQSYILEHSKEFIKKQLGRYLRDEVELSAALSFARDCGVIVRMEDSTMSSLVIVNPLSFMDTLSLIFSIRSGNEPWGIIPLSSLTQVSATLISTSLHLLPLLHKFSIAVTCHSNLLLLPSLL
;
A
#
# COMPACT_ATOMS: atom_id res chain seq x y z
N MET A 1 -4.17 -47.34 85.04
CA MET A 1 -5.31 -48.26 85.22
C MET A 1 -6.50 -47.36 85.09
N ASN A 2 -7.26 -47.53 84.02
CA ASN A 2 -8.15 -46.49 83.52
C ASN A 2 -9.56 -46.99 83.78
N GLU A 3 -10.29 -46.31 84.66
CA GLU A 3 -11.64 -46.75 85.08
C GLU A 3 -12.62 -46.75 83.89
N ASP A 4 -12.37 -45.92 82.87
CA ASP A 4 -13.06 -45.88 81.57
C ASP A 4 -12.95 -47.20 80.76
N ASP A 5 -11.84 -47.93 80.90
CA ASP A 5 -11.52 -49.13 80.11
C ASP A 5 -12.21 -50.37 80.71
N ASP A 6 -12.17 -50.50 82.05
CA ASP A 6 -12.92 -51.51 82.79
C ASP A 6 -14.45 -51.30 82.68
N THR A 7 -14.93 -50.04 82.70
CA THR A 7 -16.36 -49.74 82.50
C THR A 7 -16.81 -50.01 81.06
N PHE A 8 -16.02 -49.66 80.04
CA PHE A 8 -16.36 -50.05 78.67
C PHE A 8 -16.37 -51.58 78.48
N GLN A 9 -15.42 -52.30 79.10
CA GLN A 9 -15.40 -53.76 79.07
C GLN A 9 -16.69 -54.37 79.68
N LEU A 10 -17.22 -53.78 80.76
CA LEU A 10 -18.50 -54.17 81.35
C LEU A 10 -19.69 -53.88 80.43
N ILE A 11 -19.77 -52.67 79.85
CA ILE A 11 -20.82 -52.31 78.87
C ILE A 11 -20.79 -53.26 77.66
N ARG A 12 -19.60 -53.59 77.15
CA ARG A 12 -19.39 -54.56 76.07
C ARG A 12 -19.89 -55.96 76.44
N GLN A 13 -19.65 -56.43 77.67
CA GLN A 13 -20.19 -57.71 78.15
C GLN A 13 -21.72 -57.67 78.26
N ALA A 14 -22.29 -56.57 78.79
CA ALA A 14 -23.74 -56.39 78.91
C ALA A 14 -24.45 -56.51 77.55
N ILE A 15 -23.91 -55.85 76.52
CA ILE A 15 -24.44 -55.90 75.14
C ILE A 15 -24.26 -57.28 74.51
N LEU A 16 -23.09 -57.92 74.69
CA LEU A 16 -22.82 -59.23 74.09
C LEU A 16 -23.65 -60.38 74.70
N PHE A 17 -24.00 -60.28 75.99
CA PHE A 17 -24.80 -61.28 76.72
C PHE A 17 -26.27 -60.88 76.95
N GLU A 18 -26.73 -59.76 76.37
CA GLU A 18 -28.12 -59.27 76.47
C GLU A 18 -28.61 -59.05 77.92
N ASN A 19 -27.72 -58.59 78.80
CA ASN A 19 -28.08 -58.22 80.18
C ASN A 19 -28.64 -56.80 80.22
N GLU A 20 -29.96 -56.68 80.02
CA GLU A 20 -30.67 -55.40 79.93
C GLU A 20 -30.59 -54.58 81.23
N GLU A 21 -30.76 -55.19 82.40
CA GLU A 21 -30.71 -54.48 83.70
C GLU A 21 -29.34 -53.83 83.91
N LEU A 22 -28.25 -54.60 83.73
CA LEU A 22 -26.88 -54.11 83.89
C LEU A 22 -26.49 -53.09 82.81
N LEU A 23 -27.06 -53.18 81.61
CA LEU A 23 -26.89 -52.17 80.56
C LEU A 23 -27.60 -50.84 80.89
N VAL A 24 -28.82 -50.91 81.42
CA VAL A 24 -29.57 -49.72 81.86
C VAL A 24 -28.86 -49.05 83.04
N ASP A 25 -28.42 -49.81 84.05
CA ASP A 25 -27.70 -49.26 85.20
C ASP A 25 -26.40 -48.55 84.78
N LEU A 26 -25.57 -49.18 83.93
CA LEU A 26 -24.30 -48.59 83.48
C LEU A 26 -24.48 -47.35 82.58
N LEU A 27 -25.56 -47.26 81.80
CA LEU A 27 -25.79 -46.12 80.89
C LEU A 27 -26.65 -45.01 81.51
N SER A 28 -27.43 -45.31 82.54
CA SER A 28 -28.21 -44.30 83.29
C SER A 28 -27.43 -43.64 84.43
N ALA A 29 -26.38 -44.31 84.94
CA ALA A 29 -25.48 -43.74 85.95
C ALA A 29 -24.72 -42.51 85.44
N ASP A 30 -24.23 -42.55 84.18
CA ASP A 30 -23.50 -41.43 83.57
C ASP A 30 -23.74 -41.36 82.04
N SER A 31 -24.29 -40.24 81.57
CA SER A 31 -24.61 -40.03 80.15
C SER A 31 -23.37 -40.07 79.22
N ILE A 32 -22.17 -39.85 79.77
CA ILE A 32 -20.88 -39.96 79.07
C ILE A 32 -20.65 -41.40 78.57
N ASN A 33 -21.19 -42.40 79.25
CA ASN A 33 -20.95 -43.82 78.95
C ASN A 33 -21.47 -44.24 77.58
N CYS A 34 -22.48 -43.55 77.04
CA CYS A 34 -22.98 -43.74 75.67
C CYS A 34 -21.98 -43.27 74.59
N GLY A 35 -21.04 -42.38 74.94
CA GLY A 35 -20.03 -41.81 74.04
C GLY A 35 -18.64 -42.45 74.13
N LEU A 36 -18.39 -43.34 75.11
CA LEU A 36 -17.15 -44.11 75.25
C LEU A 36 -16.90 -45.01 74.02
N ARG A 37 -15.66 -45.47 73.84
CA ARG A 37 -15.24 -46.24 72.65
C ARG A 37 -14.25 -47.34 72.98
N ASP A 38 -14.34 -48.47 72.28
CA ASP A 38 -13.32 -49.53 72.34
C ASP A 38 -12.02 -49.18 71.58
N GLU A 39 -11.01 -50.05 71.68
CA GLU A 39 -9.74 -49.96 70.94
C GLU A 39 -9.91 -49.83 69.40
N SER A 40 -11.07 -50.22 68.85
CA SER A 40 -11.42 -50.08 67.44
C SER A 40 -12.31 -48.85 67.14
N GLY A 41 -12.49 -47.97 68.12
CA GLY A 41 -13.23 -46.71 68.01
C GLY A 41 -14.76 -46.85 68.06
N ARG A 42 -15.29 -48.04 68.37
CA ARG A 42 -16.74 -48.32 68.35
C ARG A 42 -17.42 -47.90 69.65
N THR A 43 -18.54 -47.18 69.53
CA THR A 43 -19.42 -46.84 70.66
C THR A 43 -20.28 -48.04 71.09
N PRO A 44 -20.96 -47.99 72.27
CA PRO A 44 -21.92 -49.02 72.66
C PRO A 44 -23.01 -49.26 71.60
N LEU A 45 -23.52 -48.17 70.99
CA LEU A 45 -24.50 -48.27 69.90
C LEU A 45 -23.95 -49.04 68.68
N MET A 46 -22.70 -48.76 68.28
CA MET A 46 -22.04 -49.48 67.19
C MET A 46 -21.85 -50.97 67.51
N LEU A 47 -21.54 -51.31 68.77
CA LEU A 47 -21.43 -52.71 69.20
C LEU A 47 -22.78 -53.42 69.18
N ALA A 48 -23.86 -52.78 69.66
CA ALA A 48 -25.19 -53.36 69.60
C ALA A 48 -25.66 -53.57 68.14
N ALA A 49 -25.45 -52.57 67.28
CA ALA A 49 -25.80 -52.61 65.86
C ALA A 49 -25.05 -53.68 65.06
N HIS A 50 -23.75 -53.87 65.33
CA HIS A 50 -22.91 -54.85 64.64
C HIS A 50 -23.18 -56.31 65.06
N ASN A 51 -23.81 -56.54 66.22
CA ASN A 51 -24.12 -57.87 66.75
C ASN A 51 -25.64 -58.17 66.78
N GLY A 52 -26.46 -57.40 66.05
CA GLY A 52 -27.92 -57.64 65.95
C GLY A 52 -28.72 -57.43 67.24
N ARG A 53 -28.15 -56.80 68.27
CA ARG A 53 -28.69 -56.76 69.65
C ARG A 53 -29.84 -55.76 69.80
N LEU A 54 -31.02 -56.12 69.30
CA LEU A 54 -32.18 -55.22 69.14
C LEU A 54 -32.59 -54.52 70.45
N ASN A 55 -32.71 -55.25 71.55
CA ASN A 55 -33.17 -54.67 72.83
C ASN A 55 -32.12 -53.69 73.39
N ALA A 56 -30.85 -54.07 73.38
CA ALA A 56 -29.74 -53.20 73.78
C ALA A 56 -29.66 -51.94 72.89
N LEU A 57 -29.82 -52.10 71.57
CA LEU A 57 -29.88 -51.00 70.61
C LEU A 57 -31.02 -50.03 70.94
N GLN A 58 -32.22 -50.55 71.23
CA GLN A 58 -33.40 -49.73 71.54
C GLN A 58 -33.26 -49.01 72.90
N ILE A 59 -32.64 -49.66 73.90
CA ILE A 59 -32.27 -49.03 75.18
C ILE A 59 -31.31 -47.85 74.96
N ILE A 60 -30.23 -48.06 74.19
CA ILE A 60 -29.22 -47.02 73.91
C ILE A 60 -29.84 -45.85 73.11
N LEU A 61 -30.66 -46.13 72.10
CA LEU A 61 -31.35 -45.10 71.30
C LEU A 61 -32.35 -44.28 72.12
N ASN A 62 -33.02 -44.88 73.11
CA ASN A 62 -33.92 -44.17 74.02
C ASN A 62 -33.17 -43.29 75.04
N LEU A 63 -31.97 -43.70 75.48
CA LEU A 63 -31.16 -42.98 76.46
C LEU A 63 -30.30 -41.87 75.83
N ALA A 64 -29.81 -42.07 74.61
CA ALA A 64 -28.87 -41.17 73.95
C ALA A 64 -29.14 -41.02 72.43
N PRO A 65 -30.32 -40.49 72.02
CA PRO A 65 -30.73 -40.41 70.62
C PRO A 65 -29.75 -39.62 69.74
N ASP A 66 -29.09 -38.59 70.29
CA ASP A 66 -28.11 -37.75 69.57
C ASP A 66 -26.86 -38.52 69.12
N THR A 67 -26.63 -39.73 69.63
CA THR A 67 -25.45 -40.57 69.28
C THR A 67 -25.64 -41.41 68.03
N ILE A 68 -26.83 -41.40 67.42
CA ILE A 68 -27.24 -42.35 66.37
C ILE A 68 -26.32 -42.37 65.14
N ASP A 69 -25.88 -41.19 64.70
CA ASP A 69 -25.05 -40.99 63.51
C ASP A 69 -23.56 -40.73 63.85
N TYR A 70 -23.13 -41.02 65.09
CA TYR A 70 -21.72 -40.93 65.46
C TYR A 70 -20.85 -41.84 64.57
N CYS A 71 -19.76 -41.29 64.07
CA CYS A 71 -18.78 -42.00 63.24
C CYS A 71 -17.63 -42.59 64.09
N SER A 72 -16.99 -43.67 63.62
CA SER A 72 -15.74 -44.19 64.21
C SER A 72 -14.53 -43.31 63.82
N PRO A 73 -13.66 -42.90 64.76
CA PRO A 73 -12.45 -42.13 64.47
C PRO A 73 -11.35 -42.94 63.79
N LEU A 74 -11.56 -44.25 63.52
CA LEU A 74 -10.66 -45.11 62.76
C LEU A 74 -11.21 -45.40 61.35
N THR A 75 -12.47 -45.82 61.22
CA THR A 75 -13.06 -46.25 59.94
C THR A 75 -14.03 -45.26 59.30
N GLY A 76 -14.51 -44.25 60.03
CA GLY A 76 -15.60 -43.36 59.60
C GLY A 76 -17.00 -43.99 59.67
N LYS A 77 -17.12 -45.31 59.79
CA LYS A 77 -18.40 -46.02 59.82
C LYS A 77 -19.28 -45.59 61.00
N THR A 78 -20.58 -45.44 60.75
CA THR A 78 -21.62 -45.25 61.78
C THR A 78 -22.17 -46.60 62.26
N ALA A 79 -23.06 -46.59 63.27
CA ALA A 79 -23.79 -47.79 63.68
C ALA A 79 -24.56 -48.44 62.51
N LEU A 80 -25.15 -47.63 61.62
CA LEU A 80 -25.86 -48.09 60.44
C LEU A 80 -24.95 -48.86 59.48
N HIS A 81 -23.77 -48.32 59.15
CA HIS A 81 -22.76 -49.01 58.33
C HIS A 81 -22.36 -50.37 58.91
N LEU A 82 -22.15 -50.46 60.22
CA LEU A 82 -21.69 -51.69 60.89
C LEU A 82 -22.79 -52.77 60.98
N SER A 83 -24.06 -52.37 61.09
CA SER A 83 -25.19 -53.30 60.94
C SER A 83 -25.39 -53.77 59.48
N CYS A 84 -25.11 -52.90 58.51
CA CYS A 84 -25.15 -53.24 57.09
C CYS A 84 -24.03 -54.20 56.67
N GLU A 85 -22.84 -54.04 57.23
CA GLU A 85 -21.69 -54.95 57.05
C GLU A 85 -21.96 -56.34 57.66
N ALA A 86 -22.63 -56.38 58.82
CA ALA A 86 -23.00 -57.62 59.50
C ALA A 86 -24.20 -58.35 58.85
N GLY A 87 -25.08 -57.63 58.13
CA GLY A 87 -26.31 -58.18 57.54
C GLY A 87 -27.54 -58.08 58.46
N GLU A 88 -27.45 -57.28 59.53
CA GLU A 88 -28.40 -57.26 60.64
C GLU A 88 -29.67 -56.44 60.33
N SER A 89 -30.51 -57.00 59.46
CA SER A 89 -31.78 -56.40 59.00
C SER A 89 -32.67 -55.83 60.10
N GLY A 90 -32.75 -56.47 61.27
CA GLY A 90 -33.48 -55.96 62.44
C GLY A 90 -32.87 -54.65 62.98
N ALA A 91 -31.56 -54.63 63.20
CA ALA A 91 -30.85 -53.43 63.68
C ALA A 91 -30.90 -52.29 62.66
N VAL A 92 -30.76 -52.60 61.36
CA VAL A 92 -30.93 -51.64 60.26
C VAL A 92 -32.34 -51.03 60.29
N SER A 93 -33.39 -51.85 60.48
CA SER A 93 -34.77 -51.34 60.54
C SER A 93 -35.03 -50.42 61.74
N LEU A 94 -34.42 -50.70 62.90
CA LEU A 94 -34.52 -49.86 64.09
C LEU A 94 -33.73 -48.54 63.94
N LEU A 95 -32.52 -48.58 63.39
CA LEU A 95 -31.71 -47.37 63.15
C LEU A 95 -32.36 -46.44 62.12
N LEU A 96 -32.92 -46.99 61.04
CA LEU A 96 -33.69 -46.22 60.07
C LEU A 96 -35.01 -45.70 60.66
N GLY A 97 -35.69 -46.49 61.50
CA GLY A 97 -36.92 -46.07 62.21
C GLY A 97 -36.69 -44.96 63.25
N ALA A 98 -35.54 -44.98 63.94
CA ALA A 98 -35.06 -43.89 64.78
C ALA A 98 -34.52 -42.69 63.97
N GLY A 99 -34.30 -42.87 62.66
CA GLY A 99 -34.02 -41.80 61.71
C GLY A 99 -32.54 -41.46 61.53
N SER A 100 -31.66 -42.45 61.64
CA SER A 100 -30.25 -42.40 61.20
C SER A 100 -30.13 -42.04 59.72
N ASP A 101 -29.11 -41.27 59.35
CA ASP A 101 -28.92 -40.83 57.95
C ASP A 101 -28.14 -41.87 57.10
N PRO A 102 -28.78 -42.51 56.10
CA PRO A 102 -28.12 -43.47 55.23
C PRO A 102 -27.17 -42.84 54.18
N SER A 103 -27.14 -41.51 54.06
CA SER A 103 -26.29 -40.77 53.11
C SER A 103 -24.91 -40.40 53.66
N ILE A 104 -24.65 -40.66 54.95
CA ILE A 104 -23.31 -40.59 55.52
C ILE A 104 -22.41 -41.62 54.81
N ILE A 105 -21.16 -41.24 54.53
CA ILE A 105 -20.13 -42.10 53.95
C ILE A 105 -19.02 -42.41 54.95
N ASP A 106 -18.44 -43.60 54.85
CA ASP A 106 -17.27 -43.99 55.64
C ASP A 106 -15.94 -43.45 55.05
N ARG A 107 -14.79 -43.75 55.68
CA ARG A 107 -13.47 -43.26 55.19
C ARG A 107 -13.00 -43.91 53.89
N SER A 108 -13.63 -44.98 53.44
CA SER A 108 -13.43 -45.56 52.12
C SER A 108 -14.30 -44.87 51.05
N GLY A 109 -15.23 -43.99 51.46
CA GLY A 109 -16.12 -43.25 50.57
C GLY A 109 -17.44 -43.97 50.26
N TYR A 110 -17.71 -45.13 50.89
CA TYR A 110 -18.94 -45.88 50.69
C TYR A 110 -20.03 -45.43 51.66
N CYS A 111 -21.27 -45.32 51.19
CA CYS A 111 -22.45 -45.18 52.05
C CYS A 111 -22.91 -46.54 52.58
N ALA A 112 -23.79 -46.53 53.58
CA ALA A 112 -24.25 -47.76 54.23
C ALA A 112 -24.97 -48.74 53.27
N LEU A 113 -25.64 -48.24 52.22
CA LEU A 113 -26.26 -49.06 51.18
C LEU A 113 -25.22 -49.79 50.30
N GLU A 114 -24.12 -49.12 49.96
CA GLU A 114 -23.02 -49.72 49.21
C GLU A 114 -22.29 -50.77 50.05
N VAL A 115 -22.11 -50.53 51.35
CA VAL A 115 -21.56 -51.51 52.30
C VAL A 115 -22.46 -52.76 52.39
N ALA A 116 -23.79 -52.61 52.49
CA ALA A 116 -24.72 -53.73 52.45
C ALA A 116 -24.63 -54.54 51.13
N HIS A 117 -24.48 -53.84 50.00
CA HIS A 117 -24.36 -54.47 48.68
C HIS A 117 -23.01 -55.20 48.50
N MET A 118 -21.90 -54.59 48.93
CA MET A 118 -20.56 -55.20 48.91
C MET A 118 -20.45 -56.42 49.83
N ALA A 119 -21.17 -56.43 50.95
CA ALA A 119 -21.27 -57.58 51.85
C ALA A 119 -22.24 -58.68 51.34
N GLY A 120 -23.05 -58.39 50.31
CA GLY A 120 -23.97 -59.34 49.66
C GLY A 120 -25.33 -59.51 50.33
N HIS A 121 -25.70 -58.64 51.28
CA HIS A 121 -26.89 -58.79 52.11
C HIS A 121 -28.17 -58.23 51.46
N SER A 122 -28.74 -58.98 50.52
CA SER A 122 -29.91 -58.56 49.72
C SER A 122 -31.11 -58.06 50.55
N SER A 123 -31.45 -58.74 51.64
CA SER A 123 -32.54 -58.33 52.54
C SER A 123 -32.30 -56.97 53.20
N VAL A 124 -31.05 -56.62 53.49
CA VAL A 124 -30.67 -55.29 54.02
C VAL A 124 -30.74 -54.23 52.93
N THR A 125 -30.26 -54.53 51.72
CA THR A 125 -30.35 -53.58 50.60
C THR A 125 -31.79 -53.25 50.23
N ASP A 126 -32.70 -54.22 50.27
CA ASP A 126 -34.13 -54.00 49.98
C ASP A 126 -34.79 -53.09 51.03
N ILE A 127 -34.50 -53.29 52.32
CA ILE A 127 -35.00 -52.45 53.43
C ILE A 127 -34.48 -51.01 53.28
N MET A 128 -33.20 -50.83 52.94
CA MET A 128 -32.62 -49.51 52.71
C MET A 128 -33.19 -48.81 51.48
N ILE A 129 -33.37 -49.52 50.37
CA ILE A 129 -33.97 -48.96 49.15
C ILE A 129 -35.40 -48.49 49.45
N HIS A 130 -36.19 -49.27 50.19
CA HIS A 130 -37.55 -48.89 50.57
C HIS A 130 -37.60 -47.67 51.50
N SER A 131 -36.74 -47.58 52.52
CA SER A 131 -36.71 -46.42 53.43
C SER A 131 -36.27 -45.13 52.71
N ILE A 132 -35.23 -45.23 51.86
CA ILE A 132 -34.72 -44.12 51.05
C ILE A 132 -35.78 -43.66 50.03
N GLN A 133 -36.53 -44.58 49.40
CA GLN A 133 -37.63 -44.22 48.51
C GLN A 133 -38.78 -43.52 49.25
N ALA A 134 -39.17 -44.02 50.43
CA ALA A 134 -40.22 -43.42 51.24
C ALA A 134 -39.88 -41.98 51.64
N GLU A 135 -38.67 -41.74 52.18
CA GLU A 135 -38.25 -40.39 52.59
C GLU A 135 -38.09 -39.43 51.41
N ASN A 136 -37.57 -39.89 50.27
CA ASN A 136 -37.53 -39.08 49.04
C ASN A 136 -38.95 -38.67 48.58
N SER A 137 -39.93 -39.58 48.64
CA SER A 137 -41.32 -39.26 48.29
C SER A 137 -41.98 -38.27 49.27
N ARG A 138 -41.60 -38.32 50.56
CA ARG A 138 -42.04 -37.37 51.59
C ARG A 138 -41.52 -35.96 51.30
N VAL A 139 -40.23 -35.84 50.99
CA VAL A 139 -39.56 -34.58 50.63
C VAL A 139 -40.15 -34.00 49.34
N GLU A 140 -40.38 -34.83 48.32
CA GLU A 140 -40.96 -34.42 47.04
C GLU A 140 -42.39 -33.89 47.19
N SER A 141 -43.24 -34.58 47.98
CA SER A 141 -44.59 -34.08 48.30
C SER A 141 -44.59 -32.79 49.13
N GLN A 142 -43.56 -32.54 49.95
CA GLN A 142 -43.41 -31.28 50.68
C GLN A 142 -42.91 -30.14 49.76
N TYR A 143 -42.01 -30.44 48.82
CA TYR A 143 -41.57 -29.49 47.78
C TYR A 143 -42.75 -29.05 46.91
N ASP A 144 -43.56 -29.97 46.36
CA ASP A 144 -44.69 -29.62 45.49
C ASP A 144 -45.74 -28.74 46.21
N LYS A 145 -45.95 -28.98 47.51
CA LYS A 145 -46.82 -28.15 48.37
C LYS A 145 -46.22 -26.77 48.64
N LEU A 146 -44.91 -26.70 48.88
CA LEU A 146 -44.23 -25.41 49.06
C LEU A 146 -44.27 -24.58 47.76
N ILE A 147 -44.01 -25.20 46.60
CA ILE A 147 -44.05 -24.52 45.31
C ILE A 147 -45.46 -23.99 45.01
N SER A 148 -46.51 -24.80 45.19
CA SER A 148 -47.89 -24.32 45.03
C SER A 148 -48.24 -23.18 46.01
N ALA A 149 -47.88 -23.29 47.29
CA ALA A 149 -48.04 -22.21 48.26
C ALA A 149 -47.27 -20.92 47.85
N THR A 150 -46.07 -21.03 47.28
CA THR A 150 -45.29 -19.87 46.80
C THR A 150 -45.88 -19.24 45.53
N VAL A 151 -46.56 -20.02 44.68
CA VAL A 151 -47.28 -19.50 43.51
C VAL A 151 -48.52 -18.74 43.97
N ASP A 152 -49.33 -19.33 44.84
CA ASP A 152 -50.57 -18.71 45.33
C ASP A 152 -50.32 -17.54 46.30
N GLY A 153 -49.20 -17.57 47.04
CA GLY A 153 -48.79 -16.56 48.00
C GLY A 153 -49.26 -16.82 49.43
N ASP A 154 -49.55 -18.08 49.80
CA ASP A 154 -49.97 -18.44 51.16
C ASP A 154 -48.76 -18.56 52.10
N ILE A 155 -48.48 -17.45 52.78
CA ILE A 155 -47.39 -17.31 53.75
C ILE A 155 -47.50 -18.35 54.88
N LYS A 156 -48.71 -18.75 55.30
CA LYS A 156 -48.87 -19.64 56.46
C LYS A 156 -48.44 -21.07 56.17
N THR A 157 -48.88 -21.63 55.04
CA THR A 157 -48.43 -22.96 54.63
C THR A 157 -46.95 -22.97 54.22
N MET A 158 -46.41 -21.84 53.74
CA MET A 158 -44.96 -21.67 53.62
C MET A 158 -44.23 -21.75 54.98
N GLU A 159 -44.68 -21.01 56.00
CA GLU A 159 -44.10 -21.04 57.36
C GLU A 159 -44.16 -22.46 57.96
N GLU A 160 -45.31 -23.13 57.88
CA GLU A 160 -45.52 -24.48 58.42
C GLU A 160 -44.61 -25.53 57.77
N ILE A 161 -44.44 -25.50 56.45
CA ILE A 161 -43.57 -26.46 55.74
C ILE A 161 -42.09 -26.17 56.03
N VAL A 162 -41.69 -24.90 56.02
CA VAL A 162 -40.28 -24.47 56.20
C VAL A 162 -39.81 -24.62 57.65
N ALA A 163 -40.72 -24.62 58.63
CA ALA A 163 -40.40 -24.88 60.04
C ALA A 163 -39.86 -26.30 60.29
N GLY A 164 -40.24 -27.31 59.49
CA GLY A 164 -39.77 -28.69 59.64
C GLY A 164 -38.24 -28.83 59.56
N THR A 165 -37.62 -29.62 60.44
CA THR A 165 -36.15 -29.65 60.60
C THR A 165 -35.41 -30.57 59.62
N LYS A 166 -35.92 -31.79 59.36
CA LYS A 166 -35.25 -32.75 58.46
C LYS A 166 -35.53 -32.44 56.98
N GLY A 167 -34.47 -32.22 56.20
CA GLY A 167 -34.51 -32.15 54.73
C GLY A 167 -34.66 -30.75 54.09
N ARG A 168 -34.60 -29.66 54.88
CA ARG A 168 -34.92 -28.28 54.44
C ARG A 168 -34.36 -27.87 53.06
N GLU A 169 -33.07 -28.08 52.80
CA GLU A 169 -32.43 -27.72 51.52
C GLU A 169 -33.10 -28.39 50.31
N LYS A 170 -33.42 -29.69 50.42
CA LYS A 170 -34.10 -30.46 49.36
C LYS A 170 -35.56 -30.02 49.19
N ILE A 171 -36.22 -29.61 50.28
CA ILE A 171 -37.58 -29.05 50.27
C ILE A 171 -37.62 -27.63 49.68
N LEU A 172 -36.55 -26.84 49.82
CA LEU A 172 -36.45 -25.50 49.24
C LEU A 172 -36.09 -25.51 47.74
N ASN A 173 -35.22 -26.44 47.30
CA ASN A 173 -34.63 -26.41 45.95
C ASN A 173 -35.15 -27.48 45.00
N GLY A 174 -35.74 -28.56 45.52
CA GLY A 174 -36.18 -29.70 44.71
C GLY A 174 -35.02 -30.43 44.02
N LYS A 175 -35.36 -31.31 43.06
CA LYS A 175 -34.37 -32.15 42.35
C LYS A 175 -33.70 -31.48 41.13
N ASN A 176 -34.20 -30.32 40.69
CA ASN A 176 -33.86 -29.70 39.40
C ASN A 176 -33.39 -28.22 39.53
N GLY A 177 -32.80 -27.84 40.67
CA GLY A 177 -32.47 -26.43 40.97
C GLY A 177 -33.67 -25.48 41.06
N LYS A 178 -34.88 -26.05 41.18
CA LYS A 178 -36.22 -25.47 41.37
C LYS A 178 -36.44 -24.57 42.59
N GLY A 179 -35.51 -23.67 42.93
CA GLY A 179 -35.60 -22.86 44.16
C GLY A 179 -36.97 -22.21 44.40
N ALA A 180 -37.59 -22.47 45.56
CA ALA A 180 -38.84 -21.84 46.00
C ALA A 180 -38.71 -20.30 46.01
N LEU A 181 -37.51 -19.78 46.34
CA LEU A 181 -37.18 -18.36 46.24
C LEU A 181 -37.31 -17.84 44.79
N PHE A 182 -36.85 -18.60 43.79
CA PHE A 182 -36.98 -18.24 42.36
C PHE A 182 -38.45 -18.21 41.91
N VAL A 183 -39.27 -19.14 42.40
CA VAL A 183 -40.72 -19.16 42.12
C VAL A 183 -41.45 -17.99 42.80
N ALA A 184 -41.11 -17.66 44.04
CA ALA A 184 -41.63 -16.47 44.73
C ALA A 184 -41.21 -15.16 44.03
N CYS A 185 -39.97 -15.09 43.52
CA CYS A 185 -39.46 -13.93 42.77
C CYS A 185 -40.15 -13.75 41.41
N SER A 186 -40.30 -14.83 40.62
CA SER A 186 -40.96 -14.78 39.30
C SER A 186 -42.45 -14.43 39.39
N ASN A 187 -43.13 -14.82 40.47
CA ASN A 187 -44.52 -14.44 40.75
C ASN A 187 -44.65 -13.12 41.54
N GLY A 188 -43.55 -12.40 41.80
CA GLY A 188 -43.55 -11.09 42.45
C GLY A 188 -44.07 -11.07 43.90
N ARG A 189 -44.00 -12.20 44.61
CA ARG A 189 -44.62 -12.41 45.93
C ARG A 189 -43.76 -11.85 47.09
N LEU A 190 -43.80 -10.52 47.27
CA LEU A 190 -42.94 -9.78 48.21
C LEU A 190 -42.78 -10.41 49.61
N GLU A 191 -43.87 -10.72 50.32
CA GLU A 191 -43.78 -11.30 51.67
C GLU A 191 -43.27 -12.75 51.68
N GLY A 192 -43.58 -13.54 50.65
CA GLY A 192 -43.00 -14.88 50.47
C GLY A 192 -41.50 -14.83 50.21
N VAL A 193 -41.03 -13.83 49.46
CA VAL A 193 -39.58 -13.55 49.30
C VAL A 193 -38.96 -13.11 50.63
N ARG A 194 -39.61 -12.23 51.40
CA ARG A 194 -39.13 -11.81 52.74
C ARG A 194 -38.96 -12.98 53.72
N LEU A 195 -39.92 -13.92 53.74
CA LEU A 195 -39.83 -15.16 54.53
C LEU A 195 -38.60 -15.99 54.12
N LEU A 196 -38.45 -16.26 52.82
CA LEU A 196 -37.37 -17.10 52.29
C LEU A 196 -35.98 -16.44 52.37
N LEU A 197 -35.91 -15.12 52.57
CA LEU A 197 -34.67 -14.36 52.77
C LEU A 197 -34.26 -14.19 54.25
N GLN A 198 -35.04 -14.70 55.22
CA GLN A 198 -34.62 -14.70 56.62
C GLN A 198 -33.30 -15.47 56.79
N GLU A 199 -32.45 -15.04 57.74
CA GLU A 199 -31.08 -15.55 57.93
C GLU A 199 -30.98 -17.08 58.05
N HIS A 200 -32.00 -17.75 58.59
CA HIS A 200 -32.06 -19.21 58.70
C HIS A 200 -32.24 -19.97 57.36
N PHE A 201 -32.69 -19.29 56.30
CA PHE A 201 -32.98 -19.89 55.00
C PHE A 201 -32.14 -19.29 53.86
N ARG A 202 -31.63 -18.05 54.05
CA ARG A 202 -30.85 -17.28 53.08
C ARG A 202 -29.71 -18.05 52.41
N LEU A 203 -28.98 -18.88 53.15
CA LEU A 203 -27.85 -19.70 52.65
C LEU A 203 -28.27 -21.05 52.03
N LEU A 204 -29.53 -21.45 52.15
CA LEU A 204 -30.05 -22.75 51.68
C LEU A 204 -30.75 -22.66 50.31
N ASN A 205 -30.97 -21.47 49.75
CA ASN A 205 -31.71 -21.28 48.51
C ASN A 205 -30.80 -21.30 47.26
N CYS A 206 -31.21 -22.03 46.22
CA CYS A 206 -30.64 -21.87 44.87
C CYS A 206 -30.91 -20.46 44.33
N LEU A 207 -29.84 -19.69 44.06
CA LEU A 207 -29.92 -18.32 43.52
C LEU A 207 -30.06 -18.26 41.99
N VAL A 208 -30.00 -19.41 41.30
CA VAL A 208 -29.93 -19.56 39.83
C VAL A 208 -30.74 -20.79 39.41
N GLU A 209 -31.59 -20.67 38.38
CA GLU A 209 -32.27 -21.84 37.80
C GLU A 209 -31.33 -22.61 36.85
N GLU A 210 -31.15 -23.91 37.07
CA GLU A 210 -30.29 -24.77 36.25
C GLU A 210 -30.71 -24.84 34.77
N SER A 211 -32.00 -24.66 34.44
CA SER A 211 -32.49 -24.86 33.07
C SER A 211 -32.13 -23.69 32.14
N THR A 212 -32.38 -22.45 32.55
CA THR A 212 -32.09 -21.22 31.77
C THR A 212 -30.79 -20.53 32.17
N GLY A 213 -30.27 -20.80 33.37
CA GLY A 213 -29.19 -20.02 33.98
C GLY A 213 -29.61 -18.64 34.48
N ASP A 214 -30.91 -18.33 34.50
CA ASP A 214 -31.43 -17.07 35.06
C ASP A 214 -31.23 -17.04 36.58
N SER A 215 -30.76 -15.91 37.11
CA SER A 215 -30.70 -15.70 38.57
C SER A 215 -32.04 -15.24 39.14
N ILE A 216 -32.24 -15.34 40.46
CA ILE A 216 -33.47 -14.83 41.13
C ILE A 216 -33.75 -13.35 40.82
N LEU A 217 -32.72 -12.55 40.49
CA LEU A 217 -32.85 -11.16 40.08
C LEU A 217 -33.42 -11.01 38.65
N HIS A 218 -33.10 -11.93 37.74
CA HIS A 218 -33.75 -12.00 36.42
C HIS A 218 -35.24 -12.36 36.57
N ALA A 219 -35.56 -13.33 37.42
CA ALA A 219 -36.94 -13.72 37.74
C ALA A 219 -37.75 -12.55 38.32
N ALA A 220 -37.17 -11.79 39.27
CA ALA A 220 -37.80 -10.62 39.85
C ALA A 220 -38.06 -9.50 38.82
N VAL A 221 -37.12 -9.24 37.90
CA VAL A 221 -37.34 -8.28 36.80
C VAL A 221 -38.43 -8.76 35.84
N SER A 222 -38.54 -10.07 35.61
CA SER A 222 -39.62 -10.68 34.82
C SER A 222 -41.00 -10.53 35.49
N SER A 223 -41.06 -10.46 36.82
CA SER A 223 -42.31 -10.21 37.57
C SER A 223 -42.85 -8.77 37.47
N HIS A 224 -42.06 -7.85 36.91
CA HIS A 224 -42.29 -6.39 36.90
C HIS A 224 -42.43 -5.72 38.29
N ASN A 225 -42.28 -6.44 39.41
CA ASN A 225 -42.42 -5.89 40.77
C ASN A 225 -41.12 -5.21 41.25
N ILE A 226 -41.16 -3.88 41.34
CA ILE A 226 -40.02 -3.03 41.74
C ILE A 226 -39.54 -3.35 43.16
N ASP A 227 -40.46 -3.58 44.11
CA ASP A 227 -40.13 -3.83 45.52
C ASP A 227 -39.34 -5.13 45.70
N VAL A 228 -39.67 -6.15 44.90
CA VAL A 228 -38.96 -7.44 44.90
C VAL A 228 -37.58 -7.31 44.28
N VAL A 229 -37.42 -6.51 43.22
CA VAL A 229 -36.11 -6.20 42.63
C VAL A 229 -35.23 -5.44 43.64
N HIS A 230 -35.78 -4.46 44.35
CA HIS A 230 -35.06 -3.71 45.39
C HIS A 230 -34.58 -4.63 46.52
N LEU A 231 -35.49 -5.44 47.09
CA LEU A 231 -35.21 -6.37 48.18
C LEU A 231 -34.10 -7.38 47.85
N ILE A 232 -34.03 -7.84 46.60
CA ILE A 232 -32.97 -8.76 46.14
C ILE A 232 -31.65 -8.01 45.92
N LEU A 233 -31.67 -6.78 45.39
CA LEU A 233 -30.46 -5.97 45.23
C LEU A 233 -29.82 -5.59 46.57
N GLU A 234 -30.62 -5.35 47.62
CA GLU A 234 -30.13 -5.12 48.98
C GLU A 234 -29.45 -6.37 49.58
N ASN A 235 -30.01 -7.57 49.31
CA ASN A 235 -29.53 -8.82 49.90
C ASN A 235 -28.43 -9.52 49.11
N PHE A 236 -28.40 -9.34 47.77
CA PHE A 236 -27.52 -10.03 46.83
C PHE A 236 -27.12 -9.12 45.64
N PRO A 237 -26.46 -7.96 45.88
CA PRO A 237 -26.15 -6.98 44.82
C PRO A 237 -25.23 -7.54 43.72
N THR A 238 -24.44 -8.56 44.02
CA THR A 238 -23.54 -9.26 43.08
C THR A 238 -24.28 -10.00 41.97
N LEU A 239 -25.57 -10.36 42.14
CA LEU A 239 -26.34 -11.04 41.08
C LEU A 239 -26.58 -10.18 39.84
N SER A 240 -26.34 -8.87 39.94
CA SER A 240 -26.38 -7.94 38.79
C SER A 240 -25.27 -8.21 37.77
N SER A 241 -24.14 -8.78 38.17
CA SER A 241 -23.01 -9.13 37.30
C SER A 241 -23.05 -10.56 36.75
N GLN A 242 -24.13 -11.30 37.00
CA GLN A 242 -24.34 -12.63 36.45
C GLN A 242 -25.04 -12.58 35.09
N LYS A 243 -24.56 -13.39 34.14
CA LYS A 243 -25.22 -13.63 32.84
C LYS A 243 -25.99 -14.95 32.86
N ASN A 244 -27.14 -14.99 32.17
CA ASN A 244 -27.87 -16.22 31.89
C ASN A 244 -27.26 -17.00 30.71
N LYS A 245 -27.83 -18.17 30.33
CA LYS A 245 -27.31 -18.98 29.20
C LYS A 245 -27.43 -18.29 27.83
N GLU A 246 -28.27 -17.27 27.68
CA GLU A 246 -28.35 -16.44 26.47
C GLU A 246 -27.23 -15.37 26.41
N GLY A 247 -26.39 -15.28 27.44
CA GLY A 247 -25.37 -14.24 27.59
C GLY A 247 -25.90 -12.89 28.08
N SER A 248 -27.20 -12.81 28.42
CA SER A 248 -27.91 -11.60 28.84
C SER A 248 -27.62 -11.25 30.30
N TYR A 249 -27.39 -9.96 30.57
CA TYR A 249 -27.49 -9.39 31.92
C TYR A 249 -28.95 -9.00 32.27
N VAL A 250 -29.23 -8.82 33.56
CA VAL A 250 -30.50 -8.32 34.10
C VAL A 250 -30.99 -7.04 33.40
N LEU A 251 -30.08 -6.11 33.06
CA LEU A 251 -30.42 -4.88 32.33
C LEU A 251 -31.04 -5.14 30.94
N HIS A 252 -30.62 -6.21 30.24
CA HIS A 252 -31.21 -6.61 28.96
C HIS A 252 -32.65 -7.09 29.13
N TRP A 253 -32.94 -7.81 30.23
CA TRP A 253 -34.30 -8.22 30.59
C TRP A 253 -35.18 -7.03 30.97
N ALA A 254 -34.68 -6.07 31.75
CA ALA A 254 -35.42 -4.87 32.14
C ALA A 254 -35.79 -3.98 30.94
N VAL A 255 -34.90 -3.84 29.95
CA VAL A 255 -35.23 -3.18 28.67
C VAL A 255 -36.19 -4.05 27.85
N ARG A 256 -35.98 -5.36 27.79
CA ARG A 256 -36.84 -6.28 27.02
C ARG A 256 -38.28 -6.34 27.53
N SER A 257 -38.50 -6.10 28.83
CA SER A 257 -39.82 -5.99 29.47
C SER A 257 -40.43 -4.58 29.44
N LYS A 258 -39.71 -3.59 28.87
CA LYS A 258 -40.10 -2.17 28.74
C LYS A 258 -40.42 -1.46 30.07
N ASN A 259 -39.90 -1.97 31.19
CA ASN A 259 -40.14 -1.35 32.50
C ASN A 259 -39.08 -0.28 32.78
N VAL A 260 -39.40 0.97 32.44
CA VAL A 260 -38.53 2.15 32.65
C VAL A 260 -38.13 2.32 34.12
N ASP A 261 -39.04 2.06 35.06
CA ASP A 261 -38.77 2.23 36.50
C ASP A 261 -37.76 1.21 37.02
N ILE A 262 -37.83 -0.05 36.55
CA ILE A 262 -36.82 -1.08 36.86
C ILE A 262 -35.48 -0.76 36.19
N VAL A 263 -35.47 -0.26 34.94
CA VAL A 263 -34.24 0.22 34.30
C VAL A 263 -33.62 1.37 35.10
N GLN A 264 -34.42 2.34 35.54
CA GLN A 264 -33.95 3.45 36.36
C GLN A 264 -33.41 2.98 37.72
N LEU A 265 -34.11 2.06 38.41
CA LEU A 265 -33.66 1.45 39.65
C LEU A 265 -32.27 0.81 39.48
N LEU A 266 -32.12 -0.10 38.51
CA LEU A 266 -30.85 -0.81 38.25
C LEU A 266 -29.68 0.13 37.91
N LEU A 267 -29.96 1.29 37.30
CA LEU A 267 -28.93 2.27 36.93
C LEU A 267 -28.59 3.25 38.08
N SER A 268 -29.53 3.50 38.99
CA SER A 268 -29.35 4.41 40.14
C SER A 268 -29.01 3.72 41.47
N PHE A 269 -29.04 2.39 41.53
CA PHE A 269 -28.86 1.64 42.77
C PHE A 269 -27.45 1.86 43.36
N PRO A 270 -27.30 2.15 44.67
CA PRO A 270 -26.02 2.40 45.31
C PRO A 270 -25.27 1.08 45.60
N TYR A 271 -24.74 0.45 44.55
CA TYR A 271 -23.97 -0.79 44.65
C TYR A 271 -22.78 -0.67 45.63
N PRO A 272 -22.61 -1.61 46.57
CA PRO A 272 -21.52 -1.56 47.54
C PRO A 272 -20.16 -1.80 46.88
N SER A 273 -19.09 -1.30 47.50
CA SER A 273 -17.73 -1.31 46.93
C SER A 273 -17.20 -2.69 46.54
N TYR A 274 -17.63 -3.77 47.19
CA TYR A 274 -17.25 -5.14 46.85
C TYR A 274 -17.95 -5.70 45.60
N ALA A 275 -19.04 -5.07 45.14
CA ALA A 275 -19.78 -5.44 43.94
C ALA A 275 -19.40 -4.60 42.72
N LEU A 276 -18.59 -3.54 42.88
CA LEU A 276 -18.14 -2.68 41.79
C LEU A 276 -16.93 -3.30 41.08
N THR A 277 -16.96 -3.27 39.75
CA THR A 277 -15.89 -3.71 38.86
C THR A 277 -15.33 -2.53 38.07
N GLN A 278 -14.02 -2.59 37.75
CA GLN A 278 -13.39 -1.71 36.76
C GLN A 278 -13.70 -2.29 35.38
N ILE A 279 -14.26 -1.47 34.49
CA ILE A 279 -14.70 -1.87 33.15
C ILE A 279 -13.95 -1.01 32.13
N ASP A 280 -12.92 -1.59 31.54
CA ASP A 280 -12.02 -0.92 30.60
C ASP A 280 -12.41 -1.24 29.14
N ASN A 281 -13.37 -0.49 28.61
CA ASN A 281 -13.68 -0.54 27.17
C ASN A 281 -12.72 0.40 26.41
N HIS A 282 -12.29 0.03 25.20
CA HIS A 282 -11.22 0.72 24.43
C HIS A 282 -11.39 2.25 24.19
N CYS A 283 -12.54 2.84 24.51
CA CYS A 283 -12.80 4.28 24.43
C CYS A 283 -13.37 4.88 25.73
N LEU A 284 -13.74 4.08 26.73
CA LEU A 284 -14.44 4.49 27.96
C LEU A 284 -14.10 3.53 29.12
N ASN A 285 -13.34 4.02 30.09
CA ASN A 285 -13.09 3.34 31.36
C ASN A 285 -14.06 3.87 32.42
N TYR A 286 -14.76 2.98 33.13
CA TYR A 286 -15.66 3.36 34.21
C TYR A 286 -15.79 2.27 35.28
N ARG A 287 -16.32 2.63 36.45
CA ARG A 287 -16.62 1.68 37.54
C ARG A 287 -18.11 1.48 37.70
N PHE A 288 -18.56 0.24 37.58
CA PHE A 288 -19.97 -0.14 37.77
C PHE A 288 -20.09 -1.61 38.18
N ALA A 289 -21.28 -2.05 38.58
CA ALA A 289 -21.50 -3.43 39.02
C ALA A 289 -21.37 -4.47 37.89
N PHE A 290 -21.58 -4.07 36.63
CA PHE A 290 -21.49 -4.91 35.44
C PHE A 290 -21.28 -4.04 34.19
N ASP A 291 -20.80 -4.62 33.08
CA ASP A 291 -20.61 -3.89 31.83
C ASP A 291 -21.95 -3.58 31.14
N LEU A 292 -22.21 -2.29 30.99
CA LEU A 292 -23.40 -1.70 30.38
C LEU A 292 -23.40 -1.81 28.85
N ASN A 293 -22.22 -1.98 28.24
CA ASN A 293 -22.04 -2.12 26.79
C ASN A 293 -21.94 -3.57 26.32
N ALA A 294 -21.92 -4.53 27.23
CA ALA A 294 -21.86 -5.94 26.89
C ALA A 294 -23.08 -6.34 26.05
N GLY A 295 -22.85 -7.12 25.00
CA GLY A 295 -23.93 -7.75 24.24
C GLY A 295 -24.44 -9.03 24.88
N ASP A 296 -25.66 -9.41 24.48
CA ASP A 296 -26.16 -10.78 24.54
C ASP A 296 -25.46 -11.71 23.51
N SER A 297 -25.94 -12.95 23.36
CA SER A 297 -25.45 -13.92 22.36
C SER A 297 -25.59 -13.51 20.88
N GLU A 298 -26.36 -12.47 20.55
CA GLU A 298 -26.38 -11.82 19.22
C GLU A 298 -25.54 -10.54 19.17
N CYS A 299 -24.72 -10.29 20.19
CA CYS A 299 -23.98 -9.04 20.41
C CYS A 299 -24.89 -7.79 20.47
N ARG A 300 -26.15 -7.93 20.91
CA ARG A 300 -27.09 -6.82 21.08
C ARG A 300 -26.93 -6.24 22.48
N THR A 301 -26.61 -4.96 22.56
CA THR A 301 -26.55 -4.22 23.83
C THR A 301 -27.95 -3.85 24.33
N ALA A 302 -28.08 -3.49 25.61
CA ALA A 302 -29.33 -2.96 26.16
C ALA A 302 -29.86 -1.75 25.35
N LEU A 303 -28.98 -0.85 24.90
CA LEU A 303 -29.34 0.26 24.01
C LEU A 303 -29.90 -0.23 22.67
N TYR A 304 -29.24 -1.20 22.03
CA TYR A 304 -29.73 -1.80 20.77
C TYR A 304 -31.12 -2.44 20.95
N LEU A 305 -31.39 -3.12 22.08
CA LEU A 305 -32.68 -3.74 22.35
C LEU A 305 -33.83 -2.73 22.47
N SER A 306 -33.61 -1.57 23.12
CA SER A 306 -34.64 -0.51 23.22
C SER A 306 -35.07 -0.01 21.83
N VAL A 307 -34.09 0.27 20.95
CA VAL A 307 -34.33 0.71 19.57
C VAL A 307 -34.98 -0.38 18.72
N LEU A 308 -34.57 -1.63 18.88
CA LEU A 308 -35.17 -2.79 18.20
C LEU A 308 -36.66 -2.94 18.54
N GLN A 309 -37.03 -2.77 19.81
CA GLN A 309 -38.42 -2.80 20.26
C GLN A 309 -39.19 -1.48 20.01
N SER A 310 -38.56 -0.51 19.35
CA SER A 310 -39.08 0.86 19.13
C SER A 310 -39.49 1.62 20.40
N ASP A 311 -38.84 1.32 21.52
CA ASP A 311 -39.07 2.00 22.79
C ASP A 311 -38.21 3.27 22.88
N VAL A 312 -38.88 4.39 23.12
CA VAL A 312 -38.27 5.73 23.20
C VAL A 312 -37.89 6.07 24.65
N ASP A 313 -38.61 5.52 25.64
CA ASP A 313 -38.53 5.98 27.02
C ASP A 313 -37.43 5.23 27.80
N THR A 314 -37.27 3.92 27.58
CA THR A 314 -36.06 3.20 28.06
C THR A 314 -34.79 3.71 27.37
N LEU A 315 -34.82 4.01 26.06
CA LEU A 315 -33.68 4.62 25.36
C LEU A 315 -33.28 5.96 25.98
N ASN A 316 -34.26 6.84 26.24
CA ASN A 316 -34.02 8.11 26.92
C ASN A 316 -33.53 7.93 28.36
N CYS A 317 -33.95 6.88 29.06
CA CYS A 317 -33.44 6.57 30.41
C CYS A 317 -31.95 6.17 30.36
N LEU A 318 -31.57 5.26 29.45
CA LEU A 318 -30.18 4.83 29.26
C LEU A 318 -29.28 6.03 28.91
N LEU A 319 -29.65 6.82 27.89
CA LEU A 319 -28.85 7.95 27.40
C LEU A 319 -28.77 9.15 28.36
N LYS A 320 -29.65 9.24 29.37
CA LYS A 320 -29.55 10.24 30.44
C LYS A 320 -28.48 9.93 31.49
N MET A 321 -28.07 8.68 31.65
CA MET A 321 -27.17 8.29 32.74
C MET A 321 -25.77 8.93 32.57
N ARG A 322 -25.15 9.34 33.68
CA ARG A 322 -23.80 9.90 33.71
C ARG A 322 -22.97 9.23 34.80
N LEU A 323 -21.79 8.73 34.43
CA LEU A 323 -20.79 8.19 35.36
C LEU A 323 -19.50 9.01 35.30
N PRO A 324 -18.73 9.08 36.39
CA PRO A 324 -17.39 9.65 36.36
C PRO A 324 -16.45 8.69 35.63
N MET A 325 -15.82 9.17 34.56
CA MET A 325 -14.70 8.51 33.89
C MET A 325 -13.39 8.77 34.63
N ASP A 326 -12.28 8.11 34.26
CA ASP A 326 -10.97 8.27 34.91
C ASP A 326 -10.51 9.75 35.05
N ASP A 327 -10.79 10.59 34.04
CA ASP A 327 -10.52 12.04 34.04
C ASP A 327 -11.47 12.87 34.95
N SER A 328 -12.27 12.22 35.81
CA SER A 328 -13.35 12.78 36.64
C SER A 328 -14.51 13.45 35.88
N THR A 329 -14.52 13.39 34.54
CA THR A 329 -15.61 13.97 33.72
C THR A 329 -16.86 13.08 33.75
N LEU A 330 -18.03 13.69 33.91
CA LEU A 330 -19.32 13.01 33.92
C LEU A 330 -19.82 12.77 32.48
N GLN A 331 -19.68 11.55 31.97
CA GLN A 331 -20.05 11.18 30.60
C GLN A 331 -21.07 10.04 30.56
N CYS A 332 -21.72 9.86 29.40
CA CYS A 332 -22.59 8.70 29.17
C CYS A 332 -21.71 7.46 28.88
N PRO A 333 -21.85 6.35 29.61
CA PRO A 333 -21.05 5.15 29.34
C PRO A 333 -21.55 4.35 28.13
N PHE A 334 -22.79 4.55 27.68
CA PHE A 334 -23.39 3.77 26.59
C PHE A 334 -22.82 4.14 25.21
N LEU A 335 -22.23 3.15 24.54
CA LEU A 335 -21.77 3.23 23.16
C LEU A 335 -22.97 3.12 22.21
N VAL A 336 -23.17 4.14 21.38
CA VAL A 336 -24.31 4.20 20.44
C VAL A 336 -24.04 3.40 19.15
N ASP A 337 -22.79 3.37 18.69
CA ASP A 337 -22.39 2.81 17.40
C ASP A 337 -21.83 1.37 17.50
N VAL A 338 -22.60 0.48 18.13
CA VAL A 338 -22.26 -0.94 18.28
C VAL A 338 -22.98 -1.79 17.22
N TYR A 339 -22.25 -2.70 16.57
CA TYR A 339 -22.84 -3.65 15.62
C TYR A 339 -23.33 -4.92 16.33
N CYS A 340 -24.57 -5.32 16.06
CA CYS A 340 -25.04 -6.68 16.36
C CYS A 340 -24.40 -7.71 15.39
N CYS A 341 -24.52 -9.00 15.69
CA CYS A 341 -24.07 -10.10 14.82
C CYS A 341 -24.64 -10.07 13.38
N LYS A 342 -25.77 -9.36 13.16
CA LYS A 342 -26.42 -9.15 11.85
C LYS A 342 -25.93 -7.89 11.11
N GLY A 343 -24.78 -7.34 11.50
CA GLY A 343 -24.05 -6.31 10.76
C GLY A 343 -24.71 -4.92 10.71
N ARG A 344 -25.60 -4.61 11.66
CA ARG A 344 -26.34 -3.34 11.76
C ARG A 344 -26.08 -2.63 13.09
N THR A 345 -26.09 -1.30 13.07
CA THR A 345 -26.06 -0.43 14.27
C THR A 345 -27.49 -0.06 14.72
N PRO A 346 -27.69 0.48 15.95
CA PRO A 346 -28.99 0.97 16.40
C PRO A 346 -29.62 1.99 15.44
N LEU A 347 -28.82 2.91 14.87
CA LEU A 347 -29.33 3.91 13.91
C LEU A 347 -29.95 3.26 12.67
N MET A 348 -29.36 2.18 12.14
CA MET A 348 -29.89 1.42 11.01
C MET A 348 -31.20 0.69 11.37
N ILE A 349 -31.36 0.28 12.64
CA ILE A 349 -32.60 -0.33 13.15
C ILE A 349 -33.69 0.74 13.38
N ALA A 350 -33.35 1.93 13.86
CA ALA A 350 -34.27 3.06 13.98
C ALA A 350 -34.83 3.48 12.61
N VAL A 351 -33.97 3.48 11.58
CA VAL A 351 -34.35 3.61 10.17
C VAL A 351 -35.28 2.48 9.74
N ARG A 352 -34.89 1.21 9.98
CA ARG A 352 -35.69 0.03 9.59
C ARG A 352 -37.08 -0.01 10.25
N ASN A 353 -37.20 0.51 11.46
CA ASN A 353 -38.45 0.62 12.20
C ASN A 353 -39.28 1.87 11.81
N ASN A 354 -38.85 2.64 10.80
CA ASN A 354 -39.47 3.86 10.29
C ASN A 354 -39.78 4.91 11.37
N ASN A 355 -38.90 5.05 12.37
CA ASN A 355 -39.16 5.90 13.56
C ASN A 355 -38.23 7.12 13.62
N PRO A 356 -38.66 8.29 13.10
CA PRO A 356 -37.83 9.50 13.06
C PRO A 356 -37.48 10.05 14.45
N LYS A 357 -38.27 9.74 15.51
CA LYS A 357 -37.95 10.17 16.87
C LYS A 357 -36.68 9.46 17.36
N LEU A 358 -36.59 8.14 17.19
CA LEU A 358 -35.40 7.36 17.55
C LEU A 358 -34.17 7.81 16.76
N ILE A 359 -34.31 8.06 15.45
CA ILE A 359 -33.24 8.63 14.61
C ILE A 359 -32.76 9.97 15.18
N SER A 360 -33.68 10.88 15.53
CA SER A 360 -33.32 12.19 16.08
C SER A 360 -32.60 12.12 17.44
N ILE A 361 -32.98 11.17 18.31
CA ILE A 361 -32.36 10.94 19.62
C ILE A 361 -30.97 10.33 19.47
N LEU A 362 -30.80 9.34 18.59
CA LEU A 362 -29.49 8.70 18.36
C LEU A 362 -28.49 9.71 17.74
N LEU A 363 -28.93 10.48 16.73
CA LEU A 363 -28.10 11.53 16.13
C LEU A 363 -27.79 12.69 17.10
N SER A 364 -28.69 13.03 18.03
CA SER A 364 -28.41 14.06 19.04
C SER A 364 -27.43 13.58 20.13
N HIS A 365 -27.22 12.27 20.26
CA HIS A 365 -26.26 11.66 21.19
C HIS A 365 -25.00 11.13 20.48
N GLY A 366 -24.76 11.53 19.22
CA GLY A 366 -23.48 11.35 18.53
C GLY A 366 -23.34 10.11 17.65
N ALA A 367 -24.43 9.40 17.32
CA ALA A 367 -24.37 8.26 16.40
C ALA A 367 -23.83 8.66 15.01
N ASP A 368 -22.81 7.96 14.50
CA ASP A 368 -22.26 8.20 13.17
C ASP A 368 -23.20 7.70 12.06
N ILE A 369 -23.73 8.66 11.32
CA ILE A 369 -24.64 8.46 10.20
C ILE A 369 -23.98 7.79 8.98
N ASN A 370 -22.66 7.81 8.87
CA ASN A 370 -21.90 7.32 7.72
C ASN A 370 -21.25 5.94 7.91
N LEU A 371 -21.63 5.23 8.98
CA LEU A 371 -21.24 3.83 9.20
C LEU A 371 -21.85 2.88 8.15
N PRO A 372 -21.06 1.95 7.57
CA PRO A 372 -21.52 1.01 6.56
C PRO A 372 -22.27 -0.19 7.16
N LEU A 373 -23.05 -0.91 6.35
CA LEU A 373 -23.50 -2.26 6.74
C LEU A 373 -22.27 -3.18 6.85
N ALA A 374 -22.06 -3.81 8.00
CA ALA A 374 -20.88 -4.65 8.25
C ALA A 374 -21.02 -6.08 7.69
N LEU A 375 -22.25 -6.51 7.35
CA LEU A 375 -22.53 -7.69 6.54
C LEU A 375 -23.23 -7.24 5.25
N LEU A 376 -22.70 -7.68 4.13
CA LEU A 376 -23.17 -7.37 2.77
C LEU A 376 -23.20 -8.66 1.95
N ASP A 377 -24.01 -8.65 0.90
CA ASP A 377 -24.02 -9.70 -0.12
C ASP A 377 -22.64 -9.76 -0.82
N GLU A 378 -22.24 -10.95 -1.30
CA GLU A 378 -20.84 -11.41 -1.40
C GLU A 378 -19.87 -10.62 -2.34
N ASP A 379 -20.35 -9.60 -3.06
CA ASP A 379 -19.65 -9.01 -4.23
C ASP A 379 -18.72 -7.81 -3.97
N GLU A 380 -18.90 -7.02 -2.90
CA GLU A 380 -18.20 -5.71 -2.75
C GLU A 380 -17.30 -5.60 -1.51
N SER A 381 -15.98 -5.76 -1.70
CA SER A 381 -14.99 -5.61 -0.62
C SER A 381 -14.71 -4.14 -0.24
N ARG A 382 -14.66 -3.84 1.07
CA ARG A 382 -14.47 -2.51 1.69
C ARG A 382 -15.48 -1.45 1.26
N VAL A 383 -16.60 -1.38 1.98
CA VAL A 383 -17.58 -0.30 1.84
C VAL A 383 -17.32 0.83 2.83
N ILE A 384 -17.08 2.02 2.29
CA ILE A 384 -17.27 3.31 2.97
C ILE A 384 -18.67 3.78 2.56
N GLY A 385 -19.50 4.31 3.47
CA GLY A 385 -20.81 4.88 3.11
C GLY A 385 -21.91 4.67 4.15
N SER A 386 -22.95 5.52 4.11
CA SER A 386 -24.08 5.45 5.05
C SER A 386 -24.96 4.20 4.83
N GLY A 387 -24.79 3.20 5.69
CA GLY A 387 -25.69 2.04 5.77
C GLY A 387 -27.10 2.43 6.23
N ALA A 388 -27.23 3.51 7.01
CA ALA A 388 -28.53 4.10 7.38
C ALA A 388 -29.28 4.64 6.15
N LEU A 389 -28.59 5.36 5.25
CA LEU A 389 -29.18 5.83 3.99
C LEU A 389 -29.59 4.66 3.08
N LEU A 390 -28.77 3.60 3.02
CA LEU A 390 -29.06 2.40 2.24
C LEU A 390 -30.35 1.72 2.71
N GLU A 391 -30.54 1.53 4.03
CA GLU A 391 -31.78 0.97 4.58
C GLU A 391 -32.98 1.90 4.35
N ALA A 392 -32.82 3.22 4.44
CA ALA A 392 -33.90 4.16 4.14
C ALA A 392 -34.38 4.06 2.67
N THR A 393 -33.47 3.85 1.71
CA THR A 393 -33.85 3.62 0.30
C THR A 393 -34.53 2.27 0.06
N ARG A 394 -34.21 1.23 0.84
CA ARG A 394 -34.90 -0.07 0.78
C ARG A 394 -36.35 -0.02 1.29
N ILE A 395 -36.69 0.97 2.11
CA ILE A 395 -38.03 1.19 2.70
C ILE A 395 -38.89 2.13 1.81
N ASP A 396 -38.28 2.80 0.84
CA ASP A 396 -38.87 3.86 0.00
C ASP A 396 -39.38 5.09 0.78
N CYS A 397 -38.75 5.43 1.91
CA CYS A 397 -39.16 6.56 2.75
C CYS A 397 -38.39 7.84 2.37
N VAL A 398 -38.98 8.65 1.48
CA VAL A 398 -38.37 9.92 0.98
C VAL A 398 -38.07 10.90 2.12
N GLU A 399 -38.98 11.08 3.09
CA GLU A 399 -38.78 11.98 4.23
C GLU A 399 -37.58 11.57 5.08
N MET A 400 -37.34 10.26 5.24
CA MET A 400 -36.20 9.72 5.98
C MET A 400 -34.89 9.88 5.21
N VAL A 401 -34.91 9.68 3.89
CA VAL A 401 -33.76 9.98 3.02
C VAL A 401 -33.40 11.45 3.10
N GLU A 402 -34.38 12.37 3.02
CA GLU A 402 -34.14 13.80 3.16
C GLU A 402 -33.61 14.17 4.56
N MET A 403 -34.18 13.58 5.62
CA MET A 403 -33.71 13.77 6.99
C MET A 403 -32.24 13.34 7.15
N LEU A 404 -31.88 12.14 6.69
CA LEU A 404 -30.51 11.64 6.79
C LEU A 404 -29.52 12.51 5.98
N LEU A 405 -29.88 12.89 4.75
CA LEU A 405 -29.07 13.80 3.91
C LEU A 405 -28.95 15.21 4.52
N SER A 406 -29.98 15.71 5.21
CA SER A 406 -29.93 16.98 5.96
C SER A 406 -29.00 16.92 7.17
N LYS A 407 -28.69 15.72 7.67
CA LYS A 407 -27.81 15.45 8.81
C LYS A 407 -26.41 14.99 8.41
N GLY A 408 -26.08 15.00 7.11
CA GLY A 408 -24.73 14.70 6.61
C GLY A 408 -24.48 13.24 6.23
N ALA A 409 -25.53 12.46 5.94
CA ALA A 409 -25.37 11.17 5.25
C ALA A 409 -24.77 11.37 3.85
N ILE A 410 -23.84 10.50 3.45
CA ILE A 410 -23.15 10.53 2.15
C ILE A 410 -23.46 9.24 1.38
N ASP A 411 -23.94 9.38 0.13
CA ASP A 411 -24.07 8.27 -0.81
C ASP A 411 -22.76 8.08 -1.60
N THR A 412 -21.83 7.34 -1.01
CA THR A 412 -20.59 6.91 -1.65
C THR A 412 -20.87 5.95 -2.81
N ASP A 413 -20.08 6.04 -3.88
CA ASP A 413 -20.22 5.22 -5.10
C ASP A 413 -21.66 5.15 -5.68
N ASN A 414 -22.48 6.18 -5.39
CA ASN A 414 -23.91 6.25 -5.74
C ASN A 414 -24.69 4.96 -5.37
N ARG A 415 -24.40 4.34 -4.21
CA ARG A 415 -24.96 3.05 -3.76
C ARG A 415 -26.45 3.10 -3.48
N ALA A 416 -26.90 4.11 -2.73
CA ALA A 416 -28.31 4.35 -2.44
C ALA A 416 -29.07 4.73 -3.72
N LEU A 417 -28.44 5.51 -4.63
CA LEU A 417 -28.97 5.78 -5.96
C LEU A 417 -29.06 4.52 -6.85
N ARG A 418 -28.07 3.62 -6.79
CA ARG A 418 -28.09 2.29 -7.46
C ARG A 418 -29.22 1.40 -6.93
N VAL A 419 -29.51 1.44 -5.63
CA VAL A 419 -30.66 0.72 -5.04
C VAL A 419 -31.99 1.35 -5.45
N ALA A 420 -32.13 2.67 -5.34
CA ALA A 420 -33.34 3.39 -5.73
C ALA A 420 -33.69 3.21 -7.22
N THR A 421 -32.71 3.27 -8.12
CA THR A 421 -32.91 3.03 -9.56
C THR A 421 -33.25 1.57 -9.87
N LYS A 422 -32.68 0.60 -9.13
CA LYS A 422 -33.03 -0.83 -9.24
C LYS A 422 -34.46 -1.11 -8.74
N GLY A 423 -34.90 -0.42 -7.69
CA GLY A 423 -36.27 -0.49 -7.16
C GLY A 423 -37.32 0.27 -7.98
N LYS A 424 -36.87 1.24 -8.80
CA LYS A 424 -37.68 2.23 -9.53
C LYS A 424 -38.32 3.30 -8.62
N ASN A 425 -37.64 3.66 -7.54
CA ASN A 425 -38.07 4.62 -6.53
C ASN A 425 -37.89 6.06 -7.05
N GLU A 426 -38.70 6.49 -8.02
CA GLU A 426 -38.52 7.74 -8.77
C GLU A 426 -38.33 8.99 -7.88
N GLY A 427 -39.05 9.07 -6.76
CA GLY A 427 -38.92 10.19 -5.80
C GLY A 427 -37.54 10.26 -5.13
N ILE A 428 -37.00 9.12 -4.72
CA ILE A 428 -35.65 9.01 -4.13
C ILE A 428 -34.58 9.25 -5.21
N THR A 429 -34.74 8.65 -6.39
CA THR A 429 -33.83 8.87 -7.54
C THR A 429 -33.78 10.35 -7.93
N ARG A 430 -34.92 11.04 -8.02
CA ARG A 430 -35.02 12.49 -8.26
C ARG A 430 -34.27 13.30 -7.19
N LEU A 431 -34.47 12.98 -5.91
CA LEU A 431 -33.83 13.70 -4.80
C LEU A 431 -32.30 13.54 -4.86
N LEU A 432 -31.80 12.31 -4.97
CA LEU A 432 -30.36 12.02 -5.04
C LEU A 432 -29.70 12.64 -6.29
N LEU A 433 -30.30 12.49 -7.48
CA LEU A 433 -29.79 13.12 -8.72
C LEU A 433 -29.74 14.65 -8.64
N SER A 434 -30.66 15.28 -7.92
CA SER A 434 -30.67 16.75 -7.72
C SER A 434 -29.54 17.24 -6.80
N ARG A 435 -29.07 16.40 -5.88
CA ARG A 435 -27.93 16.68 -4.98
C ARG A 435 -26.57 16.45 -5.65
N LEU A 436 -26.50 15.60 -6.68
CA LEU A 436 -25.34 15.39 -7.56
C LEU A 436 -25.15 16.48 -8.63
N ALA A 437 -25.93 17.57 -8.57
CA ALA A 437 -25.81 18.72 -9.45
C ALA A 437 -24.97 19.83 -8.79
N HIS A 438 -24.09 20.46 -9.57
CA HIS A 438 -23.16 21.48 -9.09
C HIS A 438 -23.25 22.78 -9.91
N SER A 439 -22.89 23.91 -9.28
CA SER A 439 -22.81 25.20 -9.95
C SER A 439 -21.56 25.30 -10.83
N ASP A 440 -21.76 25.53 -12.12
CA ASP A 440 -20.68 25.79 -13.07
C ASP A 440 -20.29 27.28 -13.03
N HIS A 441 -19.06 27.55 -12.58
CA HIS A 441 -18.50 28.89 -12.49
C HIS A 441 -17.62 29.27 -13.70
N GLU A 442 -17.21 28.29 -14.52
CA GLU A 442 -16.35 28.51 -15.67
C GLU A 442 -17.19 28.82 -16.92
N MET A 443 -18.22 28.00 -17.16
CA MET A 443 -19.08 28.14 -18.33
C MET A 443 -20.28 29.02 -18.03
N ARG A 444 -20.33 30.19 -18.67
CA ARG A 444 -21.50 31.08 -18.63
C ARG A 444 -22.59 30.60 -19.58
N VAL A 445 -23.83 30.61 -19.06
CA VAL A 445 -25.10 30.39 -19.78
C VAL A 445 -25.17 31.20 -21.07
N ASN A 446 -25.54 30.56 -22.18
CA ASN A 446 -25.55 31.20 -23.50
C ASN A 446 -26.85 31.97 -23.76
N LYS A 447 -26.94 33.19 -23.21
CA LYS A 447 -28.14 34.05 -23.30
C LYS A 447 -28.72 34.19 -24.72
N LYS A 448 -27.87 34.23 -25.76
CA LYS A 448 -28.31 34.34 -27.17
C LYS A 448 -29.14 33.15 -27.65
N ASN A 449 -28.76 31.92 -27.28
CA ASN A 449 -29.55 30.74 -27.62
C ASN A 449 -30.87 30.69 -26.82
N VAL A 450 -30.89 31.24 -25.61
CA VAL A 450 -32.12 31.36 -24.80
C VAL A 450 -33.08 32.42 -25.39
N GLU A 451 -32.55 33.52 -25.93
CA GLU A 451 -33.33 34.54 -26.64
C GLU A 451 -33.91 34.04 -27.98
N LEU A 452 -33.23 33.09 -28.64
CA LEU A 452 -33.75 32.38 -29.83
C LEU A 452 -34.86 31.38 -29.50
N GLY A 453 -34.89 30.83 -28.28
CA GLY A 453 -35.96 29.95 -27.77
C GLY A 453 -37.23 30.70 -27.34
N GLN A 454 -37.61 31.76 -28.06
CA GLN A 454 -38.53 32.79 -27.60
C GLN A 454 -40.01 32.34 -27.54
N MET A 455 -40.41 31.73 -26.42
CA MET A 455 -41.82 31.65 -26.02
C MET A 455 -42.33 33.05 -25.65
N ARG A 456 -42.93 33.75 -26.61
CA ARG A 456 -43.71 34.97 -26.38
C ARG A 456 -44.97 34.65 -25.58
N ILE A 457 -44.97 34.96 -24.28
CA ILE A 457 -46.20 34.98 -23.46
C ILE A 457 -46.80 36.39 -23.60
N GLY A 458 -47.43 36.65 -24.74
CA GLY A 458 -47.77 38.00 -25.19
C GLY A 458 -46.56 38.78 -25.72
N GLU A 459 -46.68 40.10 -25.83
CA GLU A 459 -45.65 40.96 -26.46
C GLU A 459 -44.50 41.37 -25.52
N CYS A 460 -44.53 40.96 -24.25
CA CYS A 460 -43.54 41.34 -23.25
C CYS A 460 -42.36 40.37 -23.18
N LEU A 461 -41.14 40.91 -23.10
CA LEU A 461 -39.93 40.15 -22.79
C LEU A 461 -39.95 39.68 -21.33
N LEU A 462 -39.46 38.46 -21.07
CA LEU A 462 -39.32 37.93 -19.72
C LEU A 462 -38.32 38.78 -18.90
N PRO A 463 -38.66 39.20 -17.67
CA PRO A 463 -37.77 39.99 -16.83
C PRO A 463 -36.42 39.31 -16.54
N SER A 464 -35.34 40.09 -16.56
CA SER A 464 -33.95 39.60 -16.53
C SER A 464 -33.59 38.76 -15.29
N TYR A 465 -34.35 38.89 -14.20
CA TYR A 465 -34.19 38.15 -12.95
C TYR A 465 -34.82 36.74 -12.95
N LEU A 466 -35.53 36.35 -14.02
CA LEU A 466 -36.00 34.97 -14.24
C LEU A 466 -35.02 34.12 -15.08
N TYR A 467 -33.99 34.73 -15.69
CA TYR A 467 -32.98 33.98 -16.43
C TYR A 467 -32.01 33.27 -15.47
N PRO A 468 -31.59 32.02 -15.75
CA PRO A 468 -30.57 31.35 -14.97
C PRO A 468 -29.24 32.11 -15.06
N SER A 469 -28.77 32.63 -13.92
CA SER A 469 -27.51 33.38 -13.81
C SER A 469 -26.30 32.48 -13.53
N VAL A 470 -26.53 31.29 -12.98
CA VAL A 470 -25.50 30.31 -12.62
C VAL A 470 -25.64 29.11 -13.56
N GLY A 471 -24.51 28.68 -14.16
CA GLY A 471 -24.48 27.48 -14.98
C GLY A 471 -24.67 26.23 -14.12
N VAL A 472 -25.14 25.14 -14.72
CA VAL A 472 -25.37 23.86 -14.04
C VAL A 472 -24.54 22.77 -14.70
N MET A 473 -23.68 22.13 -13.89
CA MET A 473 -22.98 20.90 -14.20
C MET A 473 -23.74 19.74 -13.58
N LEU A 474 -24.12 18.76 -14.41
CA LEU A 474 -24.72 17.50 -13.95
C LEU A 474 -23.65 16.41 -13.97
N ASN A 475 -23.28 15.89 -12.81
CA ASN A 475 -22.35 14.77 -12.69
C ASN A 475 -23.10 13.51 -12.23
N TRP A 476 -23.56 12.72 -13.20
CA TRP A 476 -24.33 11.50 -12.98
C TRP A 476 -23.57 10.26 -13.43
N SER A 477 -22.24 10.28 -13.31
CA SER A 477 -21.38 9.13 -13.56
C SER A 477 -21.72 7.96 -12.61
N SER A 478 -21.68 6.72 -13.11
CA SER A 478 -21.88 5.49 -12.31
C SER A 478 -23.26 5.34 -11.63
N ALA A 479 -24.25 6.18 -12.00
CA ALA A 479 -25.59 6.17 -11.41
C ALA A 479 -26.46 4.95 -11.81
N SER A 480 -25.95 4.05 -12.67
CA SER A 480 -26.64 2.87 -13.22
C SER A 480 -27.96 3.19 -13.95
N LEU A 481 -28.09 4.39 -14.50
CA LEU A 481 -29.27 4.83 -15.24
C LEU A 481 -29.44 4.03 -16.54
N SER A 482 -30.65 3.48 -16.74
CA SER A 482 -31.06 2.80 -17.98
C SER A 482 -31.72 3.74 -19.00
N SER A 483 -32.27 4.85 -18.53
CA SER A 483 -32.85 5.92 -19.35
C SER A 483 -32.74 7.26 -18.61
N LEU A 484 -32.76 8.37 -19.36
CA LEU A 484 -32.65 9.72 -18.82
C LEU A 484 -33.95 10.51 -19.06
N LEU A 485 -34.69 10.77 -17.99
CA LEU A 485 -36.00 11.44 -18.06
C LEU A 485 -35.87 12.97 -17.99
N PRO A 486 -36.73 13.75 -18.69
CA PRO A 486 -36.62 15.20 -18.72
C PRO A 486 -36.76 15.87 -17.35
N HIS A 487 -37.52 15.28 -16.43
CA HIS A 487 -37.77 15.88 -15.11
C HIS A 487 -36.51 15.88 -14.24
N TYR A 488 -35.74 14.79 -14.18
CA TYR A 488 -34.47 14.75 -13.41
C TYR A 488 -33.54 15.91 -13.75
N ILE A 489 -33.50 16.26 -15.04
CA ILE A 489 -32.72 17.37 -15.61
C ILE A 489 -33.27 18.72 -15.13
N SER A 490 -34.59 18.92 -15.14
CA SER A 490 -35.20 20.16 -14.64
C SER A 490 -35.08 20.31 -13.12
N ASP A 491 -35.17 19.21 -12.38
CA ASP A 491 -35.19 19.20 -10.92
C ASP A 491 -33.82 19.56 -10.35
N ALA A 492 -32.75 18.99 -10.92
CA ALA A 492 -31.38 19.35 -10.63
C ALA A 492 -31.08 20.83 -10.92
N ALA A 493 -31.55 21.36 -12.06
CA ALA A 493 -31.38 22.75 -12.40
C ALA A 493 -32.18 23.71 -11.49
N MET A 494 -33.37 23.30 -11.02
CA MET A 494 -34.18 24.04 -10.03
C MET A 494 -33.59 23.97 -8.61
N HIS A 495 -32.98 22.85 -8.21
CA HIS A 495 -32.35 22.70 -6.89
C HIS A 495 -31.22 23.74 -6.68
N ILE A 496 -30.39 23.97 -7.71
CA ILE A 496 -29.34 25.00 -7.69
C ILE A 496 -29.95 26.41 -7.85
N ASN A 497 -30.85 26.59 -8.82
CA ASN A 497 -31.47 27.88 -9.11
C ASN A 497 -32.89 27.94 -8.55
N SER A 498 -33.03 27.89 -7.22
CA SER A 498 -34.31 27.79 -6.47
C SER A 498 -35.34 28.90 -6.70
N ARG A 499 -34.98 29.94 -7.47
CA ARG A 499 -35.88 31.01 -7.93
C ARG A 499 -36.63 30.66 -9.23
N MET A 500 -36.19 29.66 -9.99
CA MET A 500 -36.86 29.21 -11.22
C MET A 500 -38.10 28.35 -10.89
N ARG A 501 -39.17 28.52 -11.68
CA ARG A 501 -40.44 27.77 -11.53
C ARG A 501 -40.91 27.06 -12.80
N THR A 502 -40.15 27.14 -13.90
CA THR A 502 -40.55 26.64 -15.23
C THR A 502 -39.50 25.68 -15.79
N THR A 503 -39.93 24.51 -16.23
CA THR A 503 -39.05 23.45 -16.77
C THR A 503 -38.26 23.91 -18.02
N THR A 504 -38.85 24.71 -18.90
CA THR A 504 -38.18 25.23 -20.10
C THR A 504 -36.96 26.10 -19.79
N LEU A 505 -37.06 27.04 -18.84
CA LEU A 505 -35.91 27.84 -18.39
C LEU A 505 -34.88 27.02 -17.61
N SER A 506 -35.29 25.93 -16.95
CA SER A 506 -34.35 25.06 -16.21
C SER A 506 -33.33 24.40 -17.14
N PHE A 507 -33.74 23.99 -18.34
CA PHE A 507 -32.85 23.45 -19.37
C PHE A 507 -31.83 24.46 -19.89
N ALA A 508 -32.14 25.76 -19.85
CA ALA A 508 -31.23 26.82 -20.27
C ALA A 508 -30.04 27.04 -19.32
N ALA A 509 -30.12 26.57 -18.08
CA ALA A 509 -29.05 26.69 -17.10
C ALA A 509 -27.88 25.71 -17.35
N ILE A 510 -28.12 24.60 -18.03
CA ILE A 510 -27.18 23.47 -18.07
C ILE A 510 -26.07 23.71 -19.10
N THR A 511 -24.84 23.62 -18.64
CA THR A 511 -23.61 23.88 -19.42
C THR A 511 -22.81 22.61 -19.67
N ARG A 512 -22.86 21.65 -18.73
CA ARG A 512 -22.10 20.41 -18.76
C ARG A 512 -22.94 19.24 -18.26
N VAL A 513 -22.86 18.11 -18.95
CA VAL A 513 -23.52 16.86 -18.56
C VAL A 513 -22.51 15.72 -18.67
N ASP A 514 -22.28 15.03 -17.56
CA ASP A 514 -21.60 13.74 -17.53
C ASP A 514 -22.59 12.66 -17.10
N VAL A 515 -22.80 11.68 -17.98
CA VAL A 515 -23.61 10.48 -17.77
C VAL A 515 -22.80 9.22 -18.10
N SER A 516 -21.48 9.26 -17.91
CA SER A 516 -20.60 8.11 -18.13
C SER A 516 -20.84 6.94 -17.17
N HIS A 517 -20.36 5.74 -17.52
CA HIS A 517 -20.48 4.54 -16.68
C HIS A 517 -21.94 4.19 -16.29
N ASN A 518 -22.87 4.38 -17.23
CA ASN A 518 -24.29 4.07 -17.06
C ASN A 518 -24.71 2.92 -18.01
N LYS A 519 -26.01 2.60 -18.04
CA LYS A 519 -26.58 1.51 -18.86
C LYS A 519 -27.53 2.05 -19.92
N LEU A 520 -27.19 3.21 -20.50
CA LEU A 520 -27.98 3.85 -21.54
C LEU A 520 -27.81 3.10 -22.87
N THR A 521 -28.90 2.51 -23.36
CA THR A 521 -28.95 1.79 -24.65
C THR A 521 -29.40 2.68 -25.82
N ILE A 522 -30.08 3.78 -25.51
CA ILE A 522 -30.63 4.77 -26.45
C ILE A 522 -30.11 6.15 -26.07
N PHE A 523 -29.65 6.94 -27.06
CA PHE A 523 -29.17 8.30 -26.81
C PHE A 523 -30.33 9.23 -26.38
N PRO A 524 -30.27 9.88 -25.21
CA PRO A 524 -31.38 10.67 -24.69
C PRO A 524 -31.55 11.99 -25.47
N CYS A 525 -32.53 12.01 -26.37
CA CYS A 525 -32.78 13.13 -27.30
C CYS A 525 -33.08 14.48 -26.62
N VAL A 526 -33.40 14.48 -25.33
CA VAL A 526 -33.57 15.69 -24.50
C VAL A 526 -32.29 16.53 -24.46
N LEU A 527 -31.11 15.90 -24.53
CA LEU A 527 -29.82 16.62 -24.49
C LEU A 527 -29.62 17.56 -25.70
N TRP A 528 -30.22 17.24 -26.86
CA TRP A 528 -30.23 18.12 -28.04
C TRP A 528 -31.09 19.40 -27.86
N GLN A 529 -31.91 19.45 -26.82
CA GLN A 529 -32.79 20.58 -26.49
C GLN A 529 -32.12 21.58 -25.52
N LEU A 530 -30.94 21.28 -24.98
CA LEU A 530 -30.24 22.12 -23.99
C LEU A 530 -29.47 23.27 -24.68
N PRO A 531 -29.91 24.55 -24.58
CA PRO A 531 -29.39 25.64 -25.42
C PRO A 531 -28.02 26.21 -24.97
N SER A 532 -27.57 25.86 -23.75
CA SER A 532 -26.30 26.30 -23.15
C SER A 532 -25.25 25.19 -23.07
N LEU A 533 -25.57 23.97 -23.52
CA LEU A 533 -24.70 22.80 -23.38
C LEU A 533 -23.42 22.97 -24.21
N ARG A 534 -22.26 22.75 -23.58
CA ARG A 534 -20.93 22.86 -24.20
C ARG A 534 -20.12 21.58 -24.11
N MET A 535 -20.23 20.84 -23.01
CA MET A 535 -19.55 19.56 -22.83
C MET A 535 -20.57 18.47 -22.52
N LEU A 536 -20.51 17.38 -23.28
CA LEU A 536 -21.32 16.19 -23.08
C LEU A 536 -20.43 14.95 -23.05
N ASN A 537 -20.41 14.25 -21.92
CA ASN A 537 -19.80 12.95 -21.77
C ASN A 537 -20.85 11.85 -21.60
N VAL A 538 -20.82 10.85 -22.50
CA VAL A 538 -21.66 9.65 -22.49
C VAL A 538 -20.77 8.41 -22.71
N SER A 539 -19.55 8.43 -22.18
CA SER A 539 -18.64 7.28 -22.30
C SER A 539 -19.13 6.07 -21.51
N ASP A 540 -18.64 4.89 -21.84
CA ASP A 540 -18.81 3.68 -21.03
C ASP A 540 -20.30 3.37 -20.78
N ASN A 541 -21.04 3.23 -21.88
CA ASN A 541 -22.48 3.00 -21.95
C ASN A 541 -22.79 1.97 -23.08
N GLU A 542 -24.05 1.60 -23.27
CA GLU A 542 -24.49 0.53 -24.20
C GLU A 542 -25.09 1.10 -25.51
N LEU A 543 -24.70 2.31 -25.93
CA LEU A 543 -25.31 2.98 -27.08
C LEU A 543 -24.96 2.31 -28.40
N SER A 544 -25.97 1.87 -29.15
CA SER A 544 -25.82 1.24 -30.48
C SER A 544 -25.82 2.24 -31.65
N THR A 545 -26.57 3.33 -31.52
CA THR A 545 -26.77 4.38 -32.53
C THR A 545 -27.04 5.73 -31.87
N ILE A 546 -26.85 6.82 -32.62
CA ILE A 546 -27.18 8.19 -32.19
C ILE A 546 -28.32 8.71 -33.07
N SER A 547 -29.50 8.90 -32.47
CA SER A 547 -30.62 9.59 -33.09
C SER A 547 -30.44 11.10 -33.03
N VAL A 548 -30.60 11.77 -34.17
CA VAL A 548 -30.56 13.24 -34.29
C VAL A 548 -31.93 13.72 -34.79
N PRO A 549 -32.65 14.57 -34.02
CA PRO A 549 -33.94 15.10 -34.44
C PRO A 549 -33.86 15.89 -35.76
N SER A 550 -34.87 15.75 -36.62
CA SER A 550 -34.93 16.42 -37.93
C SER A 550 -35.35 17.90 -37.87
N GLY A 551 -35.42 18.49 -36.66
CA GLY A 551 -35.82 19.87 -36.44
C GLY A 551 -34.64 20.78 -36.07
N HIS A 552 -34.95 22.03 -35.71
CA HIS A 552 -33.94 22.97 -35.18
C HIS A 552 -33.35 22.42 -33.88
N LEU A 553 -32.02 22.18 -33.85
CA LEU A 553 -31.31 21.86 -32.61
C LEU A 553 -31.01 23.14 -31.83
N TYR A 554 -31.38 23.17 -30.55
CA TYR A 554 -31.05 24.29 -29.67
C TYR A 554 -29.63 24.16 -29.08
N SER A 555 -29.10 22.94 -28.98
CA SER A 555 -27.74 22.63 -28.51
C SER A 555 -26.63 22.95 -29.52
N SER A 556 -26.71 24.09 -30.21
CA SER A 556 -25.75 24.53 -31.23
C SER A 556 -24.38 24.95 -30.69
N SER A 557 -24.21 24.90 -29.35
CA SER A 557 -23.03 25.36 -28.60
C SER A 557 -22.12 24.24 -28.08
N ILE A 558 -22.32 22.97 -28.48
CA ILE A 558 -21.47 21.86 -28.01
C ILE A 558 -20.04 22.06 -28.54
N GLU A 559 -19.09 22.21 -27.62
CA GLU A 559 -17.66 22.38 -27.87
C GLU A 559 -16.90 21.06 -27.77
N SER A 560 -17.38 20.13 -26.93
CA SER A 560 -16.78 18.80 -26.68
C SER A 560 -17.84 17.71 -26.54
N LEU A 561 -17.66 16.60 -27.27
CA LEU A 561 -18.53 15.44 -27.26
C LEU A 561 -17.71 14.15 -27.08
N ILE A 562 -17.99 13.40 -26.01
CA ILE A 562 -17.28 12.17 -25.64
C ILE A 562 -18.27 10.99 -25.66
N LEU A 563 -18.02 10.03 -26.55
CA LEU A 563 -18.84 8.85 -26.86
C LEU A 563 -18.01 7.55 -26.76
N ARG A 564 -16.90 7.61 -26.03
CA ARG A 564 -15.91 6.54 -25.88
C ARG A 564 -16.53 5.28 -25.26
N ASN A 565 -16.05 4.09 -25.65
CA ASN A 565 -16.45 2.80 -25.06
C ASN A 565 -17.98 2.59 -25.07
N ASN A 566 -18.54 2.56 -26.29
CA ASN A 566 -19.95 2.31 -26.57
C ASN A 566 -20.08 1.27 -27.70
N CYS A 567 -21.31 0.91 -28.07
CA CYS A 567 -21.59 -0.06 -29.13
C CYS A 567 -21.84 0.57 -30.51
N LEU A 568 -21.37 1.80 -30.77
CA LEU A 568 -21.73 2.55 -31.98
C LEU A 568 -21.17 1.90 -33.25
N THR A 569 -22.06 1.66 -34.22
CA THR A 569 -21.74 1.03 -35.52
C THR A 569 -21.51 2.04 -36.65
N SER A 570 -22.11 3.23 -36.54
CA SER A 570 -22.02 4.33 -37.50
C SER A 570 -22.27 5.68 -36.81
N LEU A 571 -21.90 6.78 -37.49
CA LEU A 571 -22.18 8.15 -37.06
C LEU A 571 -23.06 8.87 -38.09
N PRO A 572 -24.11 9.60 -37.66
CA PRO A 572 -24.99 10.33 -38.57
C PRO A 572 -24.25 11.51 -39.21
N SER A 573 -24.32 11.62 -40.55
CA SER A 573 -23.64 12.66 -41.32
C SER A 573 -24.09 14.09 -40.96
N SER A 574 -25.33 14.26 -40.50
CA SER A 574 -25.89 15.55 -40.09
C SER A 574 -25.26 16.13 -38.82
N LEU A 575 -24.61 15.33 -37.98
CA LEU A 575 -24.01 15.78 -36.72
C LEU A 575 -22.98 16.90 -36.93
N PHE A 576 -22.11 16.74 -37.95
CA PHE A 576 -21.07 17.72 -38.28
C PHE A 576 -21.62 19.00 -38.95
N THR A 577 -22.81 18.92 -39.54
CA THR A 577 -23.51 20.10 -40.11
C THR A 577 -24.29 20.87 -39.04
N LEU A 578 -24.78 20.19 -38.01
CA LEU A 578 -25.65 20.75 -36.96
C LEU A 578 -24.91 21.23 -35.71
N LEU A 579 -23.63 20.86 -35.52
CA LEU A 579 -22.79 21.26 -34.38
C LEU A 579 -21.58 22.12 -34.83
N PRO A 580 -21.79 23.39 -35.24
CA PRO A 580 -20.75 24.24 -35.83
C PRO A 580 -19.67 24.73 -34.84
N SER A 581 -19.83 24.46 -33.54
CA SER A 581 -18.85 24.77 -32.48
C SER A 581 -17.99 23.59 -32.05
N LEU A 582 -18.26 22.37 -32.56
CA LEU A 582 -17.64 21.14 -32.06
C LEU A 582 -16.13 21.18 -32.28
N SER A 583 -15.35 21.13 -31.20
CA SER A 583 -13.89 21.29 -31.21
C SER A 583 -13.13 20.02 -30.82
N ILE A 584 -13.73 19.17 -29.99
CA ILE A 584 -13.21 17.87 -29.55
C ILE A 584 -14.30 16.81 -29.78
N LEU A 585 -13.94 15.73 -30.46
CA LEU A 585 -14.79 14.55 -30.62
C LEU A 585 -14.01 13.28 -30.28
N ASP A 586 -14.43 12.58 -29.22
CA ASP A 586 -13.94 11.24 -28.89
C ASP A 586 -15.02 10.19 -29.18
N ILE A 587 -14.70 9.28 -30.09
CA ILE A 587 -15.53 8.15 -30.56
C ILE A 587 -14.74 6.84 -30.45
N SER A 588 -13.75 6.80 -29.55
CA SER A 588 -12.85 5.65 -29.38
C SER A 588 -13.52 4.45 -28.72
N LYS A 589 -12.97 3.24 -28.92
CA LYS A 589 -13.54 1.97 -28.43
C LYS A 589 -15.01 1.81 -28.84
N ASN A 590 -15.27 1.77 -30.14
CA ASN A 590 -16.60 1.56 -30.71
C ASN A 590 -16.49 0.55 -31.87
N TYR A 591 -17.59 0.25 -32.56
CA TYR A 591 -17.63 -0.68 -33.69
C TYR A 591 -17.74 0.02 -35.05
N LEU A 592 -17.28 1.28 -35.15
CA LEU A 592 -17.37 2.08 -36.37
C LEU A 592 -16.56 1.44 -37.50
N SER A 593 -17.20 1.23 -38.65
CA SER A 593 -16.55 0.69 -39.86
C SER A 593 -15.97 1.77 -40.79
N HIS A 594 -16.59 2.95 -40.80
CA HIS A 594 -16.28 4.09 -41.67
C HIS A 594 -16.63 5.40 -40.95
N LEU A 595 -16.01 6.51 -41.37
CA LEU A 595 -16.36 7.86 -40.95
C LEU A 595 -17.14 8.59 -42.06
N PRO A 596 -18.13 9.43 -41.74
CA PRO A 596 -18.94 10.14 -42.75
C PRO A 596 -18.13 11.25 -43.43
N GLU A 597 -18.40 11.50 -44.72
CA GLU A 597 -17.69 12.51 -45.52
C GLU A 597 -17.81 13.94 -44.96
N THR A 598 -18.90 14.23 -44.25
CA THR A 598 -19.18 15.52 -43.61
C THR A 598 -18.23 15.84 -42.45
N ILE A 599 -17.44 14.88 -41.95
CA ILE A 599 -16.44 15.13 -40.89
C ILE A 599 -15.40 16.19 -41.28
N TRP A 600 -15.11 16.30 -42.58
CA TRP A 600 -14.22 17.31 -43.13
C TRP A 600 -14.86 18.71 -43.22
N GLN A 601 -16.19 18.82 -43.18
CA GLN A 601 -16.91 20.09 -43.25
C GLN A 601 -16.95 20.84 -41.91
N ALA A 602 -16.51 20.21 -40.81
CA ALA A 602 -16.51 20.79 -39.47
C ALA A 602 -15.39 21.84 -39.29
N GLN A 603 -15.75 23.13 -39.39
CA GLN A 603 -14.81 24.26 -39.37
C GLN A 603 -14.08 24.49 -38.03
N SER A 604 -14.62 23.97 -36.94
CA SER A 604 -14.15 24.16 -35.55
C SER A 604 -13.37 22.98 -34.97
N LEU A 605 -13.41 21.81 -35.62
CA LEU A 605 -12.90 20.56 -35.07
C LEU A 605 -11.35 20.58 -35.01
N LYS A 606 -10.80 20.49 -33.81
CA LYS A 606 -9.35 20.51 -33.54
C LYS A 606 -8.85 19.10 -33.26
N GLU A 607 -9.62 18.30 -32.53
CA GLU A 607 -9.21 16.98 -32.07
C GLU A 607 -10.27 15.92 -32.39
N LEU A 608 -9.81 14.82 -33.01
CA LEU A 608 -10.62 13.66 -33.35
C LEU A 608 -9.93 12.37 -32.87
N ASN A 609 -10.58 11.65 -31.95
CA ASN A 609 -10.13 10.35 -31.47
C ASN A 609 -11.05 9.23 -31.96
N GLY A 610 -10.62 8.52 -33.00
CA GLY A 610 -11.27 7.33 -33.57
C GLY A 610 -10.58 6.00 -33.22
N SER A 611 -9.74 5.98 -32.18
CA SER A 611 -8.97 4.77 -31.84
C SER A 611 -9.83 3.59 -31.35
N GLY A 612 -9.38 2.35 -31.55
CA GLY A 612 -10.11 1.16 -31.10
C GLY A 612 -11.43 0.95 -31.83
N ASN A 613 -11.42 1.07 -33.16
CA ASN A 613 -12.59 0.89 -34.03
C ASN A 613 -12.30 -0.14 -35.14
N SER A 614 -13.23 -0.29 -36.10
CA SER A 614 -13.07 -1.17 -37.27
C SER A 614 -12.80 -0.40 -38.57
N ILE A 615 -12.27 0.83 -38.48
CA ILE A 615 -12.08 1.72 -39.64
C ILE A 615 -10.98 1.16 -40.55
N SER A 616 -11.29 1.04 -41.84
CA SER A 616 -10.39 0.52 -42.87
C SER A 616 -9.84 1.58 -43.84
N SER A 617 -10.56 2.69 -43.99
CA SER A 617 -10.28 3.77 -44.95
C SER A 617 -10.85 5.12 -44.44
N LEU A 618 -10.40 6.23 -45.03
CA LEU A 618 -10.94 7.56 -44.78
C LEU A 618 -11.74 8.06 -46.00
N PRO A 619 -12.84 8.83 -45.79
CA PRO A 619 -13.69 9.32 -46.87
C PRO A 619 -12.97 10.25 -47.86
N SER A 620 -13.33 10.14 -49.14
CA SER A 620 -12.73 10.87 -50.27
C SER A 620 -13.66 11.95 -50.81
N ILE A 621 -13.11 13.11 -51.21
CA ILE A 621 -13.87 14.33 -51.57
C ILE A 621 -14.63 14.21 -52.93
N SER A 622 -14.43 13.13 -53.68
CA SER A 622 -15.01 12.87 -55.02
C SER A 622 -16.54 12.86 -55.09
N SER A 623 -17.24 12.77 -53.96
CA SER A 623 -18.70 12.59 -53.87
C SER A 623 -19.50 13.89 -53.92
N ILE A 624 -18.87 15.06 -53.72
CA ILE A 624 -19.55 16.36 -53.65
C ILE A 624 -19.93 16.84 -55.07
N LYS A 625 -20.97 16.24 -55.66
CA LYS A 625 -21.65 16.81 -56.83
C LYS A 625 -22.36 18.09 -56.40
N SER A 626 -22.03 19.20 -57.05
CA SER A 626 -22.78 20.44 -56.96
C SER A 626 -24.23 20.20 -57.37
N ARG A 627 -25.16 20.34 -56.44
CA ARG A 627 -26.59 20.41 -56.73
C ARG A 627 -26.98 21.87 -56.92
N ASP A 628 -27.05 22.26 -58.18
CA ASP A 628 -27.97 23.25 -58.75
C ASP A 628 -28.26 24.49 -57.88
N ILE A 629 -27.44 25.52 -58.04
CA ILE A 629 -27.85 26.90 -57.74
C ILE A 629 -28.62 27.41 -58.97
N THR A 630 -29.90 27.06 -59.01
CA THR A 630 -30.93 27.73 -59.82
C THR A 630 -31.99 28.26 -58.85
N ASP A 631 -32.48 29.47 -59.12
CA ASP A 631 -33.21 30.34 -58.18
C ASP A 631 -32.31 30.83 -57.02
N VAL A 632 -32.22 32.14 -56.71
CA VAL A 632 -33.15 33.25 -56.96
C VAL A 632 -32.46 34.42 -57.70
N HIS A 633 -33.25 35.24 -58.39
CA HIS A 633 -32.79 36.43 -59.11
C HIS A 633 -32.08 37.48 -58.23
N SER A 634 -31.15 38.19 -58.85
CA SER A 634 -30.57 39.43 -58.34
C SER A 634 -31.60 40.55 -58.24
N ASN A 635 -31.44 41.38 -57.20
CA ASN A 635 -31.67 42.82 -57.33
C ASN A 635 -30.33 43.52 -57.09
N THR A 636 -29.92 44.31 -58.08
CA THR A 636 -29.01 45.48 -58.10
C THR A 636 -28.26 45.85 -56.79
N THR A 637 -26.97 46.25 -56.82
CA THR A 637 -26.40 47.29 -57.71
C THR A 637 -24.93 47.07 -58.13
N ASN A 638 -24.52 47.72 -59.23
CA ASN A 638 -23.18 47.67 -59.83
C ASN A 638 -22.04 48.29 -59.00
N VAL A 639 -20.83 47.74 -59.08
CA VAL A 639 -19.59 48.53 -59.36
C VAL A 639 -18.68 47.77 -60.35
N ASN A 640 -18.24 48.51 -61.37
CA ASN A 640 -17.40 48.19 -62.52
C ASN A 640 -16.25 47.15 -62.36
N ILE A 641 -16.14 46.27 -63.36
CA ILE A 641 -14.91 45.53 -63.72
C ILE A 641 -14.10 46.35 -64.74
N LEU A 642 -12.76 46.35 -64.66
CA LEU A 642 -11.89 46.85 -65.73
C LEU A 642 -10.72 45.91 -66.05
N ASN A 643 -10.81 45.28 -67.22
CA ASN A 643 -9.71 44.88 -68.12
C ASN A 643 -8.49 44.12 -67.56
N ALA A 644 -8.59 42.79 -67.52
CA ALA A 644 -7.45 41.90 -67.78
C ALA A 644 -7.80 40.93 -68.93
N LYS A 645 -6.86 40.63 -69.82
CA LYS A 645 -7.13 39.82 -71.04
C LYS A 645 -7.05 38.32 -70.75
N ASN A 646 -8.19 37.68 -70.52
CA ASN A 646 -8.30 36.23 -70.41
C ASN A 646 -7.81 35.54 -71.71
N ARG A 647 -6.68 34.84 -71.62
CA ARG A 647 -6.31 33.77 -72.56
C ARG A 647 -6.90 32.46 -72.05
N HIS A 648 -7.90 31.94 -72.75
CA HIS A 648 -8.42 30.60 -72.45
C HIS A 648 -7.32 29.55 -72.55
N ILE A 649 -7.19 28.73 -71.51
CA ILE A 649 -6.45 27.46 -71.50
C ILE A 649 -7.38 26.44 -70.86
N GLU A 650 -7.91 25.52 -71.65
CA GLU A 650 -8.78 24.46 -71.13
C GLU A 650 -8.00 23.52 -70.19
N ARG A 651 -8.53 23.29 -68.98
CA ARG A 651 -8.01 22.28 -68.04
C ARG A 651 -9.17 21.52 -67.40
N ARG A 652 -9.08 20.19 -67.36
CA ARG A 652 -10.18 19.26 -67.01
C ARG A 652 -10.21 18.87 -65.52
N SER A 653 -9.98 19.81 -64.60
CA SER A 653 -9.99 19.54 -63.14
C SER A 653 -10.76 20.62 -62.38
N LEU A 654 -11.73 20.19 -61.56
CA LEU A 654 -12.86 20.98 -61.05
C LEU A 654 -12.54 21.80 -59.76
N TRP A 655 -11.49 22.61 -59.75
CA TRP A 655 -11.10 23.41 -58.57
C TRP A 655 -10.93 24.89 -58.91
N GLN A 656 -12.04 25.64 -58.78
CA GLN A 656 -12.20 27.09 -58.98
C GLN A 656 -11.98 27.61 -60.42
N ASN A 657 -12.86 28.51 -60.89
CA ASN A 657 -12.79 29.10 -62.24
C ASN A 657 -11.84 30.31 -62.32
N GLU A 658 -11.50 30.94 -61.20
CA GLU A 658 -10.64 32.13 -61.15
C GLU A 658 -9.62 32.02 -60.02
N ILE A 659 -8.34 32.21 -60.35
CA ILE A 659 -7.24 32.44 -59.39
C ILE A 659 -6.38 33.57 -59.96
N SER A 660 -6.44 34.74 -59.33
CA SER A 660 -5.55 35.86 -59.62
C SER A 660 -4.16 35.59 -59.03
N VAL A 661 -3.17 35.29 -59.87
CA VAL A 661 -1.78 35.09 -59.43
C VAL A 661 -1.11 36.44 -59.19
N THR A 662 -1.29 36.99 -57.99
CA THR A 662 -0.41 38.03 -57.45
C THR A 662 0.86 37.37 -56.92
N VAL A 663 1.99 37.62 -57.58
CA VAL A 663 3.30 37.39 -56.97
C VAL A 663 3.45 38.39 -55.83
N MET A 664 3.77 37.91 -54.63
CA MET A 664 4.12 38.74 -53.48
C MET A 664 5.52 38.35 -53.04
N ASP A 665 6.38 39.35 -52.87
CA ASP A 665 7.76 39.19 -52.43
C ASP A 665 7.84 38.82 -50.94
N GLU A 666 9.05 38.44 -50.51
CA GLU A 666 9.33 37.95 -49.15
C GLU A 666 9.01 39.02 -48.07
N GLY A 667 7.98 38.77 -47.27
CA GLY A 667 7.57 39.62 -46.15
C GLY A 667 6.82 38.83 -45.09
N GLU A 668 7.07 39.13 -43.82
CA GLU A 668 6.45 38.44 -42.69
C GLU A 668 4.97 38.86 -42.51
N GLY A 669 4.03 38.02 -42.96
CA GLY A 669 2.60 38.32 -42.82
C GLY A 669 1.67 37.16 -43.19
N GLU A 670 0.82 36.77 -42.24
CA GLU A 670 -0.45 36.02 -42.36
C GLU A 670 -0.69 35.19 -43.64
N GLU A 671 -0.39 33.88 -43.57
CA GLU A 671 -0.87 32.87 -44.54
C GLU A 671 -2.40 32.76 -44.53
N SER A 672 -3.05 33.63 -45.30
CA SER A 672 -4.50 33.72 -45.44
C SER A 672 -5.00 32.91 -46.64
N THR A 673 -6.17 32.29 -46.47
CA THR A 673 -6.99 31.62 -47.50
C THR A 673 -6.31 30.58 -48.41
N LEU A 674 -6.48 29.28 -48.11
CA LEU A 674 -6.74 28.21 -49.12
C LEU A 674 -6.99 26.80 -48.53
N SER A 675 -6.94 26.60 -47.21
CA SER A 675 -7.45 25.38 -46.55
C SER A 675 -8.33 25.72 -45.34
N SER A 676 -9.53 25.14 -45.30
CA SER A 676 -10.63 25.56 -44.42
C SER A 676 -10.78 24.76 -43.12
N HIS A 677 -9.82 23.88 -42.80
CA HIS A 677 -9.95 22.87 -41.74
C HIS A 677 -9.04 23.18 -40.54
N SER A 678 -9.57 23.08 -39.33
CA SER A 678 -8.86 23.40 -38.07
C SER A 678 -8.13 22.22 -37.41
N LEU A 679 -8.24 21.00 -37.95
CA LEU A 679 -7.82 19.76 -37.28
C LEU A 679 -6.31 19.74 -36.99
N THR A 680 -5.96 19.69 -35.69
CA THR A 680 -4.58 19.61 -35.19
C THR A 680 -4.19 18.22 -34.70
N THR A 681 -5.15 17.42 -34.25
CA THR A 681 -4.93 16.12 -33.58
C THR A 681 -5.83 15.05 -34.18
N LEU A 682 -5.25 13.98 -34.70
CA LEU A 682 -5.97 12.82 -35.25
C LEU A 682 -5.38 11.51 -34.70
N ASN A 683 -6.19 10.77 -33.96
CA ASN A 683 -5.85 9.46 -33.42
C ASN A 683 -6.72 8.37 -34.06
N LEU A 684 -6.09 7.42 -34.75
CA LEU A 684 -6.71 6.28 -35.44
C LEU A 684 -6.06 4.95 -35.04
N ASN A 685 -5.50 4.87 -33.82
CA ASN A 685 -4.84 3.66 -33.31
C ASN A 685 -5.81 2.48 -33.17
N ASN A 686 -5.33 1.23 -33.16
CA ASN A 686 -6.16 0.03 -33.02
C ASN A 686 -7.33 0.01 -34.02
N ASN A 687 -7.02 0.06 -35.32
CA ASN A 687 -7.98 0.02 -36.42
C ASN A 687 -7.54 -1.00 -37.49
N LYS A 688 -8.17 -0.98 -38.68
CA LYS A 688 -8.00 -1.97 -39.75
C LYS A 688 -7.33 -1.40 -41.01
N PHE A 689 -6.59 -0.28 -40.89
CA PHE A 689 -5.90 0.34 -42.02
C PHE A 689 -4.76 -0.55 -42.55
N ARG A 690 -4.86 -0.97 -43.81
CA ARG A 690 -3.80 -1.71 -44.55
C ARG A 690 -2.93 -0.79 -45.41
N ILE A 691 -3.48 0.33 -45.84
CA ILE A 691 -2.85 1.32 -46.72
C ILE A 691 -2.99 2.69 -46.05
N PHE A 692 -1.93 3.48 -46.05
CA PHE A 692 -1.94 4.82 -45.48
C PHE A 692 -2.73 5.81 -46.38
N PRO A 693 -3.63 6.64 -45.83
CA PRO A 693 -4.46 7.54 -46.63
C PRO A 693 -3.65 8.76 -47.12
N THR A 694 -3.13 8.69 -48.36
CA THR A 694 -2.33 9.76 -48.98
C THR A 694 -3.07 11.09 -49.21
N SER A 695 -4.40 11.09 -49.07
CA SER A 695 -5.23 12.29 -49.09
C SER A 695 -4.99 13.21 -47.88
N ILE A 696 -4.50 12.69 -46.74
CA ILE A 696 -4.45 13.42 -45.47
C ILE A 696 -3.65 14.73 -45.53
N GLY A 697 -2.53 14.79 -46.26
CA GLY A 697 -1.75 16.01 -46.45
C GLY A 697 -2.45 17.13 -47.24
N CYS A 698 -3.52 16.82 -47.98
CA CYS A 698 -4.38 17.80 -48.65
C CYS A 698 -5.63 18.16 -47.82
N VAL A 699 -6.15 17.21 -47.03
CA VAL A 699 -7.41 17.36 -46.29
C VAL A 699 -7.20 18.00 -44.90
N ALA A 700 -6.12 17.64 -44.21
CA ALA A 700 -5.78 18.17 -42.88
C ALA A 700 -4.35 18.76 -42.85
N PRO A 701 -4.06 19.85 -43.61
CA PRO A 701 -2.71 20.40 -43.70
C PRO A 701 -2.20 21.04 -42.39
N ARG A 702 -3.12 21.45 -41.48
CA ARG A 702 -2.81 22.02 -40.16
C ARG A 702 -2.53 20.98 -39.07
N LEU A 703 -2.53 19.68 -39.41
CA LEU A 703 -2.35 18.59 -38.47
C LEU A 703 -0.94 18.58 -37.85
N ARG A 704 -0.88 18.51 -36.52
CA ARG A 704 0.34 18.48 -35.71
C ARG A 704 0.62 17.11 -35.09
N HIS A 705 -0.44 16.35 -34.80
CA HIS A 705 -0.36 15.06 -34.13
C HIS A 705 -1.14 14.01 -34.94
N LEU A 706 -0.45 12.96 -35.38
CA LEU A 706 -1.02 11.85 -36.14
C LEU A 706 -0.59 10.51 -35.56
N SER A 707 -1.56 9.65 -35.27
CA SER A 707 -1.35 8.34 -34.65
C SER A 707 -2.12 7.27 -35.43
N PHE A 708 -1.41 6.23 -35.87
CA PHE A 708 -1.89 5.05 -36.60
C PHE A 708 -1.31 3.73 -36.01
N SER A 709 -0.97 3.70 -34.73
CA SER A 709 -0.40 2.50 -34.10
C SER A 709 -1.41 1.35 -33.99
N HIS A 710 -0.92 0.11 -33.87
CA HIS A 710 -1.76 -1.10 -33.89
C HIS A 710 -2.69 -1.17 -35.11
N ASN A 711 -2.11 -1.06 -36.31
CA ASN A 711 -2.80 -1.19 -37.59
C ASN A 711 -2.07 -2.24 -38.48
N LEU A 712 -2.47 -2.37 -39.74
CA LEU A 712 -1.96 -3.37 -40.68
C LEU A 712 -1.13 -2.74 -41.82
N LEU A 713 -0.48 -1.59 -41.57
CA LEU A 713 0.28 -0.85 -42.59
C LEU A 713 1.58 -1.58 -42.94
N THR A 714 1.87 -1.71 -44.24
CA THR A 714 3.11 -2.31 -44.78
C THR A 714 4.19 -1.28 -45.15
N THR A 715 3.76 -0.05 -45.44
CA THR A 715 4.56 1.18 -45.61
C THR A 715 3.72 2.37 -45.16
N VAL A 716 4.34 3.50 -44.83
CA VAL A 716 3.61 4.76 -44.61
C VAL A 716 3.24 5.36 -45.97
N CYS A 717 3.97 6.36 -46.46
CA CYS A 717 3.83 6.87 -47.84
C CYS A 717 5.13 7.59 -48.26
N SER A 718 5.14 8.23 -49.44
CA SER A 718 6.16 9.23 -49.75
C SER A 718 5.91 10.51 -48.93
N ILE A 719 6.99 11.15 -48.48
CA ILE A 719 6.95 12.30 -47.55
C ILE A 719 6.01 13.42 -48.03
N THR A 720 5.96 13.68 -49.34
CA THR A 720 5.09 14.65 -50.01
C THR A 720 3.59 14.46 -49.77
N ALA A 721 3.13 13.33 -49.22
CA ALA A 721 1.72 13.06 -48.91
C ALA A 721 1.34 13.30 -47.43
N LEU A 722 2.31 13.61 -46.57
CA LEU A 722 2.09 13.95 -45.15
C LEU A 722 1.82 15.47 -44.98
N PRO A 723 1.27 15.90 -43.83
CA PRO A 723 1.19 17.33 -43.50
C PRO A 723 2.56 17.91 -43.12
N ALA A 724 2.97 19.03 -43.72
CA ALA A 724 4.28 19.66 -43.46
C ALA A 724 4.44 20.18 -42.01
N LEU A 725 3.33 20.52 -41.35
CA LEU A 725 3.27 21.03 -39.97
C LEU A 725 3.29 19.94 -38.89
N LEU A 726 3.43 18.66 -39.29
CA LEU A 726 3.37 17.52 -38.39
C LEU A 726 4.54 17.53 -37.38
N ARG A 727 4.20 17.44 -36.09
CA ARG A 727 5.14 17.44 -34.95
C ARG A 727 5.37 16.06 -34.36
N THR A 728 4.34 15.21 -34.34
CA THR A 728 4.45 13.82 -33.86
C THR A 728 3.79 12.87 -34.85
N LEU A 729 4.52 11.81 -35.23
CA LEU A 729 4.01 10.69 -36.01
C LEU A 729 4.22 9.40 -35.23
N ASP A 730 3.15 8.67 -34.98
CA ASP A 730 3.19 7.33 -34.40
C ASP A 730 2.59 6.31 -35.37
N VAL A 731 3.40 5.34 -35.77
CA VAL A 731 3.05 4.20 -36.63
C VAL A 731 3.61 2.88 -36.04
N SER A 732 3.75 2.83 -34.71
CA SER A 732 4.20 1.64 -33.99
C SER A 732 3.22 0.46 -34.10
N HIS A 733 3.66 -0.75 -33.78
CA HIS A 733 2.83 -1.97 -33.85
C HIS A 733 2.11 -2.14 -35.21
N ASN A 734 2.89 -2.09 -36.29
CA ASN A 734 2.41 -2.27 -37.66
C ASN A 734 3.27 -3.35 -38.36
N SER A 735 3.14 -3.51 -39.69
CA SER A 735 3.95 -4.44 -40.50
C SER A 735 4.89 -3.69 -41.44
N LEU A 736 5.43 -2.55 -41.02
CA LEU A 736 6.25 -1.68 -41.86
C LEU A 736 7.57 -2.37 -42.22
N THR A 737 7.77 -2.63 -43.51
CA THR A 737 9.04 -3.16 -44.06
C THR A 737 9.96 -2.04 -44.58
N GLN A 738 9.37 -0.89 -44.92
CA GLN A 738 10.05 0.35 -45.27
C GLN A 738 9.26 1.53 -44.68
N LEU A 739 9.97 2.51 -44.10
CA LEU A 739 9.36 3.67 -43.46
C LEU A 739 8.69 4.60 -44.48
N PHE A 740 9.45 5.08 -45.46
CA PHE A 740 8.97 5.95 -46.54
C PHE A 740 9.11 5.24 -47.89
N SER A 741 8.06 5.31 -48.70
CA SER A 741 8.05 4.78 -50.07
C SER A 741 8.92 5.66 -50.98
N PRO A 742 9.72 5.09 -51.91
CA PRO A 742 10.57 5.88 -52.81
C PRO A 742 9.72 6.85 -53.64
N ASN A 743 10.11 8.13 -53.65
CA ASN A 743 9.33 9.23 -54.25
C ASN A 743 9.10 9.02 -55.77
N VAL A 744 8.02 8.33 -56.13
CA VAL A 744 7.36 8.50 -57.42
C VAL A 744 6.45 9.73 -57.29
N PRO A 745 6.58 10.77 -58.14
CA PRO A 745 5.61 11.86 -58.15
C PRO A 745 4.27 11.33 -58.67
N MET A 746 3.34 11.01 -57.76
CA MET A 746 1.99 10.63 -58.15
C MET A 746 1.25 11.85 -58.74
N VAL A 747 1.12 11.83 -60.07
CA VAL A 747 0.35 12.82 -60.85
C VAL A 747 -1.16 12.66 -60.65
N GLU A 748 -1.61 11.46 -60.25
CA GLU A 748 -3.03 11.12 -60.13
C GLU A 748 -3.43 10.79 -58.69
N CYS A 749 -4.63 11.22 -58.30
CA CYS A 749 -5.25 10.95 -57.01
C CYS A 749 -6.32 9.85 -57.14
N HIS A 750 -5.95 8.66 -57.63
CA HIS A 750 -6.87 7.54 -57.79
C HIS A 750 -6.95 6.64 -56.54
N ALA A 751 -8.12 6.58 -55.93
CA ALA A 751 -8.54 5.52 -55.03
C ALA A 751 -9.46 4.55 -55.80
N ASN A 752 -8.88 3.56 -56.47
CA ASN A 752 -9.66 2.51 -57.13
C ASN A 752 -9.86 1.33 -56.19
N GLY A 753 -11.11 0.87 -56.09
CA GLY A 753 -11.48 -0.37 -55.42
C GLY A 753 -11.03 -1.62 -56.19
N GLU A 754 -11.32 -2.78 -55.62
CA GLU A 754 -10.79 -4.07 -56.07
C GLU A 754 -11.27 -4.51 -57.46
N SER A 755 -10.42 -5.26 -58.15
CA SER A 755 -10.81 -6.17 -59.24
C SER A 755 -9.81 -7.34 -59.23
N GLY A 756 -10.23 -8.46 -58.65
CA GLY A 756 -9.33 -9.59 -58.34
C GLY A 756 -9.13 -10.56 -59.49
N GLY A 757 -8.14 -11.45 -59.37
CA GLY A 757 -7.99 -12.57 -60.31
C GLY A 757 -6.60 -13.22 -60.39
N ARG A 758 -6.35 -14.20 -59.49
CA ARG A 758 -5.43 -15.35 -59.67
C ARG A 758 -3.94 -15.07 -60.00
N ASN A 759 -3.08 -15.53 -59.10
CA ASN A 759 -1.70 -15.90 -59.42
C ASN A 759 -1.64 -16.85 -60.63
N HIS A 760 -0.63 -16.71 -61.49
CA HIS A 760 0.35 -17.76 -61.78
C HIS A 760 1.50 -17.16 -62.61
N GLY A 761 2.73 -17.60 -62.37
CA GLY A 761 3.88 -17.18 -63.18
C GLY A 761 4.74 -18.38 -63.56
N ARG A 762 5.19 -18.45 -64.82
CA ARG A 762 6.37 -19.22 -65.21
C ARG A 762 6.89 -18.87 -66.62
N THR A 763 8.19 -18.55 -66.65
CA THR A 763 9.21 -18.95 -67.63
C THR A 763 9.00 -18.83 -69.15
N THR A 764 10.09 -18.36 -69.77
CA THR A 764 10.61 -18.71 -71.11
C THR A 764 9.90 -18.15 -72.36
N SER A 765 10.72 -18.00 -73.40
CA SER A 765 10.48 -17.36 -74.69
C SER A 765 10.55 -18.42 -75.82
N PRO A 766 10.57 -18.05 -77.11
CA PRO A 766 9.80 -17.03 -77.85
C PRO A 766 9.01 -17.67 -79.03
N THR A 767 8.12 -16.95 -79.72
CA THR A 767 7.97 -17.14 -81.20
C THR A 767 7.19 -16.04 -81.96
N ARG A 768 7.80 -15.60 -83.07
CA ARG A 768 7.25 -15.34 -84.43
C ARG A 768 5.92 -14.59 -84.66
N ASN A 769 6.05 -13.63 -85.61
CA ASN A 769 5.09 -13.25 -86.67
C ASN A 769 3.90 -12.33 -86.30
N SER A 770 3.51 -11.34 -87.13
CA SER A 770 4.10 -10.90 -88.42
C SER A 770 3.71 -9.49 -88.93
N ARG A 771 4.70 -8.80 -89.52
CA ARG A 771 4.66 -8.00 -90.77
C ARG A 771 3.68 -6.81 -90.92
N SER A 772 4.24 -5.60 -90.83
CA SER A 772 4.44 -4.68 -91.97
C SER A 772 5.50 -3.62 -91.57
N ARG A 773 6.63 -3.39 -92.29
CA ARG A 773 6.84 -2.83 -93.65
C ARG A 773 6.50 -1.32 -93.71
N SER A 774 7.40 -0.38 -94.05
CA SER A 774 8.73 -0.49 -94.71
C SER A 774 9.71 0.66 -94.38
N LYS A 775 11.03 0.34 -94.44
CA LYS A 775 12.21 1.04 -95.05
C LYS A 775 12.35 2.59 -94.92
N SER A 776 13.54 3.19 -94.83
CA SER A 776 14.93 2.79 -95.18
C SER A 776 15.96 3.30 -94.15
N ALA A 777 17.03 2.57 -93.79
CA ALA A 777 18.40 2.61 -94.37
C ALA A 777 19.01 4.04 -94.47
N VAL A 778 20.27 4.33 -94.06
CA VAL A 778 21.44 3.53 -93.60
C VAL A 778 22.38 4.50 -92.80
N ARG A 779 23.36 4.18 -91.93
CA ARG A 779 24.51 3.24 -92.02
C ARG A 779 25.07 2.81 -90.62
N THR A 780 26.39 2.74 -90.46
CA THR A 780 27.21 2.37 -89.28
C THR A 780 28.18 3.53 -88.93
N GLN A 781 28.81 3.72 -87.76
CA GLN A 781 29.55 2.81 -86.86
C GLN A 781 29.60 3.27 -85.36
N ARG A 782 30.41 2.59 -84.53
CA ARG A 782 30.55 2.69 -83.07
C ARG A 782 31.03 4.05 -82.51
N ALA A 783 30.28 4.59 -81.56
CA ALA A 783 30.81 5.26 -80.36
C ALA A 783 29.70 5.30 -79.28
N LEU A 784 29.91 4.68 -78.12
CA LEU A 784 29.00 4.82 -76.97
C LEU A 784 29.43 6.05 -76.16
N SER A 785 29.11 7.23 -76.68
CA SER A 785 29.33 8.51 -76.00
C SER A 785 28.23 8.79 -74.96
N VAL A 786 28.63 9.51 -73.91
CA VAL A 786 27.82 9.91 -72.75
C VAL A 786 26.46 10.47 -73.16
N ASN A 787 25.40 9.70 -72.97
CA ASN A 787 24.04 10.22 -73.13
C ASN A 787 23.70 11.04 -71.88
N ARG A 788 23.74 12.38 -72.00
CA ARG A 788 23.29 13.28 -70.94
C ARG A 788 21.80 13.07 -70.75
N ASN A 789 21.37 12.62 -69.56
CA ASN A 789 19.95 12.66 -69.20
C ASN A 789 19.51 14.13 -69.17
N GLY A 790 18.79 14.55 -70.20
CA GLY A 790 18.12 15.85 -70.21
C GLY A 790 17.10 15.91 -69.07
N ARG A 791 16.99 17.07 -68.43
CA ARG A 791 15.86 17.33 -67.53
C ARG A 791 14.60 17.45 -68.37
N GLU A 792 13.70 16.47 -68.26
CA GLU A 792 12.30 16.73 -68.53
C GLU A 792 11.75 17.50 -67.32
N ASP A 793 11.86 18.83 -67.38
CA ASP A 793 11.30 19.73 -66.37
C ASP A 793 9.76 19.69 -66.42
N VAL A 794 9.19 18.70 -65.73
CA VAL A 794 7.75 18.62 -65.43
C VAL A 794 7.39 19.88 -64.65
N ARG A 795 6.74 20.82 -65.34
CA ARG A 795 6.42 22.15 -64.82
C ARG A 795 5.60 22.01 -63.53
N GLY A 796 6.04 22.62 -62.43
CA GLY A 796 5.48 22.47 -61.09
C GLY A 796 4.08 23.07 -60.85
N CYS A 797 3.24 23.16 -61.88
CA CYS A 797 1.88 23.71 -61.81
C CYS A 797 0.85 22.68 -61.32
N ASP A 798 1.03 21.40 -61.62
CA ASP A 798 -0.02 20.39 -61.48
C ASP A 798 0.03 19.62 -60.14
N ILE A 799 0.87 20.09 -59.20
CA ILE A 799 1.02 19.53 -57.84
C ILE A 799 0.49 20.54 -56.80
N CYS A 800 -0.46 20.09 -55.98
CA CYS A 800 -1.03 20.84 -54.85
C CYS A 800 0.07 21.44 -53.94
N VAL A 801 -0.08 22.70 -53.52
CA VAL A 801 0.90 23.45 -52.70
C VAL A 801 1.34 22.65 -51.47
N HIS A 802 0.38 22.07 -50.74
CA HIS A 802 0.63 21.27 -49.53
C HIS A 802 1.56 20.06 -49.77
N ARG A 803 1.63 19.53 -51.00
CA ARG A 803 2.46 18.36 -51.38
C ARG A 803 3.85 18.70 -51.95
N ARG A 804 4.26 19.99 -51.96
CA ARG A 804 5.53 20.43 -52.59
C ARG A 804 6.78 20.27 -51.72
N HIS A 805 6.62 19.90 -50.45
CA HIS A 805 7.73 19.74 -49.51
C HIS A 805 8.44 18.38 -49.64
N ASN A 806 9.77 18.35 -49.50
CA ASN A 806 10.58 17.12 -49.58
C ASN A 806 11.15 16.65 -48.23
N THR A 807 10.89 17.40 -47.15
CA THR A 807 11.32 17.13 -45.77
C THR A 807 10.19 17.47 -44.79
N LEU A 808 10.25 16.95 -43.57
CA LEU A 808 9.32 17.25 -42.48
C LEU A 808 10.02 18.15 -41.45
N PRO A 809 10.04 19.49 -41.65
CA PRO A 809 10.86 20.39 -40.85
C PRO A 809 10.45 20.45 -39.37
N HIS A 810 9.17 20.21 -39.05
CA HIS A 810 8.63 20.36 -37.70
C HIS A 810 8.51 19.06 -36.89
N LEU A 811 8.89 17.90 -37.46
CA LEU A 811 8.73 16.61 -36.80
C LEU A 811 9.72 16.46 -35.63
N LYS A 812 9.19 16.38 -34.41
CA LYS A 812 9.95 16.26 -33.15
C LYS A 812 9.96 14.84 -32.59
N THR A 813 8.88 14.09 -32.79
CA THR A 813 8.73 12.71 -32.28
C THR A 813 8.31 11.79 -33.40
N LEU A 814 9.04 10.69 -33.57
CA LEU A 814 8.73 9.63 -34.51
C LEU A 814 8.76 8.29 -33.76
N ASN A 815 7.59 7.64 -33.66
CA ASN A 815 7.47 6.29 -33.12
C ASN A 815 7.24 5.28 -34.25
N ILE A 816 8.18 4.35 -34.39
CA ILE A 816 8.22 3.29 -35.41
C ILE A 816 8.52 1.91 -34.79
N SER A 817 8.37 1.76 -33.47
CA SER A 817 8.63 0.50 -32.77
C SER A 817 7.63 -0.62 -33.11
N ASN A 818 8.00 -1.87 -32.83
CA ASN A 818 7.20 -3.06 -33.16
C ASN A 818 6.81 -3.09 -34.65
N ASN A 819 7.81 -3.17 -35.52
CA ASN A 819 7.70 -3.21 -36.98
C ASN A 819 8.76 -4.16 -37.59
N GLN A 820 8.86 -4.23 -38.93
CA GLN A 820 9.75 -5.15 -39.65
C GLN A 820 10.88 -4.41 -40.39
N LEU A 821 11.34 -3.26 -39.86
CA LEU A 821 12.34 -2.42 -40.51
C LEU A 821 13.74 -3.02 -40.35
N LYS A 822 14.48 -3.11 -41.47
CA LYS A 822 15.88 -3.59 -41.48
C LYS A 822 16.93 -2.49 -41.35
N ARG A 823 16.53 -1.24 -41.53
CA ARG A 823 17.36 -0.02 -41.45
C ARG A 823 16.47 1.19 -41.22
N VAL A 824 16.97 2.18 -40.47
CA VAL A 824 16.30 3.48 -40.32
C VAL A 824 16.88 4.45 -41.35
N VAL A 825 16.04 5.02 -42.22
CA VAL A 825 16.45 5.97 -43.26
C VAL A 825 15.93 7.35 -42.92
N VAL A 826 16.82 8.20 -42.37
CA VAL A 826 16.51 9.58 -41.94
C VAL A 826 17.11 10.62 -42.90
N THR A 827 17.85 10.19 -43.92
CA THR A 827 18.54 11.03 -44.91
C THR A 827 18.22 10.59 -46.33
N LYS A 828 18.45 11.49 -47.30
CA LYS A 828 18.42 11.20 -48.73
C LYS A 828 19.54 11.97 -49.42
N GLY A 829 20.63 11.29 -49.72
CA GLY A 829 21.91 11.96 -50.01
C GLY A 829 22.33 12.78 -48.80
N ASP A 830 22.78 14.02 -49.02
CA ASP A 830 23.13 14.90 -47.90
C ASP A 830 21.94 15.51 -47.15
N THR A 831 20.73 15.48 -47.73
CA THR A 831 19.54 16.09 -47.10
C THR A 831 19.01 15.25 -45.94
N VAL A 832 18.81 15.89 -44.78
CA VAL A 832 18.15 15.28 -43.61
C VAL A 832 16.64 15.44 -43.75
N LEU A 833 15.90 14.34 -43.66
CA LEU A 833 14.46 14.30 -43.90
C LEU A 833 13.64 14.89 -42.73
N THR A 834 14.16 14.77 -41.50
CA THR A 834 13.50 15.21 -40.25
C THR A 834 14.50 16.00 -39.37
N PRO A 835 14.83 17.26 -39.71
CA PRO A 835 15.97 17.97 -39.12
C PRO A 835 15.80 18.41 -37.65
N LEU A 836 14.56 18.47 -37.13
CA LEU A 836 14.28 18.83 -35.73
C LEU A 836 13.86 17.64 -34.85
N LEU A 837 14.17 16.40 -35.29
CA LEU A 837 13.80 15.19 -34.57
C LEU A 837 14.50 15.13 -33.21
N SER A 838 13.70 15.04 -32.14
CA SER A 838 14.16 15.01 -30.74
C SER A 838 13.95 13.67 -30.06
N SER A 839 12.96 12.89 -30.49
CA SER A 839 12.67 11.55 -29.97
C SER A 839 12.41 10.59 -31.12
N LEU A 840 13.13 9.47 -31.11
CA LEU A 840 13.01 8.37 -32.07
C LEU A 840 12.91 7.05 -31.32
N ASP A 841 11.77 6.36 -31.41
CA ASP A 841 11.63 4.98 -30.96
C ASP A 841 11.58 4.04 -32.17
N ALA A 842 12.60 3.18 -32.28
CA ALA A 842 12.74 2.13 -33.28
C ALA A 842 13.03 0.76 -32.62
N SER A 843 12.58 0.58 -31.37
CA SER A 843 12.66 -0.70 -30.66
C SER A 843 11.82 -1.80 -31.33
N PHE A 844 12.10 -3.07 -31.02
CA PHE A 844 11.38 -4.23 -31.57
C PHE A 844 11.26 -4.20 -33.11
N ASN A 845 12.42 -4.23 -33.78
CA ASN A 845 12.56 -4.23 -35.24
C ASN A 845 13.72 -5.18 -35.65
N ASN A 846 13.99 -5.32 -36.95
CA ASN A 846 15.05 -6.19 -37.48
C ASN A 846 16.29 -5.40 -37.93
N ILE A 847 16.63 -4.31 -37.22
CA ILE A 847 17.76 -3.43 -37.59
C ILE A 847 19.09 -4.13 -37.25
N LYS A 848 19.94 -4.33 -38.27
CA LYS A 848 21.25 -4.97 -38.13
C LYS A 848 22.41 -3.99 -37.96
N GLU A 849 22.33 -2.89 -38.68
CA GLU A 849 23.36 -1.87 -38.76
C GLU A 849 22.72 -0.48 -38.68
N LEU A 850 23.44 0.45 -38.07
CA LEU A 850 22.99 1.81 -37.81
C LEU A 850 23.92 2.79 -38.54
N ASP A 851 23.38 3.58 -39.47
CA ASP A 851 24.19 4.56 -40.21
C ASP A 851 24.60 5.74 -39.30
N GLY A 852 25.84 5.67 -38.81
CA GLY A 852 26.46 6.68 -37.97
C GLY A 852 26.60 8.05 -38.65
N VAL A 853 26.69 8.14 -39.97
CA VAL A 853 26.76 9.42 -40.70
C VAL A 853 25.37 10.06 -40.78
N SER A 854 24.33 9.27 -41.00
CA SER A 854 22.95 9.79 -41.03
C SER A 854 22.44 10.21 -39.66
N ILE A 855 22.79 9.49 -38.58
CA ILE A 855 22.29 9.79 -37.23
C ILE A 855 23.12 10.88 -36.52
N SER A 856 24.43 10.98 -36.76
CA SER A 856 25.24 12.09 -36.20
C SER A 856 24.84 13.47 -36.76
N LYS A 857 24.15 13.54 -37.91
CA LYS A 857 23.52 14.77 -38.42
C LYS A 857 22.29 15.22 -37.60
N LEU A 858 21.75 14.41 -36.68
CA LEU A 858 20.55 14.70 -35.89
C LEU A 858 20.87 15.41 -34.55
N ASN A 859 21.46 16.61 -34.62
CA ASN A 859 21.90 17.39 -33.44
C ASN A 859 20.80 17.71 -32.41
N SER A 860 19.52 17.56 -32.75
CA SER A 860 18.38 17.75 -31.85
C SER A 860 17.99 16.50 -31.04
N LEU A 861 18.53 15.32 -31.39
CA LEU A 861 18.09 14.04 -30.83
C LEU A 861 18.46 13.91 -29.34
N SER A 862 17.46 13.61 -28.52
CA SER A 862 17.58 13.54 -27.05
C SER A 862 17.19 12.18 -26.47
N ILE A 863 16.25 11.48 -27.13
CA ILE A 863 15.81 10.12 -26.80
C ILE A 863 15.94 9.23 -28.05
N LEU A 864 16.66 8.12 -27.93
CA LEU A 864 16.81 7.10 -28.98
C LEU A 864 16.59 5.70 -28.39
N SER A 865 15.51 5.02 -28.79
CA SER A 865 15.23 3.65 -28.37
C SER A 865 15.47 2.67 -29.51
N LEU A 866 16.37 1.72 -29.29
CA LEU A 866 16.83 0.71 -30.25
C LEU A 866 16.79 -0.72 -29.67
N SER A 867 16.18 -0.90 -28.50
CA SER A 867 16.05 -2.19 -27.81
C SER A 867 15.38 -3.27 -28.67
N MET A 868 15.72 -4.54 -28.43
CA MET A 868 15.21 -5.71 -29.17
C MET A 868 15.38 -5.56 -30.69
N ASN A 869 16.62 -5.33 -31.13
CA ASN A 869 17.04 -5.31 -32.53
C ASN A 869 18.25 -6.24 -32.77
N GLU A 870 18.52 -6.58 -34.03
CA GLU A 870 19.65 -7.44 -34.45
C GLU A 870 21.02 -6.69 -34.48
N LEU A 871 21.20 -5.66 -33.66
CA LEU A 871 22.39 -4.79 -33.63
C LEU A 871 23.59 -5.48 -32.94
N THR A 872 24.70 -5.65 -33.67
CA THR A 872 25.93 -6.27 -33.16
C THR A 872 26.97 -5.27 -32.64
N SER A 873 26.94 -4.03 -33.13
CA SER A 873 27.83 -2.94 -32.72
C SER A 873 27.17 -1.57 -32.93
N LEU A 874 27.76 -0.53 -32.35
CA LEU A 874 27.27 0.85 -32.46
C LEU A 874 28.32 1.74 -33.13
N PRO A 875 27.92 2.66 -34.04
CA PRO A 875 28.86 3.58 -34.68
C PRO A 875 29.44 4.57 -33.66
N PRO A 876 30.78 4.77 -33.58
CA PRO A 876 31.40 5.74 -32.67
C PRO A 876 30.88 7.17 -32.84
N GLN A 877 30.40 7.52 -34.05
CA GLN A 877 29.78 8.81 -34.38
C GLN A 877 28.51 9.09 -33.55
N LEU A 878 27.87 8.07 -32.96
CA LEU A 878 26.76 8.26 -32.01
C LEU A 878 27.22 9.02 -30.75
N GLY A 879 28.49 8.86 -30.35
CA GLY A 879 29.11 9.59 -29.25
C GLY A 879 29.15 11.11 -29.44
N LEU A 880 29.03 11.60 -30.68
CA LEU A 880 29.04 13.03 -31.00
C LEU A 880 27.71 13.74 -30.65
N LEU A 881 26.64 12.99 -30.40
CA LEU A 881 25.35 13.57 -30.01
C LEU A 881 25.45 14.13 -28.57
N SER A 882 25.50 15.46 -28.46
CA SER A 882 25.63 16.16 -27.17
C SER A 882 24.32 16.25 -26.38
N ARG A 883 23.16 16.10 -27.04
CA ARG A 883 21.82 16.19 -26.43
C ARG A 883 21.20 14.83 -26.08
N LEU A 884 21.81 13.72 -26.49
CA LEU A 884 21.30 12.37 -26.24
C LEU A 884 21.52 12.00 -24.76
N TRP A 885 20.43 11.99 -23.99
CA TRP A 885 20.45 11.66 -22.56
C TRP A 885 19.81 10.30 -22.26
N SER A 886 18.98 9.79 -23.18
CA SER A 886 18.35 8.47 -23.09
C SER A 886 18.63 7.64 -24.35
N LEU A 887 19.31 6.52 -24.17
CA LEU A 887 19.66 5.54 -25.20
C LEU A 887 19.31 4.14 -24.70
N SER A 888 18.26 3.52 -25.27
CA SER A 888 17.78 2.19 -24.87
C SER A 888 18.31 1.11 -25.81
N LEU A 889 19.06 0.13 -25.27
CA LEU A 889 19.77 -0.92 -26.02
C LEU A 889 19.50 -2.34 -25.51
N SER A 890 18.54 -2.51 -24.59
CA SER A 890 18.23 -3.80 -23.96
C SER A 890 17.81 -4.85 -25.00
N GLY A 891 18.37 -6.06 -24.87
CA GLY A 891 18.08 -7.18 -25.78
C GLY A 891 18.81 -7.18 -27.13
N CYS A 892 19.73 -6.24 -27.38
CA CYS A 892 20.56 -6.25 -28.59
C CYS A 892 21.81 -7.14 -28.43
N PRO A 893 22.19 -7.95 -29.44
CA PRO A 893 23.34 -8.87 -29.39
C PRO A 893 24.69 -8.16 -29.61
N LEU A 894 24.99 -7.16 -28.77
CA LEU A 894 26.19 -6.33 -28.86
C LEU A 894 27.48 -7.10 -28.56
N SER A 895 28.59 -6.69 -29.19
CA SER A 895 29.94 -7.16 -28.85
C SER A 895 30.44 -6.57 -27.51
N GLU A 896 31.24 -7.34 -26.76
CA GLU A 896 32.06 -6.78 -25.67
C GLU A 896 33.07 -5.74 -26.23
N PRO A 897 33.42 -4.68 -25.48
CA PRO A 897 33.04 -4.40 -24.09
C PRO A 897 31.67 -3.71 -23.91
N LEU A 898 31.01 -3.27 -24.99
CA LEU A 898 29.73 -2.54 -24.91
C LEU A 898 28.61 -3.39 -24.26
N ALA A 899 28.61 -4.70 -24.51
CA ALA A 899 27.66 -5.62 -23.91
C ALA A 899 27.66 -5.58 -22.37
N SER A 900 28.84 -5.59 -21.72
CA SER A 900 28.91 -5.53 -20.26
C SER A 900 28.63 -4.16 -19.65
N ILE A 901 28.74 -3.07 -20.42
CA ILE A 901 28.27 -1.75 -20.00
C ILE A 901 26.73 -1.74 -19.99
N VAL A 902 26.11 -2.15 -21.09
CA VAL A 902 24.64 -2.12 -21.28
C VAL A 902 23.91 -3.11 -20.35
N ASN A 903 24.49 -4.28 -20.10
CA ASN A 903 23.89 -5.33 -19.25
C ASN A 903 24.20 -5.16 -17.74
N SER A 904 24.60 -3.96 -17.30
CA SER A 904 24.79 -3.67 -15.87
C SER A 904 23.54 -3.01 -15.27
N ASP A 905 23.17 -3.36 -14.04
CA ASP A 905 21.94 -2.88 -13.38
C ASP A 905 21.87 -1.35 -13.19
N ASN A 906 22.99 -0.65 -13.39
CA ASN A 906 23.12 0.80 -13.29
C ASN A 906 23.63 1.46 -14.59
N ALA A 907 23.48 0.80 -15.75
CA ALA A 907 23.98 1.28 -17.04
C ALA A 907 23.41 2.66 -17.42
N LYS A 908 24.21 3.74 -17.35
CA LYS A 908 23.79 5.07 -17.77
C LYS A 908 24.10 5.28 -19.25
N THR A 909 23.23 6.00 -19.95
CA THR A 909 23.48 6.42 -21.34
C THR A 909 24.79 7.21 -21.49
N ILE A 910 25.20 7.97 -20.48
CA ILE A 910 26.49 8.68 -20.48
C ILE A 910 27.70 7.74 -20.40
N ASP A 911 27.56 6.51 -19.88
CA ASP A 911 28.65 5.54 -19.80
C ASP A 911 28.87 4.87 -21.17
N VAL A 912 27.78 4.55 -21.88
CA VAL A 912 27.83 4.10 -23.29
C VAL A 912 28.39 5.19 -24.20
N LEU A 913 27.93 6.44 -24.05
CA LEU A 913 28.40 7.57 -24.86
C LEU A 913 29.84 7.95 -24.53
N SER A 914 30.26 7.89 -23.25
CA SER A 914 31.67 8.13 -22.89
C SER A 914 32.57 7.01 -23.39
N HIS A 915 32.16 5.74 -23.36
CA HIS A 915 32.91 4.67 -24.01
C HIS A 915 33.12 4.95 -25.51
N LEU A 916 32.04 5.28 -26.25
CA LEU A 916 32.13 5.61 -27.68
C LEU A 916 32.98 6.87 -27.95
N ARG A 917 33.05 7.82 -27.00
CA ARG A 917 33.96 8.99 -27.06
C ARG A 917 35.41 8.61 -26.73
N CYS A 918 35.67 7.71 -25.79
CA CYS A 918 37.01 7.27 -25.39
C CYS A 918 37.66 6.31 -26.41
N VAL A 919 36.88 5.66 -27.27
CA VAL A 919 37.35 4.98 -28.50
C VAL A 919 37.92 5.98 -29.52
N LEU A 920 37.75 7.30 -29.32
CA LEU A 920 38.32 8.38 -30.12
C LEU A 920 39.53 9.08 -29.45
N GLU A 921 40.11 8.52 -28.36
CA GLU A 921 41.22 9.15 -27.61
C GLU A 921 42.39 8.20 -27.23
N GLU A 922 43.52 8.78 -26.80
CA GLU A 922 44.75 8.08 -26.40
C GLU A 922 44.79 7.64 -24.92
N TRP A 923 45.34 6.45 -24.67
CA TRP A 923 45.37 5.78 -23.37
C TRP A 923 46.80 5.53 -22.85
N ARG A 924 47.03 5.60 -21.53
CA ARG A 924 48.32 5.34 -20.86
C ARG A 924 48.17 4.58 -19.53
N SER A 925 49.13 3.71 -19.18
CA SER A 925 49.10 2.94 -17.92
C SER A 925 49.55 3.75 -16.69
N TYR A 926 48.99 3.44 -15.52
CA TYR A 926 49.36 4.07 -14.24
C TYR A 926 49.47 3.02 -13.10
N PRO A 927 50.64 2.38 -12.91
CA PRO A 927 50.88 1.38 -11.87
C PRO A 927 51.24 2.04 -10.52
N HIS A 928 50.21 2.47 -9.79
CA HIS A 928 50.30 2.95 -8.41
C HIS A 928 49.38 2.14 -7.48
N LEU A 929 49.87 1.82 -6.28
CA LEU A 929 49.14 1.06 -5.26
C LEU A 929 49.09 1.85 -3.94
N LEU A 930 47.98 1.74 -3.21
CA LEU A 930 47.87 2.22 -1.84
C LEU A 930 47.84 1.05 -0.87
N VAL A 931 48.45 1.21 0.30
CA VAL A 931 48.42 0.23 1.40
C VAL A 931 47.98 0.94 2.68
N PHE A 932 46.90 0.47 3.31
CA PHE A 932 46.44 0.98 4.61
C PHE A 932 46.69 -0.05 5.71
N ILE A 933 47.41 0.33 6.76
CA ILE A 933 47.69 -0.53 7.93
C ILE A 933 46.75 -0.10 9.07
N LEU A 934 45.79 -0.97 9.38
CA LEU A 934 44.69 -0.76 10.33
C LEU A 934 44.80 -1.70 11.53
N GLY A 935 43.95 -1.51 12.55
CA GLY A 935 43.95 -2.32 13.79
C GLY A 935 43.88 -1.48 15.07
N GLN A 936 43.94 -2.16 16.21
CA GLN A 936 43.88 -1.56 17.56
C GLN A 936 45.24 -0.98 18.02
N SER A 937 45.24 -0.11 19.03
CA SER A 937 46.48 0.41 19.63
C SER A 937 47.35 -0.73 20.20
N ARG A 938 48.67 -0.54 20.16
CA ARG A 938 49.69 -1.51 20.63
C ARG A 938 49.76 -2.86 19.88
N THR A 939 49.01 -3.07 18.79
CA THR A 939 49.07 -4.31 17.96
C THR A 939 50.30 -4.43 17.04
N GLY A 940 51.29 -3.54 17.13
CA GLY A 940 52.54 -3.62 16.35
C GLY A 940 52.52 -3.02 14.93
N LYS A 941 51.44 -2.31 14.55
CA LYS A 941 51.28 -1.63 13.25
C LYS A 941 52.54 -0.93 12.72
N SER A 942 53.06 0.02 13.49
CA SER A 942 54.17 0.88 13.07
C SER A 942 55.47 0.10 12.97
N THR A 943 55.63 -0.98 13.75
CA THR A 943 56.73 -1.93 13.63
C THR A 943 56.67 -2.69 12.31
N ILE A 944 55.48 -3.09 11.84
CA ILE A 944 55.29 -3.65 10.48
C ILE A 944 55.62 -2.59 9.41
N ALA A 945 55.14 -1.36 9.57
CA ALA A 945 55.41 -0.27 8.63
C ALA A 945 56.91 0.07 8.52
N ASP A 946 57.65 0.10 9.64
CA ASP A 946 59.10 0.29 9.64
C ASP A 946 59.88 -0.95 9.15
N ALA A 947 59.33 -2.16 9.32
CA ALA A 947 59.90 -3.38 8.74
C ALA A 947 59.74 -3.44 7.20
N ILE A 948 58.57 -3.05 6.69
CA ILE A 948 58.31 -2.84 5.24
C ILE A 948 59.29 -1.81 4.66
N LYS A 949 59.50 -0.70 5.39
CA LYS A 949 60.43 0.38 5.04
C LYS A 949 61.90 -0.07 5.05
N ALA A 950 62.29 -1.10 5.81
CA ALA A 950 63.67 -1.57 5.91
C ALA A 950 64.12 -2.44 4.71
N ASP A 951 63.20 -3.23 4.13
CA ASP A 951 63.49 -4.13 2.99
C ASP A 951 63.11 -3.49 1.62
N ALA A 952 62.49 -2.30 1.62
CA ALA A 952 62.10 -1.54 0.42
C ALA A 952 63.04 -0.37 0.13
N HIS A 953 63.30 -0.08 -1.16
CA HIS A 953 64.14 1.06 -1.56
C HIS A 953 63.39 2.40 -1.41
N ILE A 954 63.73 3.16 -0.36
CA ILE A 954 63.06 4.42 0.02
C ILE A 954 63.43 5.58 -0.92
N THR A 955 62.44 6.41 -1.27
CA THR A 955 62.67 7.81 -1.70
C THR A 955 62.29 8.76 -0.57
N LYS A 956 63.11 9.79 -0.32
CA LYS A 956 63.31 10.51 0.98
C LYS A 956 62.08 11.14 1.68
N ASN A 957 60.86 11.04 1.18
CA ASN A 957 59.70 11.77 1.72
C ASN A 957 58.89 10.89 2.69
N ILE A 958 59.19 11.04 3.98
CA ILE A 958 58.31 10.61 5.09
C ILE A 958 57.47 11.83 5.49
N VAL A 959 56.15 11.68 5.58
CA VAL A 959 55.27 12.73 6.12
C VAL A 959 54.54 12.16 7.32
N GLN A 960 54.77 12.74 8.49
CA GLN A 960 54.21 12.29 9.76
C GLN A 960 53.24 13.34 10.30
N GLY A 961 51.99 12.94 10.47
CA GLY A 961 50.98 13.70 11.18
C GLY A 961 50.79 13.22 12.62
N LYS A 962 49.73 13.70 13.27
CA LYS A 962 49.26 13.21 14.57
C LYS A 962 48.47 11.91 14.42
N CYS A 963 47.55 11.83 13.46
CA CYS A 963 46.67 10.67 13.30
C CYS A 963 47.26 9.54 12.45
N ALA A 964 48.17 9.87 11.53
CA ALA A 964 48.74 8.91 10.60
C ALA A 964 50.15 9.30 10.13
N ARG A 965 50.90 8.31 9.65
CA ARG A 965 52.22 8.44 9.03
C ARG A 965 52.16 7.88 7.61
N VAL A 966 52.65 8.65 6.65
CA VAL A 966 52.61 8.31 5.22
C VAL A 966 54.04 8.08 4.70
N LEU A 967 54.26 6.92 4.07
CA LEU A 967 55.54 6.48 3.54
C LEU A 967 55.41 6.23 2.03
N GLN A 968 56.31 6.82 1.22
CA GLN A 968 56.37 6.56 -0.23
C GLN A 968 57.49 5.59 -0.58
N CYS A 969 57.11 4.41 -1.09
CA CYS A 969 58.00 3.31 -1.40
C CYS A 969 58.04 3.02 -2.91
N LYS A 970 59.18 2.53 -3.40
CA LYS A 970 59.35 2.06 -4.78
C LYS A 970 60.02 0.69 -4.75
N MET A 971 59.43 -0.28 -5.45
CA MET A 971 59.95 -1.64 -5.55
C MET A 971 59.79 -2.16 -6.97
N THR A 972 60.64 -3.11 -7.34
CA THR A 972 60.57 -3.82 -8.62
C THR A 972 60.08 -5.24 -8.37
N THR A 973 59.00 -5.65 -9.05
CA THR A 973 58.45 -7.00 -8.93
C THR A 973 59.36 -8.01 -9.62
N LYS A 974 59.52 -9.20 -9.04
CA LYS A 974 60.37 -10.26 -9.61
C LYS A 974 59.80 -10.90 -10.89
N ARG A 975 58.48 -10.81 -11.10
CA ARG A 975 57.77 -11.44 -12.24
C ARG A 975 57.68 -10.55 -13.48
N SER A 976 57.36 -9.26 -13.35
CA SER A 976 57.05 -8.39 -14.50
C SER A 976 58.08 -7.29 -14.77
N GLN A 977 59.14 -7.17 -13.95
CA GLN A 977 60.13 -6.07 -13.97
C GLN A 977 59.53 -4.64 -13.87
N SER A 978 58.22 -4.51 -13.70
CA SER A 978 57.53 -3.24 -13.59
C SER A 978 57.96 -2.49 -12.33
N ARG A 979 58.18 -1.19 -12.47
CA ARG A 979 58.48 -0.29 -11.34
C ARG A 979 57.20 0.07 -10.61
N LEU A 980 56.82 -0.74 -9.62
CA LEU A 980 55.71 -0.44 -8.74
C LEU A 980 56.08 0.76 -7.85
N SER A 981 55.19 1.74 -7.80
CA SER A 981 55.20 2.78 -6.79
C SER A 981 54.03 2.55 -5.84
N PHE A 982 54.26 2.63 -4.54
CA PHE A 982 53.19 2.47 -3.56
C PHE A 982 53.32 3.42 -2.37
N THR A 983 52.17 3.77 -1.81
CA THR A 983 52.07 4.67 -0.64
C THR A 983 51.47 3.91 0.53
N VAL A 984 52.21 3.79 1.63
CA VAL A 984 51.77 3.13 2.86
C VAL A 984 51.25 4.17 3.85
N TRP A 985 50.07 3.93 4.40
CA TRP A 985 49.44 4.72 5.46
C TRP A 985 49.45 3.88 6.76
N ASP A 986 50.24 4.31 7.73
CA ASP A 986 50.35 3.76 9.08
C ASP A 986 49.47 4.60 10.02
N THR A 987 48.40 4.01 10.55
CA THR A 987 47.31 4.74 11.23
C THR A 987 47.37 4.56 12.76
N SER A 988 46.99 5.59 13.53
CA SER A 988 46.87 5.44 14.98
C SER A 988 45.85 4.34 15.36
N GLY A 989 45.94 3.80 16.57
CA GLY A 989 45.11 2.68 17.02
C GLY A 989 44.06 3.05 18.07
N GLU A 990 43.85 4.34 18.29
CA GLU A 990 42.99 4.89 19.34
C GLU A 990 41.52 4.80 18.92
N LYS A 991 40.66 4.30 19.82
CA LYS A 991 39.24 4.05 19.51
C LYS A 991 38.51 5.36 19.15
N GLU A 992 38.83 6.42 19.87
CA GLU A 992 38.27 7.77 19.73
C GLU A 992 38.50 8.34 18.31
N LEU A 993 39.69 8.15 17.74
CA LEU A 993 40.06 8.69 16.43
C LEU A 993 39.59 7.83 15.24
N ARG A 994 38.87 6.72 15.47
CA ARG A 994 38.41 5.80 14.41
C ARG A 994 37.66 6.52 13.26
N PRO A 995 36.73 7.47 13.48
CA PRO A 995 36.06 8.16 12.38
C PRO A 995 37.01 8.93 11.47
N LEU A 996 38.13 9.45 12.00
CA LEU A 996 39.14 10.17 11.21
C LEU A 996 40.00 9.22 10.36
N ILE A 997 40.34 8.05 10.92
CA ILE A 997 41.13 7.01 10.24
C ILE A 997 40.39 6.44 9.02
N GLU A 998 39.06 6.50 9.03
CA GLU A 998 38.18 5.99 7.97
C GLU A 998 37.92 6.99 6.82
N LEU A 999 38.39 8.25 6.95
CA LEU A 999 38.22 9.32 5.94
C LEU A 999 38.91 9.06 4.58
N PRO A 1000 40.16 8.57 4.49
CA PRO A 1000 40.88 8.42 3.23
C PRO A 1000 40.62 7.05 2.55
N PHE A 1001 39.56 6.34 2.89
CA PHE A 1001 39.31 5.00 2.35
C PHE A 1001 39.04 5.02 0.84
N CYS A 1002 39.71 4.12 0.09
CA CYS A 1002 39.79 4.14 -1.36
C CYS A 1002 39.59 2.75 -1.96
N ARG A 1003 38.87 2.67 -3.09
CA ARG A 1003 38.59 1.40 -3.79
C ARG A 1003 39.79 0.79 -4.54
N ARG A 1004 40.89 1.54 -4.73
CA ARG A 1004 42.13 1.09 -5.39
C ARG A 1004 43.29 0.99 -4.39
N ALA A 1005 43.03 0.29 -3.28
CA ALA A 1005 43.98 0.07 -2.19
C ALA A 1005 44.04 -1.41 -1.78
N VAL A 1006 45.02 -1.77 -0.95
CA VAL A 1006 45.08 -3.04 -0.22
C VAL A 1006 45.05 -2.71 1.27
N TYR A 1007 44.17 -3.36 2.02
CA TYR A 1007 44.02 -3.14 3.46
C TYR A 1007 44.72 -4.25 4.24
N VAL A 1008 45.57 -3.88 5.19
CA VAL A 1008 46.29 -4.79 6.10
C VAL A 1008 45.74 -4.56 7.50
N VAL A 1009 44.98 -5.52 8.05
CA VAL A 1009 44.37 -5.40 9.38
C VAL A 1009 45.22 -6.18 10.39
N VAL A 1010 45.77 -5.45 11.35
CA VAL A 1010 46.75 -5.97 12.32
C VAL A 1010 46.08 -6.19 13.69
N PHE A 1011 46.17 -7.42 14.20
CA PHE A 1011 45.65 -7.82 15.51
C PHE A 1011 46.72 -8.50 16.36
N ARG A 1012 46.50 -8.60 17.67
CA ARG A 1012 47.41 -9.31 18.59
C ARG A 1012 46.87 -10.71 18.87
N VAL A 1013 47.71 -11.73 18.76
CA VAL A 1013 47.26 -13.12 18.92
C VAL A 1013 46.98 -13.47 20.40
N THR A 1014 47.69 -12.83 21.34
CA THR A 1014 47.49 -13.00 22.79
C THR A 1014 46.17 -12.44 23.32
N GLU A 1015 45.35 -11.78 22.49
CA GLU A 1015 43.98 -11.34 22.82
C GLU A 1015 42.93 -12.45 22.55
N GLY A 1016 43.34 -13.63 22.05
CA GLY A 1016 42.48 -14.81 21.90
C GLY A 1016 41.21 -14.54 21.08
N LEU A 1017 40.05 -14.98 21.58
CA LEU A 1017 38.76 -14.79 20.89
C LEU A 1017 38.28 -13.32 20.90
N GLU A 1018 38.76 -12.46 21.80
CA GLU A 1018 38.34 -11.04 21.84
C GLU A 1018 38.78 -10.29 20.58
N CYS A 1019 39.90 -10.68 19.97
CA CYS A 1019 40.39 -10.05 18.74
C CYS A 1019 39.37 -10.16 17.58
N ILE A 1020 38.51 -11.19 17.58
CA ILE A 1020 37.48 -11.40 16.54
C ILE A 1020 36.47 -10.25 16.53
N HIS A 1021 36.10 -9.70 17.70
CA HIS A 1021 35.22 -8.52 17.76
C HIS A 1021 35.92 -7.28 17.19
N SER A 1022 37.21 -7.07 17.52
CA SER A 1022 37.99 -5.96 16.96
C SER A 1022 38.14 -6.08 15.44
N LEU A 1023 38.46 -7.26 14.92
CA LEU A 1023 38.55 -7.58 13.49
C LEU A 1023 37.21 -7.35 12.76
N THR A 1024 36.10 -7.85 13.31
CA THR A 1024 34.76 -7.70 12.70
C THR A 1024 34.42 -6.23 12.46
N ASN A 1025 34.69 -5.37 13.44
CA ASN A 1025 34.46 -3.93 13.31
C ASN A 1025 35.28 -3.30 12.18
N TYR A 1026 36.58 -3.59 12.06
CA TYR A 1026 37.40 -3.05 10.97
C TYR A 1026 36.99 -3.58 9.59
N LEU A 1027 36.61 -4.86 9.48
CA LEU A 1027 36.16 -5.45 8.22
C LEU A 1027 34.83 -4.85 7.74
N LEU A 1028 33.89 -4.58 8.65
CA LEU A 1028 32.63 -3.89 8.34
C LEU A 1028 32.87 -2.43 7.91
N SER A 1029 33.74 -1.68 8.62
CA SER A 1029 34.12 -0.31 8.23
C SER A 1029 34.77 -0.23 6.84
N ILE A 1030 35.56 -1.25 6.46
CA ILE A 1030 36.14 -1.37 5.12
C ILE A 1030 35.02 -1.57 4.09
N GLN A 1031 34.15 -2.58 4.24
CA GLN A 1031 33.09 -2.85 3.25
C GLN A 1031 32.17 -1.64 3.05
N GLN A 1032 31.72 -0.99 4.13
CA GLN A 1032 30.74 0.09 4.06
C GLN A 1032 31.21 1.30 3.22
N ARG A 1033 32.53 1.54 3.13
CA ARG A 1033 33.12 2.66 2.38
C ARG A 1033 33.87 2.23 1.11
N ALA A 1034 34.49 1.06 1.12
CA ALA A 1034 35.31 0.50 0.06
C ALA A 1034 34.95 -0.99 -0.19
N PRO A 1035 33.76 -1.28 -0.74
CA PRO A 1035 33.32 -2.64 -1.00
C PRO A 1035 34.14 -3.31 -2.12
N ASN A 1036 34.21 -4.65 -2.06
CA ASN A 1036 34.92 -5.51 -3.02
C ASN A 1036 36.46 -5.29 -3.06
N VAL A 1037 37.07 -4.81 -1.96
CA VAL A 1037 38.52 -4.60 -1.86
C VAL A 1037 39.21 -5.74 -1.11
N SER A 1038 40.40 -6.11 -1.57
CA SER A 1038 41.29 -7.11 -0.98
C SER A 1038 41.80 -6.72 0.41
N VAL A 1039 41.67 -7.65 1.37
CA VAL A 1039 42.14 -7.50 2.75
C VAL A 1039 43.15 -8.60 3.09
N LEU A 1040 44.23 -8.23 3.78
CA LEU A 1040 45.24 -9.10 4.37
C LEU A 1040 45.12 -9.05 5.90
N LEU A 1041 44.97 -10.19 6.57
CA LEU A 1041 44.95 -10.25 8.03
C LEU A 1041 46.34 -10.61 8.58
N VAL A 1042 46.82 -9.86 9.58
CA VAL A 1042 48.15 -10.10 10.20
C VAL A 1042 48.03 -10.18 11.72
N GLY A 1043 48.25 -11.37 12.26
CA GLY A 1043 48.35 -11.65 13.68
C GLY A 1043 49.78 -11.45 14.20
N THR A 1044 49.95 -10.63 15.23
CA THR A 1044 51.27 -10.27 15.80
C THR A 1044 51.45 -10.77 17.23
N HIS A 1045 52.69 -10.68 17.73
CA HIS A 1045 53.10 -11.11 19.07
C HIS A 1045 52.97 -12.63 19.31
N VAL A 1046 53.12 -13.42 18.25
CA VAL A 1046 53.18 -14.90 18.31
C VAL A 1046 54.27 -15.40 19.27
N ASP A 1047 55.36 -14.63 19.43
CA ASP A 1047 56.46 -14.91 20.34
C ASP A 1047 56.21 -14.55 21.83
N GLU A 1048 54.99 -14.14 22.19
CA GLU A 1048 54.54 -14.02 23.59
C GLU A 1048 53.80 -15.27 24.09
N LEU A 1049 53.45 -16.22 23.19
CA LEU A 1049 52.74 -17.45 23.53
C LEU A 1049 53.70 -18.54 24.02
N THR A 1050 53.31 -19.27 25.07
CA THR A 1050 54.16 -20.35 25.62
C THR A 1050 54.09 -21.62 24.78
N ILE A 1051 55.23 -22.31 24.64
CA ILE A 1051 55.47 -23.34 23.62
C ILE A 1051 54.51 -24.55 23.74
N SER A 1052 54.03 -24.86 24.95
CA SER A 1052 53.14 -26.00 25.23
C SER A 1052 51.64 -25.71 25.07
N THR A 1053 51.23 -24.47 24.82
CA THR A 1053 49.82 -24.06 24.66
C THR A 1053 49.57 -23.31 23.36
N GLY A 1054 50.50 -22.45 22.94
CA GLY A 1054 50.26 -21.53 21.82
C GLY A 1054 49.95 -22.16 20.46
N ILE A 1055 50.34 -23.42 20.19
CA ILE A 1055 50.18 -24.04 18.87
C ILE A 1055 48.71 -24.44 18.61
N SER A 1056 48.07 -25.13 19.56
CA SER A 1056 46.63 -25.45 19.48
C SER A 1056 45.77 -24.19 19.42
N ASP A 1057 46.21 -23.14 20.11
CA ASP A 1057 45.45 -21.91 20.28
C ASP A 1057 45.53 -21.04 19.01
N ILE A 1058 46.67 -21.07 18.28
CA ILE A 1058 46.79 -20.47 16.95
C ILE A 1058 45.97 -21.25 15.91
N GLU A 1059 46.13 -22.57 15.82
CA GLU A 1059 45.41 -23.38 14.81
C GLU A 1059 43.89 -23.32 15.00
N SER A 1060 43.41 -23.35 16.26
CA SER A 1060 42.00 -23.17 16.56
C SER A 1060 41.51 -21.76 16.23
N LEU A 1061 42.23 -20.70 16.63
CA LEU A 1061 41.88 -19.31 16.28
C LEU A 1061 41.85 -19.08 14.77
N GLU A 1062 42.81 -19.61 14.02
CA GLU A 1062 42.85 -19.58 12.57
C GLU A 1062 41.63 -20.30 11.97
N SER A 1063 41.28 -21.48 12.48
CA SER A 1063 40.09 -22.22 12.05
C SER A 1063 38.78 -21.45 12.33
N PHE A 1064 38.69 -20.74 13.46
CA PHE A 1064 37.54 -19.89 13.79
C PHE A 1064 37.44 -18.67 12.87
N ILE A 1065 38.55 -17.98 12.59
CA ILE A 1065 38.61 -16.85 11.65
C ILE A 1065 38.21 -17.33 10.25
N LYS A 1066 38.78 -18.44 9.76
CA LYS A 1066 38.40 -19.04 8.47
C LYS A 1066 36.93 -19.46 8.42
N ARG A 1067 36.39 -20.07 9.48
CA ARG A 1067 34.97 -20.46 9.56
C ARG A 1067 34.02 -19.25 9.58
N ARG A 1068 34.37 -18.17 10.30
CA ARG A 1068 33.51 -16.97 10.43
C ARG A 1068 33.53 -16.06 9.21
N PHE A 1069 34.66 -15.95 8.51
CA PHE A 1069 34.87 -14.93 7.46
C PHE A 1069 35.18 -15.49 6.06
N LEU A 1070 35.65 -16.73 5.91
CA LEU A 1070 35.96 -17.34 4.60
C LEU A 1070 34.99 -18.47 4.20
N SER A 1071 33.97 -18.77 5.02
CA SER A 1071 32.93 -19.74 4.64
C SER A 1071 32.00 -19.17 3.55
N GLY A 1072 31.47 -20.03 2.68
CA GLY A 1072 30.77 -19.66 1.44
C GLY A 1072 29.49 -18.82 1.57
N TYR A 1073 29.08 -18.47 2.79
CA TYR A 1073 27.99 -17.53 3.09
C TYR A 1073 28.47 -16.07 3.23
N ALA A 1074 29.76 -15.82 3.47
CA ALA A 1074 30.30 -14.47 3.70
C ALA A 1074 30.05 -13.48 2.54
N ASN A 1075 30.04 -13.99 1.31
CA ASN A 1075 29.71 -13.21 0.10
C ASN A 1075 28.24 -12.73 0.06
N LYS A 1076 27.35 -13.25 0.90
CA LYS A 1076 25.96 -12.79 1.06
C LYS A 1076 25.76 -11.83 2.24
N GLU A 1077 26.58 -11.93 3.29
CA GLU A 1077 26.55 -10.99 4.43
C GLU A 1077 27.25 -9.66 4.12
N GLY A 1078 28.03 -9.59 3.03
CA GLY A 1078 28.76 -8.38 2.66
C GLY A 1078 30.04 -8.19 3.47
N MET A 1079 30.85 -9.24 3.62
CA MET A 1079 32.23 -9.10 4.14
C MET A 1079 33.22 -8.85 2.99
N PRO A 1080 34.32 -8.12 3.22
CA PRO A 1080 35.32 -7.85 2.18
C PRO A 1080 36.17 -9.09 1.90
N THR A 1081 36.76 -9.17 0.71
CA THR A 1081 37.52 -10.34 0.25
C THR A 1081 38.87 -10.45 0.98
N ILE A 1082 38.94 -11.31 1.99
CA ILE A 1082 40.20 -11.67 2.66
C ILE A 1082 40.99 -12.59 1.74
N VAL A 1083 42.21 -12.18 1.38
CA VAL A 1083 43.09 -12.91 0.46
C VAL A 1083 43.98 -13.91 1.21
N ASP A 1084 44.50 -13.52 2.38
CA ASP A 1084 45.47 -14.31 3.15
C ASP A 1084 45.44 -13.94 4.65
N ILE A 1085 45.94 -14.84 5.50
CA ILE A 1085 45.99 -14.71 6.97
C ILE A 1085 47.39 -15.12 7.45
N LEU A 1086 48.16 -14.17 7.98
CA LEU A 1086 49.56 -14.38 8.36
C LEU A 1086 49.79 -14.20 9.86
N PHE A 1087 50.38 -15.19 10.51
CA PHE A 1087 50.85 -15.11 11.89
C PHE A 1087 52.35 -14.83 11.93
N VAL A 1088 52.76 -13.73 12.57
CA VAL A 1088 54.09 -13.12 12.41
C VAL A 1088 54.76 -12.86 13.76
N SER A 1089 56.01 -13.32 13.91
CA SER A 1089 56.90 -12.85 14.97
C SER A 1089 57.84 -11.77 14.45
N LEU A 1090 57.73 -10.56 14.99
CA LEU A 1090 58.53 -9.41 14.56
C LEU A 1090 60.03 -9.53 14.92
N LYS A 1091 60.40 -10.54 15.72
CA LYS A 1091 61.81 -10.92 15.99
C LYS A 1091 62.43 -11.71 14.82
N LYS A 1092 61.62 -12.32 13.94
CA LYS A 1092 62.08 -13.13 12.80
C LYS A 1092 62.03 -12.33 11.49
N LYS A 1093 63.19 -12.08 10.87
CA LYS A 1093 63.29 -11.34 9.59
C LYS A 1093 62.64 -12.06 8.39
N ASN A 1094 62.38 -13.37 8.49
CA ASN A 1094 61.74 -14.14 7.43
C ASN A 1094 60.23 -13.86 7.35
N ASP A 1095 59.56 -13.75 8.50
CA ASP A 1095 58.11 -13.53 8.61
C ASP A 1095 57.70 -12.18 7.97
N VAL A 1096 58.53 -11.13 8.16
CA VAL A 1096 58.37 -9.83 7.48
C VAL A 1096 58.40 -9.97 5.95
N ARG A 1097 59.26 -10.84 5.42
CA ARG A 1097 59.37 -11.10 3.98
C ARG A 1097 58.18 -11.88 3.43
N ALA A 1098 57.53 -12.72 4.25
CA ALA A 1098 56.26 -13.35 3.90
C ALA A 1098 55.14 -12.31 3.76
N VAL A 1099 55.03 -11.35 4.69
CA VAL A 1099 54.07 -10.23 4.58
C VAL A 1099 54.30 -9.42 3.30
N LEU A 1100 55.54 -9.06 2.99
CA LEU A 1100 55.89 -8.35 1.75
C LEU A 1100 55.57 -9.16 0.49
N ALA A 1101 55.78 -10.48 0.51
CA ALA A 1101 55.46 -11.36 -0.62
C ALA A 1101 53.94 -11.48 -0.84
N SER A 1102 53.19 -11.77 0.22
CA SER A 1102 51.72 -11.89 0.16
C SER A 1102 51.04 -10.58 -0.27
N LEU A 1103 51.53 -9.43 0.20
CA LEU A 1103 51.07 -8.11 -0.23
C LEU A 1103 51.30 -7.87 -1.74
N MET A 1104 52.41 -8.35 -2.30
CA MET A 1104 52.70 -8.22 -3.74
C MET A 1104 51.83 -9.17 -4.58
N THR A 1105 51.62 -10.42 -4.14
CA THR A 1105 50.66 -11.34 -4.76
C THR A 1105 49.25 -10.75 -4.75
N THR A 1106 48.81 -10.25 -3.59
CA THR A 1106 47.54 -9.54 -3.41
C THR A 1106 47.42 -8.37 -4.39
N ALA A 1107 48.48 -7.60 -4.62
CA ALA A 1107 48.49 -6.47 -5.56
C ALA A 1107 48.42 -6.89 -7.04
N GLU A 1108 48.99 -8.04 -7.43
CA GLU A 1108 48.85 -8.60 -8.78
C GLU A 1108 47.42 -9.13 -9.02
N GLU A 1109 46.82 -9.79 -8.01
CA GLU A 1109 45.51 -10.45 -8.10
C GLU A 1109 44.32 -9.50 -7.92
N SER A 1110 44.49 -8.38 -7.20
CA SER A 1110 43.42 -7.41 -6.92
C SER A 1110 42.86 -6.75 -8.17
N ARG A 1111 41.52 -6.68 -8.25
CA ARG A 1111 40.77 -6.12 -9.38
C ARG A 1111 39.83 -5.01 -8.95
N VAL A 1112 39.62 -4.04 -9.83
CA VAL A 1112 38.57 -3.03 -9.71
C VAL A 1112 37.62 -3.24 -10.88
N GLY A 1113 36.46 -3.86 -10.61
CA GLY A 1113 35.60 -4.40 -11.66
C GLY A 1113 36.24 -5.61 -12.34
N LYS A 1114 36.28 -5.64 -13.68
CA LYS A 1114 36.88 -6.73 -14.47
C LYS A 1114 38.41 -6.63 -14.62
N GLU A 1115 39.03 -5.48 -14.33
CA GLU A 1115 40.45 -5.19 -14.61
C GLU A 1115 41.36 -5.29 -13.37
N SER A 1116 42.62 -5.70 -13.55
CA SER A 1116 43.65 -5.67 -12.49
C SER A 1116 44.11 -4.24 -12.20
N ILE A 1117 44.39 -3.95 -10.93
CA ILE A 1117 44.93 -2.67 -10.45
C ILE A 1117 46.23 -2.27 -11.18
N LEU A 1118 47.01 -3.24 -11.68
CA LEU A 1118 48.29 -3.00 -12.34
C LEU A 1118 48.20 -2.91 -13.88
N SER A 1119 47.18 -3.51 -14.51
CA SER A 1119 47.04 -3.53 -15.98
C SER A 1119 46.20 -2.38 -16.54
N ASN A 1120 45.41 -1.71 -15.69
CA ASN A 1120 44.48 -0.65 -16.08
C ASN A 1120 45.20 0.50 -16.84
N SER A 1121 44.62 0.87 -17.98
CA SER A 1121 45.02 2.02 -18.79
C SER A 1121 43.98 3.14 -18.65
N VAL A 1122 44.43 4.39 -18.74
CA VAL A 1122 43.64 5.58 -18.37
C VAL A 1122 43.85 6.66 -19.43
N PRO A 1123 42.83 7.48 -19.76
CA PRO A 1123 42.99 8.64 -20.65
C PRO A 1123 44.11 9.59 -20.18
N HIS A 1124 44.89 10.12 -21.12
CA HIS A 1124 46.03 10.99 -20.80
C HIS A 1124 45.64 12.23 -19.98
N SER A 1125 44.44 12.81 -20.22
CA SER A 1125 43.97 14.00 -19.50
C SER A 1125 43.89 13.81 -17.98
N TYR A 1126 43.51 12.62 -17.50
CA TYR A 1126 43.40 12.35 -16.05
C TYR A 1126 44.78 12.34 -15.37
N LEU A 1127 45.82 11.90 -16.08
CA LEU A 1127 47.20 11.91 -15.58
C LEU A 1127 47.75 13.34 -15.45
N CYS A 1128 47.33 14.26 -16.33
CA CYS A 1128 47.69 15.68 -16.26
C CYS A 1128 46.95 16.42 -15.14
N VAL A 1129 45.69 16.07 -14.85
CA VAL A 1129 44.98 16.56 -13.65
C VAL A 1129 45.70 16.05 -12.37
N LEU A 1130 46.13 14.79 -12.36
CA LEU A 1130 46.85 14.20 -11.22
C LEU A 1130 48.24 14.82 -10.95
N SER A 1131 48.96 15.31 -11.96
CA SER A 1131 50.20 16.05 -11.74
C SER A 1131 49.94 17.47 -11.26
N ALA A 1132 48.96 18.18 -11.84
CA ALA A 1132 48.56 19.51 -11.37
C ALA A 1132 48.14 19.51 -9.87
N LEU A 1133 47.36 18.51 -9.44
CA LEU A 1133 46.95 18.37 -8.03
C LEU A 1133 48.13 18.17 -7.07
N LYS A 1134 49.21 17.50 -7.51
CA LYS A 1134 50.43 17.30 -6.70
C LYS A 1134 51.22 18.60 -6.56
N GLU A 1135 51.30 19.41 -7.61
CA GLU A 1135 51.95 20.72 -7.58
C GLU A 1135 51.18 21.72 -6.68
N ILE A 1136 49.85 21.79 -6.82
CA ILE A 1136 48.96 22.58 -5.94
C ILE A 1136 49.13 22.16 -4.46
N LYS A 1137 49.23 20.85 -4.19
CA LYS A 1137 49.47 20.32 -2.85
C LYS A 1137 50.80 20.80 -2.26
N GLU A 1138 51.87 20.73 -3.05
CA GLU A 1138 53.19 21.19 -2.62
C GLU A 1138 53.24 22.71 -2.40
N GLU A 1139 52.64 23.50 -3.28
CA GLU A 1139 52.57 24.96 -3.17
C GLU A 1139 51.83 25.38 -1.88
N ARG A 1140 50.63 24.82 -1.65
CA ARG A 1140 49.84 25.09 -0.43
C ARG A 1140 50.57 24.67 0.84
N THR A 1141 51.21 23.51 0.84
CA THR A 1141 51.99 23.02 1.99
C THR A 1141 53.20 23.92 2.28
N LYS A 1142 53.91 24.40 1.25
CA LYS A 1142 55.04 25.35 1.41
C LYS A 1142 54.61 26.72 1.95
N ARG A 1143 53.35 27.13 1.74
CA ARG A 1143 52.77 28.38 2.27
C ARG A 1143 52.04 28.23 3.61
N GLY A 1144 51.94 27.01 4.17
CA GLY A 1144 51.16 26.75 5.38
C GLY A 1144 49.65 27.03 5.22
N MET A 1145 49.12 26.91 4.00
CA MET A 1145 47.74 27.25 3.65
C MET A 1145 46.83 26.02 3.62
N ASP A 1146 45.55 26.21 3.95
CA ASP A 1146 44.53 25.17 3.99
C ASP A 1146 44.47 24.32 2.72
N GLY A 1147 44.29 23.01 2.93
CA GLY A 1147 44.22 21.99 1.88
C GLY A 1147 42.82 21.73 1.32
N VAL A 1148 41.80 22.50 1.73
CA VAL A 1148 40.42 22.41 1.24
C VAL A 1148 40.22 23.44 0.12
N LEU A 1149 39.86 22.99 -1.08
CA LEU A 1149 39.70 23.82 -2.28
C LEU A 1149 38.34 23.55 -2.96
N THR A 1150 37.88 24.48 -3.78
CA THR A 1150 36.73 24.24 -4.67
C THR A 1150 37.17 23.63 -6.01
N GLN A 1151 36.27 22.87 -6.64
CA GLN A 1151 36.45 22.32 -7.99
C GLN A 1151 36.68 23.44 -9.03
N SER A 1152 36.04 24.60 -8.85
CA SER A 1152 36.26 25.79 -9.70
C SER A 1152 37.66 26.37 -9.54
N TYR A 1153 38.17 26.50 -8.30
CA TYR A 1153 39.53 26.95 -8.03
C TYR A 1153 40.57 26.00 -8.63
N ILE A 1154 40.37 24.68 -8.48
CA ILE A 1154 41.23 23.64 -9.06
C ILE A 1154 41.21 23.73 -10.59
N LEU A 1155 40.04 23.85 -11.21
CA LEU A 1155 39.91 24.01 -12.66
C LEU A 1155 40.67 25.26 -13.13
N GLU A 1156 40.49 26.40 -12.47
CA GLU A 1156 41.17 27.65 -12.81
C GLU A 1156 42.70 27.55 -12.72
N HIS A 1157 43.23 27.06 -11.59
CA HIS A 1157 44.67 26.98 -11.38
C HIS A 1157 45.34 25.85 -12.18
N SER A 1158 44.58 24.85 -12.66
CA SER A 1158 45.11 23.78 -13.52
C SER A 1158 44.93 24.02 -15.02
N LYS A 1159 44.08 24.96 -15.47
CA LYS A 1159 43.83 25.28 -16.89
C LYS A 1159 45.11 25.43 -17.71
N GLU A 1160 46.05 26.26 -17.25
CA GLU A 1160 47.28 26.55 -17.98
C GLU A 1160 48.26 25.38 -17.97
N PHE A 1161 48.41 24.71 -16.82
CA PHE A 1161 49.24 23.52 -16.68
C PHE A 1161 48.76 22.38 -17.59
N ILE A 1162 47.44 22.11 -17.61
CA ILE A 1162 46.84 21.08 -18.45
C ILE A 1162 47.01 21.44 -19.93
N LYS A 1163 46.75 22.69 -20.34
CA LYS A 1163 46.99 23.17 -21.70
C LYS A 1163 48.45 22.94 -22.14
N LYS A 1164 49.41 23.21 -21.25
CA LYS A 1164 50.86 23.05 -21.49
C LYS A 1164 51.28 21.58 -21.62
N GLN A 1165 50.56 20.63 -21.03
CA GLN A 1165 50.86 19.19 -21.12
C GLN A 1165 50.05 18.44 -22.19
N LEU A 1166 48.81 18.86 -22.44
CA LEU A 1166 47.84 18.12 -23.27
C LEU A 1166 47.58 18.77 -24.65
N GLY A 1167 48.10 19.97 -24.90
CA GLY A 1167 47.87 20.76 -26.12
C GLY A 1167 46.44 21.33 -26.27
N ARG A 1168 45.45 20.72 -25.61
CA ARG A 1168 44.06 21.18 -25.49
C ARG A 1168 43.68 21.53 -24.05
N TYR A 1169 42.61 22.31 -23.89
CA TYR A 1169 41.89 22.39 -22.62
C TYR A 1169 41.06 21.11 -22.38
N LEU A 1170 40.59 20.91 -21.15
CA LEU A 1170 39.50 19.96 -20.88
C LEU A 1170 38.23 20.41 -21.63
N ARG A 1171 37.42 19.47 -22.12
CA ARG A 1171 36.24 19.77 -22.95
C ARG A 1171 35.06 20.26 -22.12
N ASP A 1172 34.72 19.51 -21.08
CA ASP A 1172 33.55 19.71 -20.23
C ASP A 1172 33.90 19.53 -18.75
N GLU A 1173 33.09 20.08 -17.84
CA GLU A 1173 33.23 19.81 -16.40
C GLU A 1173 33.09 18.32 -16.05
N VAL A 1174 32.43 17.54 -16.91
CA VAL A 1174 32.34 16.07 -16.78
C VAL A 1174 33.72 15.42 -16.89
N GLU A 1175 34.57 15.86 -17.82
CA GLU A 1175 35.95 15.34 -17.98
C GLU A 1175 36.79 15.62 -16.73
N LEU A 1176 36.66 16.82 -16.14
CA LEU A 1176 37.25 17.15 -14.85
C LEU A 1176 36.69 16.29 -13.72
N SER A 1177 35.37 16.11 -13.65
CA SER A 1177 34.72 15.38 -12.56
C SER A 1177 35.13 13.90 -12.51
N ALA A 1178 35.35 13.29 -13.67
CA ALA A 1178 35.84 11.93 -13.81
C ALA A 1178 37.33 11.82 -13.47
N ALA A 1179 38.16 12.79 -13.92
CA ALA A 1179 39.56 12.90 -13.53
C ALA A 1179 39.74 13.08 -12.00
N LEU A 1180 38.86 13.84 -11.36
CA LEU A 1180 38.83 14.02 -9.90
C LEU A 1180 38.34 12.76 -9.18
N SER A 1181 37.38 12.00 -9.72
CA SER A 1181 37.02 10.68 -9.17
C SER A 1181 38.21 9.73 -9.22
N PHE A 1182 38.91 9.66 -10.36
CA PHE A 1182 40.12 8.85 -10.51
C PHE A 1182 41.23 9.28 -9.53
N ALA A 1183 41.41 10.59 -9.32
CA ALA A 1183 42.37 11.12 -8.34
C ALA A 1183 42.01 10.80 -6.87
N ARG A 1184 40.71 10.75 -6.54
CA ARG A 1184 40.21 10.23 -5.25
C ARG A 1184 40.48 8.75 -5.12
N ASP A 1185 40.16 7.95 -6.14
CA ASP A 1185 40.32 6.49 -6.08
C ASP A 1185 41.80 6.09 -5.99
N CYS A 1186 42.71 6.92 -6.50
CA CYS A 1186 44.16 6.87 -6.28
C CYS A 1186 44.65 7.51 -4.95
N GLY A 1187 43.76 7.90 -4.04
CA GLY A 1187 44.07 8.39 -2.67
C GLY A 1187 44.90 9.68 -2.61
N VAL A 1188 44.94 10.46 -3.69
CA VAL A 1188 45.70 11.72 -3.74
C VAL A 1188 44.92 12.85 -3.08
N ILE A 1189 43.59 12.81 -3.22
CA ILE A 1189 42.61 13.78 -2.71
C ILE A 1189 41.43 13.05 -2.05
N VAL A 1190 40.68 13.73 -1.19
CA VAL A 1190 39.34 13.29 -0.75
C VAL A 1190 38.30 14.23 -1.37
N ARG A 1191 37.22 13.68 -1.92
CA ARG A 1191 36.14 14.44 -2.57
C ARG A 1191 34.79 13.95 -2.05
N MET A 1192 33.89 14.88 -1.75
CA MET A 1192 32.52 14.59 -1.33
C MET A 1192 31.64 14.32 -2.55
N GLU A 1193 30.74 13.34 -2.47
CA GLU A 1193 29.76 13.04 -3.54
C GLU A 1193 28.37 13.66 -3.28
N ASP A 1194 28.15 14.25 -2.10
CA ASP A 1194 26.84 14.84 -1.74
C ASP A 1194 26.52 16.10 -2.55
N SER A 1195 25.25 16.27 -2.92
CA SER A 1195 24.74 17.40 -3.70
C SER A 1195 25.05 18.78 -3.08
N THR A 1196 25.20 18.85 -1.75
CA THR A 1196 25.50 20.09 -1.01
C THR A 1196 26.99 20.43 -0.93
N MET A 1197 27.90 19.47 -1.15
CA MET A 1197 29.35 19.64 -0.94
C MET A 1197 30.20 19.09 -2.10
N SER A 1198 29.60 18.67 -3.22
CA SER A 1198 30.26 18.07 -4.40
C SER A 1198 31.33 18.95 -5.06
N SER A 1199 31.28 20.26 -4.77
CA SER A 1199 32.25 21.27 -5.18
C SER A 1199 33.51 21.31 -4.30
N LEU A 1200 33.53 20.68 -3.13
CA LEU A 1200 34.68 20.69 -2.21
C LEU A 1200 35.62 19.50 -2.43
N VAL A 1201 36.92 19.79 -2.47
CA VAL A 1201 38.00 18.83 -2.69
C VAL A 1201 39.12 19.08 -1.68
N ILE A 1202 39.47 18.05 -0.91
CA ILE A 1202 40.53 18.06 0.09
C ILE A 1202 41.81 17.52 -0.55
N VAL A 1203 42.73 18.42 -0.89
CA VAL A 1203 43.99 18.11 -1.59
C VAL A 1203 45.09 17.63 -0.63
N ASN A 1204 44.99 17.94 0.67
CA ASN A 1204 45.88 17.39 1.69
C ASN A 1204 45.14 16.69 2.85
N PRO A 1205 44.73 15.41 2.69
CA PRO A 1205 43.96 14.70 3.71
C PRO A 1205 44.69 14.53 5.06
N LEU A 1206 46.03 14.48 5.08
CA LEU A 1206 46.78 14.32 6.33
C LEU A 1206 46.65 15.55 7.24
N SER A 1207 46.88 16.75 6.68
CA SER A 1207 46.70 18.02 7.41
C SER A 1207 45.25 18.25 7.83
N PHE A 1208 44.29 17.67 7.11
CA PHE A 1208 42.87 17.72 7.43
C PHE A 1208 42.49 16.77 8.59
N MET A 1209 43.04 15.55 8.64
CA MET A 1209 42.89 14.67 9.81
C MET A 1209 43.53 15.29 11.06
N ASP A 1210 44.72 15.86 10.94
CA ASP A 1210 45.45 16.43 12.08
C ASP A 1210 44.78 17.67 12.68
N THR A 1211 44.07 18.46 11.87
CA THR A 1211 43.25 19.59 12.34
C THR A 1211 41.93 19.13 12.94
N LEU A 1212 41.26 18.13 12.38
CA LEU A 1212 40.09 17.50 13.02
C LEU A 1212 40.42 16.80 14.35
N SER A 1213 41.63 16.25 14.50
CA SER A 1213 42.09 15.61 15.75
C SER A 1213 42.15 16.57 16.95
N LEU A 1214 42.20 17.88 16.69
CA LEU A 1214 42.12 18.91 17.73
C LEU A 1214 40.75 18.89 18.42
N ILE A 1215 39.66 18.54 17.72
CA ILE A 1215 38.31 18.49 18.31
C ILE A 1215 38.26 17.48 19.46
N PHE A 1216 38.81 16.28 19.25
CA PHE A 1216 38.93 15.22 20.25
C PHE A 1216 39.90 15.61 21.39
N SER A 1217 40.81 16.55 21.14
CA SER A 1217 41.74 17.08 22.14
C SER A 1217 41.12 18.17 23.03
N ILE A 1218 39.95 18.73 22.67
CA ILE A 1218 39.20 19.69 23.50
C ILE A 1218 38.49 18.92 24.62
N ARG A 1219 39.24 18.63 25.69
CA ARG A 1219 38.63 18.11 26.93
C ARG A 1219 37.68 19.15 27.51
N SER A 1220 36.39 18.85 27.53
CA SER A 1220 35.42 19.55 28.36
C SER A 1220 35.82 19.42 29.83
N GLY A 1221 35.57 20.48 30.62
CA GLY A 1221 35.76 20.42 32.06
C GLY A 1221 34.64 19.62 32.71
N ASN A 1222 34.97 18.51 33.36
CA ASN A 1222 34.11 17.69 34.24
C ASN A 1222 32.80 17.09 33.66
N GLU A 1223 32.38 17.37 32.42
CA GLU A 1223 31.19 16.73 31.83
C GLU A 1223 31.51 15.33 31.24
N PRO A 1224 30.89 14.24 31.74
CA PRO A 1224 31.39 12.88 31.51
C PRO A 1224 30.86 12.16 30.25
N TRP A 1225 30.19 12.85 29.32
CA TRP A 1225 29.40 12.21 28.24
C TRP A 1225 29.62 12.78 26.81
N GLY A 1226 30.83 13.26 26.49
CA GLY A 1226 31.19 13.57 25.09
C GLY A 1226 30.42 14.72 24.42
N ILE A 1227 29.74 15.57 25.20
CA ILE A 1227 29.01 16.75 24.72
C ILE A 1227 29.98 17.95 24.66
N ILE A 1228 29.94 18.71 23.56
CA ILE A 1228 30.73 19.93 23.34
C ILE A 1228 29.81 21.07 22.84
N PRO A 1229 29.86 22.27 23.45
CA PRO A 1229 29.11 23.42 22.95
C PRO A 1229 29.74 24.00 21.67
N LEU A 1230 28.90 24.43 20.74
CA LEU A 1230 29.29 24.91 19.40
C LEU A 1230 30.31 26.06 19.44
N SER A 1231 30.28 26.88 20.49
CA SER A 1231 31.24 27.96 20.74
C SER A 1231 32.69 27.47 20.89
N SER A 1232 32.93 26.26 21.39
CA SER A 1232 34.29 25.71 21.57
C SER A 1232 34.96 25.34 20.26
N LEU A 1233 34.20 25.11 19.18
CA LEU A 1233 34.75 24.87 17.85
C LEU A 1233 35.32 26.12 17.17
N THR A 1234 35.16 27.31 17.76
CA THR A 1234 35.74 28.56 17.22
C THR A 1234 37.26 28.47 17.05
N GLN A 1235 37.97 27.87 18.00
CA GLN A 1235 39.42 27.65 17.93
C GLN A 1235 39.82 26.75 16.75
N VAL A 1236 38.99 25.76 16.40
CA VAL A 1236 39.21 24.86 15.26
C VAL A 1236 38.84 25.55 13.95
N SER A 1237 37.78 26.35 13.92
CA SER A 1237 37.36 27.10 12.72
C SER A 1237 38.46 28.04 12.20
N ALA A 1238 39.25 28.64 13.09
CA ALA A 1238 40.37 29.52 12.76
C ALA A 1238 41.56 28.83 12.03
N THR A 1239 41.55 27.50 11.90
CA THR A 1239 42.63 26.71 11.31
C THR A 1239 42.18 25.74 10.21
N LEU A 1240 40.94 25.88 9.70
CA LEU A 1240 40.37 24.91 8.76
C LEU A 1240 39.65 25.50 7.53
N ILE A 1241 38.79 26.52 7.69
CA ILE A 1241 38.27 27.35 6.58
C ILE A 1241 37.90 28.73 7.13
N SER A 1242 38.19 29.81 6.39
CA SER A 1242 37.70 31.18 6.64
C SER A 1242 36.17 31.38 6.58
N THR A 1243 35.40 30.32 6.31
CA THR A 1243 33.92 30.32 6.27
C THR A 1243 33.36 29.21 7.15
N SER A 1244 32.80 29.58 8.30
CA SER A 1244 32.29 28.64 9.31
C SER A 1244 31.14 27.75 8.85
N LEU A 1245 30.38 28.15 7.83
CA LEU A 1245 29.17 27.45 7.35
C LEU A 1245 29.41 25.97 6.94
N HIS A 1246 30.60 25.63 6.46
CA HIS A 1246 30.86 24.29 5.89
C HIS A 1246 31.36 23.26 6.91
N LEU A 1247 31.76 23.67 8.13
CA LEU A 1247 32.34 22.75 9.11
C LEU A 1247 31.31 21.76 9.69
N LEU A 1248 30.10 22.22 10.00
CA LEU A 1248 29.10 21.38 10.66
C LEU A 1248 28.57 20.23 9.76
N PRO A 1249 28.19 20.46 8.48
CA PRO A 1249 27.81 19.37 7.58
C PRO A 1249 28.95 18.37 7.33
N LEU A 1250 30.20 18.82 7.39
CA LEU A 1250 31.40 18.01 7.22
C LEU A 1250 31.59 17.04 8.41
N LEU A 1251 31.40 17.52 9.64
CA LEU A 1251 31.42 16.69 10.86
C LEU A 1251 30.27 15.67 10.87
N HIS A 1252 29.08 16.07 10.43
CA HIS A 1252 27.93 15.15 10.29
C HIS A 1252 28.18 14.07 9.25
N LYS A 1253 28.66 14.43 8.04
CA LYS A 1253 28.85 13.47 6.95
C LYS A 1253 29.93 12.41 7.24
N PHE A 1254 30.90 12.76 8.09
CA PHE A 1254 31.93 11.85 8.54
C PHE A 1254 31.60 11.11 9.85
N SER A 1255 30.37 11.27 10.38
CA SER A 1255 29.91 10.66 11.64
C SER A 1255 30.79 11.00 12.86
N ILE A 1256 31.42 12.18 12.85
CA ILE A 1256 32.29 12.66 13.94
C ILE A 1256 31.46 13.28 15.07
N ALA A 1257 30.48 14.11 14.71
CA ALA A 1257 29.62 14.80 15.65
C ALA A 1257 28.18 14.93 15.12
N VAL A 1258 27.22 14.98 16.04
CA VAL A 1258 25.78 15.11 15.77
C VAL A 1258 25.21 16.28 16.57
N THR A 1259 24.41 17.15 15.96
CA THR A 1259 23.63 18.17 16.68
C THR A 1259 22.53 17.53 17.52
N CYS A 1260 22.61 17.67 18.85
CA CYS A 1260 21.50 17.36 19.75
C CYS A 1260 20.61 18.59 20.02
N HIS A 1261 21.18 19.79 19.94
CA HIS A 1261 20.45 21.06 20.04
C HIS A 1261 21.17 22.14 19.23
N SER A 1262 20.56 23.33 19.04
CA SER A 1262 21.12 24.40 18.19
C SER A 1262 22.55 24.81 18.54
N ASN A 1263 22.92 24.69 19.82
CA ASN A 1263 24.22 25.11 20.37
C ASN A 1263 25.06 23.92 20.90
N LEU A 1264 24.59 22.67 20.80
CA LEU A 1264 25.21 21.49 21.42
C LEU A 1264 25.46 20.36 20.42
N LEU A 1265 26.70 19.89 20.40
CA LEU A 1265 27.17 18.76 19.61
C LEU A 1265 27.52 17.59 20.53
N LEU A 1266 27.15 16.38 20.11
CA LEU A 1266 27.55 15.13 20.72
C LEU A 1266 28.61 14.47 19.83
N LEU A 1267 29.72 13.99 20.41
CA LEU A 1267 30.69 13.12 19.73
C LEU A 1267 30.46 11.67 20.19
N PRO A 1268 29.82 10.79 19.38
CA PRO A 1268 29.44 9.45 19.82
C PRO A 1268 30.61 8.51 20.12
N SER A 1269 31.83 8.90 19.74
CA SER A 1269 33.10 8.22 20.01
C SER A 1269 33.73 8.56 21.35
N LEU A 1270 33.11 9.47 22.13
CA LEU A 1270 33.51 9.90 23.47
C LEU A 1270 32.43 9.53 24.54
N LEU A 1271 31.59 8.55 24.21
CA LEU A 1271 30.57 7.92 25.06
C LEU A 1271 31.05 6.55 25.60
#